data_AF-A0A0C5W4L4-F1
#
_entry.id   AF-A0A0C5W4L4-F1
#
_cell.length_a   1.000
_cell.length_b   1.000
_cell.length_c   1.000
_cell.angle_alpha   90.00
_cell.angle_beta   90.00
_cell.angle_gamma   90.00
#
_symmetry.space_group_name_H-M   'P 1'
#
loop_
_entity.id
_entity.type
_entity.pdbx_description
1 polymer ?
#
loop_
_entity_poly.entity_id
_entity_poly.type
_entity_poly.pdbx_seq_one_letter_code
_entity_poly.pdbx_strand_id
1 'polypeptide(L)'
;MSRENVPYVFIPIQKRIDKKPLFIGRQRLRKKLRETLIKAFGIGGCFLVGGYRGVGKTSLVNQVLEEIKKRYQPWKILSRKPLFIRIDLGVDSGLSIRDILCDLVESTYVKTRREWQHAVSKRVLLLILMWVISVFYGVHISGSTDVTAFVHNEVARHELLQFTALISGILCFLGLCWIMILRGPNFTQLGKISQLVKLTRYARMIEMGLTADGGLSAKIGVRLKQSYSQEPISARRIQQELTTFYRHSSYQYIVVLDEVDKINPAPVEQNTQNSKTRKAKVDELLGGLKSLLNGTHCIFIIIAGREMVDAYYSESGYTSVLYEGVFKEIFEVPTLLTDGSDHKLHEFHSMVKKYINSVLAGKETDDNPDFENMLTFADSNENHNVEILDVQFFYELFVKFITLHSWGNIKRMSMMVQDHIEWNDKDYYDQLTHRHSINLLPTNANKSTPFLFFTPSDIRKMFVSAKLYSLYSTNIGRLVSRTHDKSVVSSFISILDVVRFHSQGFSRAMLDRTVAGIDVHSETNLAYVADELVNSTFQSIIRRTASNLFPYRFYITTDLEFSYLSKSLGAKSSSFEFALDSAEPVRAFYIQEVENQKPDDLSKSSFSSAKLQSILGDIYASEQSYDMAFSYYANATFLLKKLLRNKEGNEWRLSGGISLEAHYTLIQVLLKKGLLEEIRENNAAAMSAYREAELTCQENFYEKQKTELSNGMYGRHKDFDNNLQHTLLAQEFLALKSGKPLTHELFHKIEKIKVVIEDPTLYSKTLLINYFAGNYQKIINKVNPRVVLRLIQFSMKRSSENVDDYFRKYHISPATFIYAQSIFSLAAQKLKKNLNEVAQLNPKNHTERYQQAFAQWSEPVLYLLNLSGKLSNFENLLEDDKNNKWQQLTPVSELTESEMLERSFKLTFLAADNSRRKGRYAEAAHQYISLLLNWIALLEIFPWSKCAEIETSITTPLMDKIKTTPKWLNDLLKSARDCIEKSDRATNIKERVDILTGNPHFHNHTMITSEILERISTSEEQEQYSYLLWYRSNISSYLMIFGIWEHYCRYSINRWCRQKTDSEVDQSDMTFNFHIIPSPLGNLPRMTAIYLWIKARNSMHERLLTNSLEGTEECINEIAHIISLFSRVLDEHRKVFRSDDPDTFPPKSHVYFNIFELLEWIKNKTDSQENRDILSRVAMKLLAEYPDVPTMLLDPEYIRSKVERHVLDLAEIDNISSTAYRRKVRHKYYLYDDFEDPFYIGEWAFLQMLSSSSKLLQRIVKDSQAEPKKP
;
A
#
# COMPACT_ATOMS: atom_id res chain seq x y z
N MET A 1 -17.15 18.77 23.01
CA MET A 1 -16.93 19.31 21.66
C MET A 1 -16.19 18.28 20.82
N SER A 2 -16.62 18.09 19.58
CA SER A 2 -16.80 16.78 18.95
C SER A 2 -15.63 16.33 18.05
N ARG A 3 -15.29 15.03 18.10
CA ARG A 3 -14.31 14.32 17.23
C ARG A 3 -14.82 14.17 15.77
N GLU A 4 -15.31 15.25 15.16
CA GLU A 4 -15.99 15.22 13.86
C GLU A 4 -15.03 15.05 12.68
N ASN A 5 -13.77 15.42 12.90
CA ASN A 5 -12.71 15.35 11.92
C ASN A 5 -11.65 14.35 12.37
N VAL A 6 -10.93 13.78 11.40
CA VAL A 6 -9.64 13.16 11.69
C VAL A 6 -8.75 14.26 12.25
N PRO A 7 -8.19 14.10 13.46
CA PRO A 7 -7.52 15.18 14.16
C PRO A 7 -6.11 15.37 13.63
N TYR A 8 -5.56 16.56 13.84
CA TYR A 8 -4.10 16.74 13.81
C TYR A 8 -3.51 16.12 15.07
N VAL A 9 -2.39 15.41 14.95
CA VAL A 9 -1.76 14.70 16.08
C VAL A 9 -0.38 15.28 16.32
N PHE A 10 -0.13 15.66 17.58
CA PHE A 10 1.12 16.24 18.03
C PHE A 10 1.75 15.35 19.11
N ILE A 11 2.96 14.84 18.84
CA ILE A 11 3.70 14.00 19.78
C ILE A 11 5.02 14.68 20.14
N PRO A 12 5.26 15.06 21.40
CA PRO A 12 6.49 15.74 21.79
C PRO A 12 7.74 14.86 21.59
N ILE A 13 8.90 15.46 21.25
CA ILE A 13 10.18 14.76 21.04
C ILE A 13 11.26 15.28 21.99
N GLN A 14 12.05 14.39 22.58
CA GLN A 14 13.27 14.74 23.34
C GLN A 14 14.52 14.65 22.45
N LYS A 15 14.85 15.74 21.73
CA LYS A 15 15.92 15.69 20.72
C LYS A 15 17.32 15.46 21.30
N ARG A 16 18.11 14.64 20.60
CA ARG A 16 19.57 14.44 20.76
C ARG A 16 20.35 15.72 20.42
N ILE A 17 21.23 16.17 21.33
CA ILE A 17 22.17 17.29 21.11
C ILE A 17 23.47 16.81 20.40
N ASP A 18 23.72 15.49 20.33
CA ASP A 18 24.99 14.93 19.86
C ASP A 18 25.07 14.60 18.36
N LYS A 19 26.20 14.99 17.74
CA LYS A 19 26.51 14.86 16.29
C LYS A 19 26.92 13.45 15.82
N LYS A 20 26.82 12.39 16.62
CA LYS A 20 27.26 11.03 16.20
C LYS A 20 26.16 10.31 15.41
N PRO A 21 26.49 9.66 14.28
CA PRO A 21 25.51 8.88 13.52
C PRO A 21 24.99 7.72 14.36
N LEU A 22 23.65 7.63 14.49
CA LEU A 22 22.99 6.52 15.18
C LEU A 22 23.26 5.21 14.43
N PHE A 23 23.71 4.20 15.17
CA PHE A 23 23.96 2.86 14.66
C PHE A 23 23.29 1.83 15.55
N ILE A 24 22.37 1.07 14.98
CA ILE A 24 21.50 0.16 15.73
C ILE A 24 21.60 -1.22 15.11
N GLY A 25 21.58 -2.22 15.99
CA GLY A 25 21.59 -3.63 15.60
C GLY A 25 22.94 -4.13 15.10
N ARG A 26 22.91 -5.25 14.37
CA ARG A 26 24.04 -5.94 13.73
C ARG A 26 25.16 -6.33 14.70
N GLN A 27 24.84 -6.54 15.96
CA GLN A 27 25.83 -6.82 17.00
C GLN A 27 26.62 -8.10 16.69
N ARG A 28 25.94 -9.16 16.23
CA ARG A 28 26.55 -10.43 15.82
C ARG A 28 27.48 -10.25 14.62
N LEU A 29 27.04 -9.52 13.59
CA LEU A 29 27.82 -9.26 12.39
C LEU A 29 29.05 -8.40 12.69
N ARG A 30 28.89 -7.36 13.52
CA ARG A 30 29.98 -6.51 14.01
C ARG A 30 31.02 -7.34 14.77
N LYS A 31 30.59 -8.23 15.68
CA LYS A 31 31.47 -9.14 16.41
C LYS A 31 32.21 -10.10 15.47
N LYS A 32 31.50 -10.72 14.52
CA LYS A 32 32.07 -11.65 13.53
C LYS A 32 33.11 -10.95 12.64
N LEU A 33 32.75 -9.82 12.03
CA LEU A 33 33.67 -9.05 11.18
C LEU A 33 34.92 -8.64 11.96
N ARG A 34 34.76 -8.17 13.19
CA ARG A 34 35.90 -7.83 14.06
C ARG A 34 36.81 -9.05 14.32
N GLU A 35 36.23 -10.19 14.68
CA GLU A 35 37.00 -11.42 14.96
C GLU A 35 37.72 -11.93 13.72
N THR A 36 37.07 -11.94 12.54
CA THR A 36 37.71 -12.30 11.26
C THR A 36 38.84 -11.35 10.92
N LEU A 37 38.61 -10.03 11.03
CA LEU A 37 39.65 -9.04 10.75
C LEU A 37 40.85 -9.21 11.69
N ILE A 38 40.63 -9.48 12.98
CA ILE A 38 41.69 -9.78 13.95
C ILE A 38 42.47 -11.05 13.57
N LYS A 39 41.79 -12.12 13.17
CA LYS A 39 42.43 -13.36 12.69
C LYS A 39 43.26 -13.14 11.42
N ALA A 40 42.89 -12.16 10.60
CA ALA A 40 43.61 -11.84 9.36
C ALA A 40 44.89 -11.01 9.57
N PHE A 41 45.18 -10.53 10.77
CA PHE A 41 46.43 -9.79 11.05
C PHE A 41 47.65 -10.68 10.77
N GLY A 42 48.62 -10.17 10.00
CA GLY A 42 49.83 -10.92 9.61
C GLY A 42 49.64 -11.86 8.41
N ILE A 43 48.44 -12.40 8.18
CA ILE A 43 48.14 -13.28 7.03
C ILE A 43 47.70 -12.46 5.82
N GLY A 44 46.86 -11.43 6.03
CA GLY A 44 46.21 -10.66 4.97
C GLY A 44 45.01 -11.37 4.34
N GLY A 45 44.30 -10.68 3.46
CA GLY A 45 43.13 -11.23 2.75
C GLY A 45 42.16 -10.16 2.29
N CYS A 46 41.31 -10.52 1.32
CA CYS A 46 40.26 -9.67 0.81
C CYS A 46 38.89 -10.13 1.32
N PHE A 47 38.09 -9.20 1.82
CA PHE A 47 36.78 -9.41 2.41
C PHE A 47 35.74 -8.53 1.72
N LEU A 48 34.60 -9.12 1.34
CA LEU A 48 33.48 -8.38 0.79
C LEU A 48 32.50 -8.02 1.91
N VAL A 49 32.17 -6.74 2.04
CA VAL A 49 31.05 -6.25 2.87
C VAL A 49 29.97 -5.76 1.93
N GLY A 50 28.99 -6.63 1.66
CA GLY A 50 27.94 -6.40 0.68
C GLY A 50 26.56 -6.25 1.31
N GLY A 51 25.58 -5.83 0.51
CA GLY A 51 24.20 -5.65 0.95
C GLY A 51 23.51 -4.50 0.22
N TYR A 52 22.23 -4.28 0.51
CA TYR A 52 21.44 -3.23 -0.15
C TYR A 52 22.05 -1.83 -0.01
N ARG A 53 21.73 -0.92 -0.94
CA ARG A 53 22.19 0.48 -0.85
C ARG A 53 21.54 1.18 0.35
N GLY A 54 22.27 2.04 1.06
CA GLY A 54 21.73 2.81 2.18
C GLY A 54 21.56 2.06 3.52
N VAL A 55 21.83 0.75 3.58
CA VAL A 55 21.71 -0.02 4.84
C VAL A 55 22.76 0.33 5.91
N GLY A 56 23.83 1.06 5.57
CA GLY A 56 24.86 1.49 6.53
C GLY A 56 26.12 0.61 6.58
N LYS A 57 26.49 -0.01 5.46
CA LYS A 57 27.72 -0.81 5.30
C LYS A 57 28.99 -0.06 5.73
N THR A 58 29.18 1.14 5.19
CA THR A 58 30.29 2.03 5.52
C THR A 58 30.32 2.39 7.02
N SER A 59 29.15 2.59 7.63
CA SER A 59 29.05 2.86 9.08
C SER A 59 29.48 1.66 9.91
N LEU A 60 29.05 0.44 9.52
CA LEU A 60 29.46 -0.81 10.20
C LEU A 60 30.98 -0.97 10.14
N VAL A 61 31.59 -0.82 8.96
CA VAL A 61 33.04 -0.93 8.78
C VAL A 61 33.75 0.13 9.63
N ASN A 62 33.34 1.39 9.56
CA ASN A 62 33.95 2.46 10.35
C ASN A 62 33.92 2.18 11.86
N GLN A 63 32.79 1.68 12.39
CA GLN A 63 32.71 1.33 13.81
C GLN A 63 33.62 0.17 14.21
N VAL A 64 33.72 -0.87 13.39
CA VAL A 64 34.64 -1.98 13.65
C VAL A 64 36.10 -1.52 13.60
N LEU A 65 36.46 -0.66 12.65
CA LEU A 65 37.80 -0.10 12.55
C LEU A 65 38.11 0.83 13.75
N GLU A 66 37.15 1.63 14.21
CA GLU A 66 37.29 2.43 15.43
C GLU A 66 37.48 1.56 16.69
N GLU A 67 36.75 0.46 16.83
CA GLU A 67 36.94 -0.50 17.91
C GLU A 67 38.32 -1.14 17.88
N ILE A 68 38.77 -1.59 16.70
CA ILE A 68 40.11 -2.17 16.52
C ILE A 68 41.16 -1.13 16.89
N LYS A 69 40.99 0.13 16.48
CA LYS A 69 41.87 1.25 16.83
C LYS A 69 41.91 1.52 18.34
N LYS A 70 40.76 1.46 19.03
CA LYS A 70 40.67 1.65 20.50
C LYS A 70 41.31 0.50 21.28
N ARG A 71 41.13 -0.75 20.83
CA ARG A 71 41.65 -1.95 21.50
C ARG A 71 43.16 -2.15 21.31
N TYR A 72 43.73 -1.61 20.23
CA TYR A 72 45.18 -1.51 20.01
C TYR A 72 45.78 -0.35 20.80
N GLN A 73 45.82 -0.49 22.13
CA GLN A 73 46.72 0.29 22.97
C GLN A 73 48.09 -0.42 23.13
N PRO A 74 49.20 0.31 23.36
CA PRO A 74 50.56 -0.09 22.94
C PRO A 74 51.22 -1.28 23.67
N TRP A 75 50.53 -1.95 24.59
CA TRP A 75 51.15 -2.82 25.60
C TRP A 75 51.06 -4.34 25.31
N LYS A 76 50.80 -4.75 24.05
CA LYS A 76 50.94 -6.16 23.62
C LYS A 76 52.01 -6.28 22.52
N ILE A 77 53.13 -6.91 22.88
CA ILE A 77 54.46 -6.84 22.25
C ILE A 77 54.62 -7.62 20.93
N LEU A 78 53.59 -8.27 20.36
CA LEU A 78 53.79 -9.19 19.23
C LEU A 78 53.00 -8.93 17.93
N SER A 79 52.50 -7.73 17.67
CA SER A 79 51.67 -7.53 16.46
C SER A 79 51.83 -6.16 15.77
N ARG A 80 51.87 -6.19 14.43
CA ARG A 80 52.08 -5.01 13.54
C ARG A 80 51.01 -3.94 13.81
N LYS A 81 51.42 -2.66 13.90
CA LYS A 81 50.49 -1.52 14.10
C LYS A 81 49.56 -1.36 12.88
N PRO A 82 48.22 -1.28 13.05
CA PRO A 82 47.29 -1.10 11.93
C PRO A 82 47.31 0.32 11.35
N LEU A 83 47.34 0.44 10.02
CA LEU A 83 47.19 1.68 9.26
C LEU A 83 46.01 1.57 8.30
N PHE A 84 45.03 2.45 8.48
CA PHE A 84 43.79 2.46 7.70
C PHE A 84 43.93 3.34 6.45
N ILE A 85 43.66 2.81 5.26
CA ILE A 85 43.59 3.51 3.98
C ILE A 85 42.15 3.41 3.47
N ARG A 86 41.59 4.49 2.94
CA ARG A 86 40.26 4.50 2.35
C ARG A 86 40.35 5.14 0.98
N ILE A 87 39.78 4.49 -0.03
CA ILE A 87 39.68 4.96 -1.40
C ILE A 87 38.21 4.87 -1.77
N ASP A 88 37.67 5.96 -2.30
CA ASP A 88 36.30 6.05 -2.79
C ASP A 88 36.34 6.00 -4.31
N LEU A 89 35.70 4.99 -4.92
CA LEU A 89 35.75 4.73 -6.36
C LEU A 89 34.52 5.29 -7.10
N GLY A 90 33.56 5.89 -6.39
CA GLY A 90 32.26 6.28 -6.96
C GLY A 90 32.21 7.61 -7.72
N VAL A 91 33.29 8.40 -7.72
CA VAL A 91 33.26 9.82 -8.17
C VAL A 91 33.67 9.99 -9.65
N ASP A 92 34.48 9.09 -10.21
CA ASP A 92 35.09 9.29 -11.54
C ASP A 92 34.70 8.17 -12.54
N SER A 93 33.91 8.52 -13.57
CA SER A 93 33.37 7.60 -14.59
C SER A 93 34.41 7.05 -15.60
N GLY A 94 35.70 7.31 -15.38
CA GLY A 94 36.80 6.94 -16.30
C GLY A 94 37.99 6.22 -15.67
N LEU A 95 37.94 5.84 -14.39
CA LEU A 95 39.10 5.26 -13.68
C LEU A 95 39.57 3.95 -14.33
N SER A 96 40.83 3.92 -14.77
CA SER A 96 41.51 2.69 -15.17
C SER A 96 42.06 1.95 -13.94
N ILE A 97 42.32 0.63 -14.07
CA ILE A 97 42.98 -0.16 -13.00
C ILE A 97 44.28 0.51 -12.54
N ARG A 98 45.01 1.15 -13.46
CA ARG A 98 46.26 1.85 -13.16
C ARG A 98 46.02 3.08 -12.28
N ASP A 99 44.94 3.82 -12.49
CA ASP A 99 44.63 5.02 -11.70
C ASP A 99 44.35 4.67 -10.24
N ILE A 100 43.56 3.62 -10.01
CA ILE A 100 43.27 3.08 -8.68
C ILE A 100 44.55 2.66 -7.96
N LEU A 101 45.46 2.00 -8.68
CA LEU A 101 46.77 1.62 -8.13
C LEU A 101 47.64 2.83 -7.81
N CYS A 102 47.61 3.89 -8.63
CA CYS A 102 48.32 5.13 -8.37
C CYS A 102 47.80 5.82 -7.09
N ASP A 103 46.48 5.91 -6.92
CA ASP A 103 45.87 6.49 -5.72
C ASP A 103 46.17 5.67 -4.46
N LEU A 104 46.25 4.35 -4.60
CA LEU A 104 46.67 3.46 -3.52
C LEU A 104 48.15 3.70 -3.15
N VAL A 105 49.05 3.85 -4.12
CA VAL A 105 50.48 4.17 -3.90
C VAL A 105 50.64 5.53 -3.22
N GLU A 106 49.87 6.54 -3.64
CA GLU A 106 49.92 7.87 -3.04
C GLU A 106 49.38 7.87 -1.60
N SER A 107 48.23 7.24 -1.38
CA SER A 107 47.59 7.14 -0.07
C SER A 107 48.43 6.37 0.95
N THR A 108 49.07 5.28 0.51
CA THR A 108 50.02 4.52 1.33
C THR A 108 51.22 5.38 1.71
N TYR A 109 51.84 6.04 0.73
CA TYR A 109 52.99 6.91 0.99
C TYR A 109 52.69 8.02 2.01
N VAL A 110 51.58 8.75 1.83
CA VAL A 110 51.21 9.86 2.72
C VAL A 110 51.03 9.38 4.16
N LYS A 111 50.35 8.25 4.37
CA LYS A 111 50.11 7.69 5.70
C LYS A 111 51.37 7.14 6.35
N THR A 112 52.20 6.42 5.59
CA THR A 112 53.48 5.88 6.09
C THR A 112 54.47 7.00 6.40
N ARG A 113 54.50 8.07 5.59
CA ARG A 113 55.32 9.27 5.84
C ARG A 113 54.92 9.96 7.14
N ARG A 114 53.63 10.16 7.38
CA ARG A 114 53.13 10.82 8.60
C ARG A 114 53.49 10.05 9.86
N GLU A 115 53.34 8.73 9.84
CA GLU A 115 53.73 7.86 10.96
C GLU A 115 55.25 7.82 11.18
N TRP A 116 56.01 7.83 10.09
CA TRP A 116 57.46 7.98 10.16
C TRP A 116 57.86 9.32 10.77
N GLN A 117 57.24 10.44 10.36
CA GLN A 117 57.48 11.76 10.94
C GLN A 117 57.18 11.79 12.45
N HIS A 118 56.07 11.19 12.89
CA HIS A 118 55.75 11.06 14.32
C HIS A 118 56.75 10.16 15.07
N ALA A 119 57.24 9.09 14.46
CA ALA A 119 58.24 8.22 15.06
C ALA A 119 59.59 8.94 15.19
N VAL A 120 60.00 9.69 14.16
CA VAL A 120 61.21 10.52 14.18
C VAL A 120 61.07 11.64 15.21
N SER A 121 59.94 12.34 15.27
CA SER A 121 59.74 13.41 16.25
C SER A 121 59.81 12.90 17.69
N LYS A 122 59.27 11.70 17.97
CA LYS A 122 59.39 11.05 19.30
C LYS A 122 60.83 10.64 19.62
N ARG A 123 61.56 10.09 18.65
CA ARG A 123 62.98 9.74 18.83
C ARG A 123 63.82 10.98 19.05
N VAL A 124 63.59 12.05 18.29
CA VAL A 124 64.25 13.33 18.48
C VAL A 124 63.92 13.93 19.84
N LEU A 125 62.66 13.89 20.29
CA LEU A 125 62.28 14.32 21.64
C LEU A 125 62.97 13.51 22.74
N LEU A 126 63.07 12.18 22.58
CA LEU A 126 63.76 11.31 23.54
C LEU A 126 65.27 11.56 23.54
N LEU A 127 65.86 11.83 22.38
CA LEU A 127 67.26 12.24 22.26
C LEU A 127 67.48 13.60 22.95
N ILE A 128 66.62 14.59 22.73
CA ILE A 128 66.67 15.88 23.43
C ILE A 128 66.54 15.67 24.94
N LEU A 129 65.63 14.80 25.40
CA LEU A 129 65.48 14.48 26.83
C LEU A 129 66.75 13.81 27.39
N MET A 130 67.33 12.84 26.67
CA MET A 130 68.59 12.20 27.07
C MET A 130 69.76 13.19 27.08
N TRP A 131 69.78 14.14 26.15
CA TRP A 131 70.76 15.22 26.14
C TRP A 131 70.62 16.13 27.36
N VAL A 132 69.40 16.56 27.67
CA VAL A 132 69.12 17.37 28.87
C VAL A 132 69.52 16.62 30.14
N ILE A 133 69.22 15.32 30.24
CA ILE A 133 69.63 14.48 31.38
C ILE A 133 71.17 14.37 31.43
N SER A 134 71.84 14.18 30.30
CA SER A 134 73.31 14.11 30.24
C SER A 134 73.98 15.44 30.60
N VAL A 135 73.39 16.57 30.21
CA VAL A 135 73.86 17.92 30.57
C VAL A 135 73.63 18.15 32.07
N PHE A 136 72.46 17.80 32.61
CA PHE A 136 72.20 17.87 34.06
C PHE A 136 73.15 16.99 34.87
N TYR A 137 73.44 15.77 34.40
CA TYR A 137 74.41 14.88 35.03
C TYR A 137 75.83 15.44 34.99
N GLY A 138 76.24 16.04 33.85
CA GLY A 138 77.51 16.73 33.73
C GLY A 138 77.63 17.97 34.64
N VAL A 139 76.56 18.76 34.76
CA VAL A 139 76.51 19.91 35.66
C VAL A 139 76.54 19.47 37.13
N HIS A 140 75.84 18.39 37.50
CA HIS A 140 75.89 17.82 38.85
C HIS A 140 77.29 17.32 39.21
N ILE A 141 78.02 16.72 38.26
CA ILE A 141 79.42 16.33 38.47
C ILE A 141 80.33 17.56 38.61
N SER A 142 80.07 18.64 37.85
CA SER A 142 80.86 19.88 37.94
C SER A 142 80.58 20.69 39.21
N GLY A 143 79.36 20.61 39.75
CA GLY A 143 78.96 21.33 40.96
C GLY A 143 79.34 20.62 42.27
N SER A 144 79.81 19.37 42.21
CA SER A 144 80.24 18.59 43.39
C SER A 144 81.71 18.72 43.73
N THR A 145 82.45 19.63 43.10
CA THR A 145 83.86 19.86 43.40
C THR A 145 84.08 21.25 43.96
N ASP A 146 83.91 21.39 45.28
CA ASP A 146 84.51 22.48 46.05
C ASP A 146 85.35 21.91 47.20
N VAL A 147 86.66 22.18 47.08
CA VAL A 147 87.67 22.48 48.12
C VAL A 147 87.79 21.48 49.28
N THR A 148 88.85 20.68 49.43
CA THR A 148 90.22 21.13 49.80
C THR A 148 91.26 20.02 49.59
N ALA A 149 92.48 20.44 49.17
CA ALA A 149 93.77 19.76 49.19
C ALA A 149 94.07 18.77 48.04
N PHE A 150 94.88 19.17 47.05
CA PHE A 150 96.35 19.00 47.09
C PHE A 150 97.01 19.46 45.77
N VAL A 151 97.97 20.40 45.91
CA VAL A 151 99.19 20.66 45.12
C VAL A 151 99.13 21.09 43.64
N HIS A 152 99.88 22.18 43.42
CA HIS A 152 100.19 22.94 42.22
C HIS A 152 100.42 22.17 40.91
N ASN A 153 99.96 22.84 39.85
CA ASN A 153 100.48 22.85 38.47
C ASN A 153 99.81 21.92 37.44
N GLU A 154 98.48 22.02 37.25
CA GLU A 154 97.84 21.49 36.02
C GLU A 154 96.48 22.13 35.66
N VAL A 155 96.25 23.39 36.01
CA VAL A 155 94.94 24.07 35.84
C VAL A 155 94.54 24.24 34.36
N ALA A 156 95.49 24.42 33.45
CA ALA A 156 95.19 24.54 32.01
C ALA A 156 94.88 23.21 31.30
N ARG A 157 95.26 22.06 31.86
CA ARG A 157 94.97 20.73 31.28
C ARG A 157 93.62 20.19 31.72
N HIS A 158 93.17 20.50 32.93
CA HIS A 158 91.89 20.02 33.44
C HIS A 158 90.68 20.71 32.77
N GLU A 159 90.76 22.02 32.49
CA GLU A 159 89.72 22.70 31.71
C GLU A 159 89.70 22.23 30.25
N LEU A 160 90.86 22.00 29.63
CA LEU A 160 90.95 21.50 28.25
C LEU A 160 90.45 20.04 28.13
N LEU A 161 90.73 19.17 29.13
CA LEU A 161 90.21 17.80 29.17
C LEU A 161 88.69 17.77 29.38
N GLN A 162 88.15 18.65 30.22
CA GLN A 162 86.70 18.77 30.40
C GLN A 162 86.01 19.33 29.15
N PHE A 163 86.62 20.32 28.48
CA PHE A 163 86.10 20.86 27.23
C PHE A 163 86.14 19.83 26.10
N THR A 164 87.21 19.05 25.99
CA THR A 164 87.33 17.98 24.98
C THR A 164 86.44 16.79 25.26
N ALA A 165 86.21 16.41 26.53
CA ALA A 165 85.24 15.37 26.91
C ALA A 165 83.78 15.81 26.67
N LEU A 166 83.48 17.10 26.84
CA LEU A 166 82.16 17.67 26.56
C LEU A 166 81.91 17.77 25.04
N ILE A 167 82.91 18.17 24.25
CA ILE A 167 82.85 18.14 22.79
C ILE A 167 82.77 16.70 22.26
N SER A 168 83.53 15.75 22.82
CA SER A 168 83.46 14.34 22.41
C SER A 168 82.13 13.71 22.82
N GLY A 169 81.57 14.09 23.97
CA GLY A 169 80.23 13.71 24.41
C GLY A 169 79.14 14.24 23.48
N ILE A 170 79.24 15.51 23.05
CA ILE A 170 78.35 16.12 22.05
C ILE A 170 78.51 15.43 20.69
N LEU A 171 79.73 15.12 20.25
CA LEU A 171 79.99 14.41 18.99
C LEU A 171 79.49 12.97 19.02
N CYS A 172 79.65 12.25 20.13
CA CYS A 172 79.07 10.91 20.32
C CYS A 172 77.55 10.97 20.38
N PHE A 173 76.97 11.99 21.03
CA PHE A 173 75.54 12.21 21.06
C PHE A 173 74.98 12.54 19.66
N LEU A 174 75.63 13.43 18.92
CA LEU A 174 75.30 13.74 17.52
C LEU A 174 75.47 12.53 16.61
N GLY A 175 76.51 11.72 16.83
CA GLY A 175 76.75 10.46 16.11
C GLY A 175 75.67 9.40 16.41
N LEU A 176 75.27 9.24 17.67
CA LEU A 176 74.15 8.37 18.08
C LEU A 176 72.82 8.88 17.53
N CYS A 177 72.58 10.19 17.54
CA CYS A 177 71.42 10.83 16.89
C CYS A 177 71.38 10.53 15.39
N TRP A 178 72.51 10.69 14.70
CA TRP A 178 72.64 10.41 13.27
C TRP A 178 72.34 8.93 12.96
N ILE A 179 72.92 8.01 13.73
CA ILE A 179 72.72 6.56 13.54
C ILE A 179 71.26 6.16 13.84
N MET A 180 70.63 6.67 14.90
CA MET A 180 69.25 6.33 15.25
C MET A 180 68.19 6.88 14.28
N ILE A 181 68.48 8.01 13.61
CA ILE A 181 67.58 8.61 12.62
C ILE A 181 67.67 7.89 11.27
N LEU A 182 68.87 7.47 10.83
CA LEU A 182 69.07 6.86 9.51
C LEU A 182 68.96 5.33 9.45
N ARG A 183 69.31 4.58 10.50
CA ARG A 183 69.27 3.09 10.48
C ARG A 183 67.91 2.47 10.83
N GLY A 184 66.84 3.26 10.89
CA GLY A 184 65.50 2.70 11.10
C GLY A 184 65.05 1.85 9.91
N PRO A 185 64.57 0.59 10.11
CA PRO A 185 64.05 -0.25 9.03
C PRO A 185 62.89 0.42 8.25
N ASN A 186 62.22 1.39 8.88
CA ASN A 186 61.14 2.18 8.26
C ASN A 186 61.64 3.22 7.22
N PHE A 187 62.91 3.66 7.27
CA PHE A 187 63.44 4.69 6.37
C PHE A 187 63.73 4.13 4.96
N THR A 188 64.32 2.93 4.89
CA THR A 188 64.57 2.23 3.62
C THR A 188 63.27 1.89 2.89
N GLN A 189 62.24 1.54 3.64
CA GLN A 189 60.90 1.28 3.09
C GLN A 189 60.23 2.57 2.59
N LEU A 190 60.33 3.67 3.33
CA LEU A 190 59.81 4.97 2.91
C LEU A 190 60.48 5.46 1.61
N GLY A 191 61.79 5.20 1.45
CA GLY A 191 62.54 5.49 0.23
C GLY A 191 62.00 4.73 -0.99
N LYS A 192 61.75 3.43 -0.86
CA LYS A 192 61.20 2.58 -1.95
C LYS A 192 59.83 3.05 -2.41
N ILE A 193 58.90 3.31 -1.48
CA ILE A 193 57.56 3.79 -1.86
C ILE A 193 57.60 5.24 -2.37
N SER A 194 58.53 6.08 -1.90
CA SER A 194 58.73 7.43 -2.44
C SER A 194 59.21 7.42 -3.88
N GLN A 195 60.03 6.44 -4.28
CA GLN A 195 60.41 6.24 -5.68
C GLN A 195 59.21 5.82 -6.52
N LEU A 196 58.40 4.88 -6.02
CA LEU A 196 57.18 4.44 -6.71
C LEU A 196 56.14 5.57 -6.89
N VAL A 197 55.99 6.46 -5.90
CA VAL A 197 55.14 7.67 -6.02
C VAL A 197 55.66 8.64 -7.09
N LYS A 198 56.98 8.83 -7.19
CA LYS A 198 57.56 9.69 -8.23
C LYS A 198 57.30 9.13 -9.63
N LEU A 199 57.44 7.81 -9.80
CA LEU A 199 57.17 7.13 -11.06
C LEU A 199 55.69 7.17 -11.46
N THR A 200 54.78 6.97 -10.51
CA THR A 200 53.33 7.05 -10.76
C THR A 200 52.86 8.47 -11.07
N ARG A 201 53.37 9.48 -10.35
CA ARG A 201 53.11 10.90 -10.68
C ARG A 201 53.64 11.31 -12.05
N TYR A 202 54.84 10.84 -12.40
CA TYR A 202 55.41 11.07 -13.72
C TYR A 202 54.57 10.43 -14.83
N ALA A 203 54.11 9.19 -14.63
CA ALA A 203 53.21 8.52 -15.56
C ALA A 203 51.89 9.29 -15.77
N ARG A 204 51.26 9.78 -14.69
CA ARG A 204 50.05 10.64 -14.78
C ARG A 204 50.30 11.95 -15.53
N MET A 205 51.46 12.59 -15.34
CA MET A 205 51.81 13.84 -16.03
C MET A 205 51.93 13.66 -17.55
N ILE A 206 52.47 12.52 -18.00
CA ILE A 206 52.58 12.20 -19.44
C ILE A 206 51.18 12.07 -20.06
N GLU A 207 50.23 11.44 -19.36
CA GLU A 207 48.88 11.21 -19.90
C GLU A 207 48.00 12.45 -19.96
N MET A 208 48.24 13.40 -19.06
CA MET A 208 47.56 14.70 -19.08
C MET A 208 48.07 15.63 -20.20
N GLY A 209 48.99 15.17 -21.06
CA GLY A 209 49.53 15.96 -22.18
C GLY A 209 50.39 17.15 -21.74
N LEU A 210 50.80 17.20 -20.47
CA LEU A 210 51.66 18.26 -19.92
C LEU A 210 53.11 17.98 -20.34
N THR A 211 53.50 18.43 -21.53
CA THR A 211 54.92 18.58 -21.86
C THR A 211 55.55 19.56 -20.88
N ALA A 212 56.65 19.13 -20.28
CA ALA A 212 57.41 19.91 -19.32
C ALA A 212 58.02 21.16 -19.97
N ASP A 213 57.30 22.28 -19.93
CA ASP A 213 57.88 23.62 -20.03
C ASP A 213 57.12 24.58 -19.11
N GLY A 214 57.80 25.04 -18.06
CA GLY A 214 57.22 25.95 -17.06
C GLY A 214 57.81 25.72 -15.68
N GLY A 215 58.93 26.37 -15.41
CA GLY A 215 59.65 26.24 -14.15
C GLY A 215 58.88 26.79 -12.93
N LEU A 216 59.00 26.08 -11.81
CA LEU A 216 58.98 26.70 -10.49
C LEU A 216 60.12 26.10 -9.65
N SER A 217 61.26 26.78 -9.71
CA SER A 217 62.35 26.64 -8.75
C SER A 217 61.91 27.30 -7.44
N ALA A 218 61.69 26.49 -6.40
CA ALA A 218 61.68 26.96 -5.01
C ALA A 218 62.38 25.95 -4.10
N LYS A 219 63.69 26.15 -3.98
CA LYS A 219 64.58 25.97 -2.82
C LYS A 219 64.43 24.68 -1.99
N ILE A 220 65.34 23.71 -2.24
CA ILE A 220 66.39 23.23 -1.31
C ILE A 220 66.95 21.88 -1.82
N GLY A 221 68.26 21.83 -2.11
CA GLY A 221 69.11 20.65 -1.94
C GLY A 221 69.28 19.65 -3.09
N VAL A 222 70.36 19.85 -3.89
CA VAL A 222 71.13 18.86 -4.68
C VAL A 222 70.36 18.00 -5.71
N ARG A 223 70.43 18.42 -6.98
CA ARG A 223 69.98 17.68 -8.17
C ARG A 223 71.13 16.85 -8.76
N LEU A 224 71.03 15.52 -8.66
CA LEU A 224 71.61 14.62 -9.66
C LEU A 224 70.65 14.59 -10.85
N LYS A 225 71.07 15.15 -11.98
CA LYS A 225 70.39 14.97 -13.28
C LYS A 225 70.52 13.50 -13.68
N GLN A 226 69.49 12.69 -13.43
CA GLN A 226 69.27 11.46 -14.17
C GLN A 226 68.16 11.72 -15.19
N SER A 227 68.54 11.76 -16.46
CA SER A 227 67.63 11.71 -17.60
C SER A 227 66.99 10.33 -17.63
N TYR A 228 65.76 10.21 -17.12
CA TYR A 228 64.96 9.01 -17.28
C TYR A 228 64.10 9.15 -18.53
N SER A 229 64.58 8.60 -19.65
CA SER A 229 63.73 8.09 -20.71
C SER A 229 63.04 6.84 -20.14
N GLN A 230 61.89 6.99 -19.50
CA GLN A 230 61.09 5.85 -19.04
C GLN A 230 59.71 5.86 -19.69
N GLU A 231 59.38 4.71 -20.28
CA GLU A 231 58.03 4.32 -20.64
C GLU A 231 57.11 4.40 -19.40
N PRO A 232 55.82 4.72 -19.58
CA PRO A 232 54.87 4.76 -18.47
C PRO A 232 54.84 3.42 -17.73
N ILE A 233 54.87 3.48 -16.39
CA ILE A 233 54.90 2.28 -15.56
C ILE A 233 53.61 1.47 -15.74
N SER A 234 53.74 0.20 -16.11
CA SER A 234 52.58 -0.68 -16.33
C SER A 234 51.87 -1.02 -15.01
N ALA A 235 50.54 -1.20 -15.05
CA ALA A 235 49.74 -1.57 -13.88
C ALA A 235 50.27 -2.84 -13.18
N ARG A 236 50.73 -3.83 -13.96
CA ARG A 236 51.34 -5.07 -13.45
C ARG A 236 52.61 -4.80 -12.63
N ARG A 237 53.46 -3.90 -13.09
CA ARG A 237 54.69 -3.52 -12.38
C ARG A 237 54.38 -2.79 -11.07
N ILE A 238 53.38 -1.90 -11.07
CA ILE A 238 52.91 -1.22 -9.85
C ILE A 238 52.41 -2.24 -8.82
N GLN A 239 51.63 -3.24 -9.25
CA GLN A 239 51.14 -4.29 -8.35
C GLN A 239 52.28 -5.10 -7.71
N GLN A 240 53.29 -5.49 -8.49
CA GLN A 240 54.43 -6.27 -7.99
C GLN A 240 55.23 -5.49 -6.94
N GLU A 241 55.52 -4.21 -7.20
CA GLU A 241 56.23 -3.34 -6.26
C GLU A 241 55.41 -3.06 -4.98
N LEU A 242 54.10 -2.81 -5.10
CA LEU A 242 53.21 -2.71 -3.95
C LEU A 242 53.17 -4.01 -3.14
N THR A 243 53.19 -5.16 -3.81
CA THR A 243 53.10 -6.47 -3.17
C THR A 243 54.34 -6.75 -2.33
N THR A 244 55.52 -6.47 -2.90
CA THR A 244 56.80 -6.62 -2.19
C THR A 244 56.89 -5.63 -1.03
N PHE A 245 56.38 -4.40 -1.19
CA PHE A 245 56.33 -3.40 -0.12
C PHE A 245 55.48 -3.87 1.07
N TYR A 246 54.24 -4.32 0.84
CA TYR A 246 53.36 -4.77 1.92
C TYR A 246 53.85 -6.05 2.64
N ARG A 247 54.57 -6.93 1.95
CA ARG A 247 55.13 -8.13 2.59
C ARG A 247 56.18 -7.79 3.64
N HIS A 248 57.06 -6.85 3.31
CA HIS A 248 58.18 -6.47 4.17
C HIS A 248 57.85 -5.36 5.17
N SER A 249 56.67 -4.73 5.09
CA SER A 249 56.34 -3.59 5.93
C SER A 249 56.16 -3.92 7.41
N SER A 250 56.64 -3.03 8.29
CA SER A 250 56.45 -3.14 9.74
C SER A 250 55.03 -2.80 10.22
N TYR A 251 54.19 -2.28 9.33
CA TYR A 251 52.78 -1.93 9.58
C TYR A 251 51.83 -2.97 8.98
N GLN A 252 50.64 -3.09 9.56
CA GLN A 252 49.53 -3.85 8.98
C GLN A 252 48.63 -2.87 8.24
N TYR A 253 48.59 -2.92 6.91
CA TYR A 253 47.71 -2.05 6.14
C TYR A 253 46.31 -2.65 6.02
N ILE A 254 45.29 -1.83 6.29
CA ILE A 254 43.88 -2.14 6.08
C ILE A 254 43.36 -1.14 5.04
N VAL A 255 43.06 -1.63 3.83
CA VAL A 255 42.59 -0.82 2.70
C VAL A 255 41.09 -1.04 2.54
N VAL A 256 40.32 0.04 2.64
CA VAL A 256 38.87 0.05 2.38
C VAL A 256 38.65 0.64 0.99
N LEU A 257 38.10 -0.17 0.09
CA LEU A 257 37.61 0.27 -1.21
C LEU A 257 36.09 0.43 -1.10
N ASP A 258 35.61 1.68 -1.17
CA ASP A 258 34.19 2.01 -1.07
C ASP A 258 33.60 2.30 -2.45
N GLU A 259 32.29 2.07 -2.60
CA GLU A 259 31.51 2.36 -3.82
C GLU A 259 32.00 1.70 -5.12
N VAL A 260 32.60 0.51 -5.03
CA VAL A 260 33.11 -0.24 -6.20
C VAL A 260 32.02 -0.53 -7.24
N ASP A 261 30.76 -0.62 -6.82
CA ASP A 261 29.58 -0.87 -7.66
C ASP A 261 29.08 0.37 -8.44
N LYS A 262 29.73 1.54 -8.34
CA LYS A 262 29.31 2.78 -9.01
C LYS A 262 30.17 3.19 -10.21
N ILE A 263 31.11 2.35 -10.63
CA ILE A 263 31.99 2.64 -11.77
C ILE A 263 31.17 2.61 -13.07
N ASN A 264 31.02 3.77 -13.72
CA ASN A 264 30.28 3.88 -14.99
C ASN A 264 31.17 3.56 -16.21
N PRO A 265 30.62 3.01 -17.30
CA PRO A 265 31.29 2.96 -18.60
C PRO A 265 31.45 4.37 -19.20
N ALA A 266 32.38 4.54 -20.16
CA ALA A 266 32.68 5.83 -20.78
C ALA A 266 31.47 6.40 -21.56
N PRO A 267 31.33 7.74 -21.69
CA PRO A 267 30.10 8.39 -22.18
C PRO A 267 29.74 8.16 -23.66
N VAL A 268 30.54 7.39 -24.41
CA VAL A 268 30.27 7.10 -25.83
C VAL A 268 29.17 6.04 -26.00
N GLU A 269 28.86 5.26 -24.97
CA GLU A 269 27.75 4.30 -24.96
C GLU A 269 26.52 4.93 -24.30
N GLN A 270 25.75 5.69 -25.08
CA GLN A 270 24.54 6.34 -24.60
C GLN A 270 23.45 5.31 -24.23
N ASN A 271 22.92 5.47 -23.01
CA ASN A 271 21.58 5.14 -22.51
C ASN A 271 21.03 3.74 -22.84
N THR A 272 21.44 2.71 -22.08
CA THR A 272 20.59 1.60 -21.51
C THR A 272 21.38 0.35 -21.11
N GLN A 273 22.68 0.23 -21.45
CA GLN A 273 23.48 -0.95 -21.11
C GLN A 273 24.09 -0.95 -19.68
N ASN A 274 23.64 -0.08 -18.78
CA ASN A 274 24.39 0.31 -17.58
C ASN A 274 24.61 -0.78 -16.51
N SER A 275 23.85 -1.88 -16.46
CA SER A 275 24.08 -2.94 -15.45
C SER A 275 25.02 -4.05 -15.94
N LYS A 276 24.82 -4.54 -17.18
CA LYS A 276 25.68 -5.57 -17.78
C LYS A 276 27.09 -5.03 -18.11
N THR A 277 27.21 -3.81 -18.65
CA THR A 277 28.51 -3.18 -18.93
C THR A 277 29.25 -2.80 -17.64
N ARG A 278 28.52 -2.32 -16.62
CA ARG A 278 29.06 -2.03 -15.28
C ARG A 278 29.56 -3.29 -14.59
N LYS A 279 28.79 -4.37 -14.61
CA LYS A 279 29.23 -5.67 -14.06
C LYS A 279 30.50 -6.15 -14.77
N ALA A 280 30.53 -6.12 -16.10
CA ALA A 280 31.72 -6.52 -16.87
C ALA A 280 32.96 -5.68 -16.52
N LYS A 281 32.81 -4.36 -16.33
CA LYS A 281 33.91 -3.47 -15.92
C LYS A 281 34.36 -3.72 -14.47
N VAL A 282 33.43 -4.05 -13.57
CA VAL A 282 33.76 -4.46 -12.20
C VAL A 282 34.48 -5.82 -12.19
N ASP A 283 34.05 -6.77 -13.01
CA ASP A 283 34.69 -8.07 -13.18
C ASP A 283 36.12 -7.92 -13.75
N GLU A 284 36.31 -7.04 -14.75
CA GLU A 284 37.61 -6.68 -15.29
C GLU A 284 38.54 -6.08 -14.21
N LEU A 285 38.01 -5.16 -13.40
CA LEU A 285 38.74 -4.53 -12.30
C LEU A 285 39.16 -5.53 -11.22
N LEU A 286 38.23 -6.39 -10.78
CA LEU A 286 38.53 -7.42 -9.77
C LEU A 286 39.50 -8.47 -10.33
N GLY A 287 39.34 -8.87 -11.59
CA GLY A 287 40.25 -9.77 -12.30
C GLY A 287 41.66 -9.19 -12.40
N GLY A 288 41.76 -7.91 -12.76
CA GLY A 288 43.02 -7.17 -12.84
C GLY A 288 43.70 -6.99 -11.49
N LEU A 289 42.95 -6.78 -10.40
CA LEU A 289 43.48 -6.60 -9.04
C LEU A 289 43.75 -7.92 -8.28
N LYS A 290 43.29 -9.07 -8.79
CA LYS A 290 43.36 -10.38 -8.12
C LYS A 290 44.74 -10.72 -7.58
N SER A 291 45.80 -10.43 -8.34
CA SER A 291 47.19 -10.70 -7.91
C SER A 291 47.60 -9.91 -6.67
N LEU A 292 47.14 -8.66 -6.53
CA LEU A 292 47.42 -7.80 -5.39
C LEU A 292 46.58 -8.18 -4.16
N LEU A 293 45.29 -8.45 -4.40
CA LEU A 293 44.31 -8.79 -3.35
C LEU A 293 44.67 -10.09 -2.62
N ASN A 294 45.19 -11.08 -3.35
CA ASN A 294 45.58 -12.38 -2.79
C ASN A 294 47.05 -12.48 -2.38
N GLY A 295 47.93 -11.74 -3.05
CA GLY A 295 49.38 -11.90 -2.94
C GLY A 295 50.05 -11.20 -1.75
N THR A 296 49.32 -10.44 -0.93
CA THR A 296 49.87 -9.52 0.07
C THR A 296 49.49 -9.87 1.51
N HIS A 297 50.32 -9.44 2.47
CA HIS A 297 49.97 -9.44 3.90
C HIS A 297 49.07 -8.24 4.28
N CYS A 298 48.35 -7.66 3.32
CA CYS A 298 47.43 -6.54 3.51
C CYS A 298 45.99 -7.05 3.67
N ILE A 299 45.17 -6.32 4.43
CA ILE A 299 43.74 -6.61 4.55
C ILE A 299 42.97 -5.66 3.63
N PHE A 300 42.23 -6.20 2.66
CA PHE A 300 41.34 -5.44 1.80
C PHE A 300 39.90 -5.64 2.24
N ILE A 301 39.16 -4.54 2.39
CA ILE A 301 37.73 -4.53 2.66
C ILE A 301 37.07 -3.85 1.47
N ILE A 302 36.32 -4.62 0.69
CA ILE A 302 35.56 -4.10 -0.45
C ILE A 302 34.12 -3.89 0.01
N ILE A 303 33.63 -2.66 -0.11
CA ILE A 303 32.23 -2.32 0.18
C ILE A 303 31.50 -2.19 -1.16
N ALA A 304 30.43 -2.96 -1.33
CA ALA A 304 29.68 -2.98 -2.58
C ALA A 304 28.17 -3.17 -2.39
N GLY A 305 27.42 -2.99 -3.49
CA GLY A 305 26.00 -3.32 -3.59
C GLY A 305 25.70 -4.82 -3.44
N ARG A 306 24.41 -5.16 -3.35
CA ARG A 306 23.93 -6.54 -3.24
C ARG A 306 24.24 -7.37 -4.49
N GLU A 307 24.27 -6.74 -5.66
CA GLU A 307 24.59 -7.36 -6.95
C GLU A 307 25.91 -8.16 -6.93
N MET A 308 26.94 -7.68 -6.22
CA MET A 308 28.22 -8.40 -6.09
C MET A 308 28.14 -9.64 -5.17
N VAL A 309 27.26 -9.61 -4.17
CA VAL A 309 26.99 -10.76 -3.29
C VAL A 309 26.24 -11.82 -4.08
N ASP A 310 25.23 -11.41 -4.84
CA ASP A 310 24.48 -12.30 -5.72
C ASP A 310 25.38 -12.89 -6.81
N ALA A 311 26.29 -12.10 -7.40
CA ALA A 311 27.29 -12.59 -8.34
C ALA A 311 28.19 -13.67 -7.73
N TYR A 312 28.71 -13.45 -6.52
CA TYR A 312 29.51 -14.47 -5.82
C TYR A 312 28.73 -15.78 -5.62
N TYR A 313 27.48 -15.72 -5.14
CA TYR A 313 26.68 -16.93 -4.94
C TYR A 313 26.31 -17.61 -6.26
N SER A 314 26.12 -16.85 -7.34
CA SER A 314 25.83 -17.39 -8.68
C SER A 314 27.01 -18.15 -9.28
N GLU A 315 28.25 -17.77 -8.96
CA GLU A 315 29.45 -18.46 -9.46
C GLU A 315 29.87 -19.66 -8.59
N SER A 316 29.32 -19.77 -7.36
CA SER A 316 29.64 -20.89 -6.47
C SER A 316 29.26 -22.23 -7.11
N GLY A 317 30.27 -23.06 -7.39
CA GLY A 317 30.11 -24.36 -8.04
C GLY A 317 30.48 -24.42 -9.53
N TYR A 318 30.87 -23.31 -10.17
CA TYR A 318 31.44 -23.32 -11.52
C TYR A 318 32.97 -23.51 -11.51
N THR A 319 33.57 -23.90 -12.63
CA THR A 319 35.03 -24.21 -12.72
C THR A 319 35.93 -22.98 -12.90
N SER A 320 35.38 -21.83 -13.31
CA SER A 320 36.10 -20.57 -13.48
C SER A 320 35.46 -19.47 -12.63
N VAL A 321 35.81 -19.43 -11.34
CA VAL A 321 35.17 -18.51 -10.37
C VAL A 321 36.07 -17.32 -10.08
N LEU A 322 35.63 -16.12 -10.48
CA LEU A 322 36.37 -14.88 -10.21
C LEU A 322 36.22 -14.50 -8.74
N TYR A 323 34.98 -14.49 -8.24
CA TYR A 323 34.63 -13.92 -6.94
C TYR A 323 35.11 -14.78 -5.77
N GLU A 324 34.92 -16.10 -5.80
CA GLU A 324 35.52 -17.07 -4.86
C GLU A 324 37.06 -17.04 -4.91
N GLY A 325 37.60 -16.78 -6.10
CA GLY A 325 39.04 -16.60 -6.28
C GLY A 325 39.60 -15.32 -5.69
N VAL A 326 38.79 -14.32 -5.33
CA VAL A 326 39.21 -13.01 -4.78
C VAL A 326 38.86 -12.88 -3.30
N PHE A 327 37.66 -13.30 -2.88
CA PHE A 327 37.16 -13.08 -1.54
C PHE A 327 37.37 -14.30 -0.64
N LYS A 328 38.04 -14.11 0.51
CA LYS A 328 38.20 -15.18 1.51
C LYS A 328 36.94 -15.43 2.32
N GLU A 329 36.20 -14.36 2.62
CA GLU A 329 34.93 -14.42 3.35
C GLU A 329 34.05 -13.22 2.96
N ILE A 330 32.74 -13.40 3.02
CA ILE A 330 31.72 -12.39 2.69
C ILE A 330 30.88 -12.08 3.92
N PHE A 331 30.60 -10.79 4.10
CA PHE A 331 29.72 -10.25 5.12
C PHE A 331 28.54 -9.56 4.45
N GLU A 332 27.42 -10.27 4.38
CA GLU A 332 26.14 -9.68 3.97
C GLU A 332 25.57 -8.86 5.13
N VAL A 333 25.40 -7.55 4.90
CA VAL A 333 24.80 -6.63 5.86
C VAL A 333 23.28 -6.64 5.65
N PRO A 334 22.50 -7.18 6.61
CA PRO A 334 21.05 -7.23 6.49
C PRO A 334 20.42 -5.84 6.60
N THR A 335 19.23 -5.69 6.02
CA THR A 335 18.31 -4.59 6.40
C THR A 335 17.89 -4.71 7.86
N LEU A 336 17.28 -3.67 8.42
CA LEU A 336 16.71 -3.79 9.77
C LEU A 336 15.57 -4.81 9.86
N LEU A 337 14.98 -5.23 8.73
CA LEU A 337 13.88 -6.20 8.72
C LEU A 337 14.34 -7.60 9.16
N THR A 338 15.55 -8.02 8.76
CA THR A 338 16.10 -9.35 9.06
C THR A 338 17.15 -9.35 10.17
N ASP A 339 17.34 -8.21 10.84
CA ASP A 339 18.31 -8.09 11.92
C ASP A 339 17.73 -8.62 13.25
N GLY A 340 18.11 -9.85 13.63
CA GLY A 340 17.69 -10.45 14.90
C GLY A 340 18.42 -9.97 16.15
N SER A 341 18.91 -8.73 16.18
CA SER A 341 19.65 -8.18 17.33
C SER A 341 18.78 -7.96 18.58
N ASP A 342 17.45 -7.93 18.43
CA ASP A 342 16.46 -7.81 19.49
C ASP A 342 15.78 -9.15 19.86
N HIS A 343 16.26 -10.27 19.29
CA HIS A 343 15.68 -11.61 19.43
C HIS A 343 14.25 -11.78 18.88
N LYS A 344 13.69 -10.78 18.17
CA LYS A 344 12.33 -10.81 17.60
C LYS A 344 12.34 -10.93 16.08
N LEU A 345 12.95 -11.99 15.57
CA LEU A 345 13.11 -12.24 14.11
C LEU A 345 11.79 -12.29 13.32
N HIS A 346 10.66 -12.56 13.97
CA HIS A 346 9.35 -12.68 13.32
C HIS A 346 8.59 -11.34 13.23
N GLU A 347 9.10 -10.27 13.84
CA GLU A 347 8.46 -8.95 13.88
C GLU A 347 9.28 -7.92 13.09
N PHE A 348 9.05 -7.80 11.78
CA PHE A 348 9.88 -6.92 10.92
C PHE A 348 9.94 -5.45 11.38
N HIS A 349 8.87 -4.96 12.00
CA HIS A 349 8.78 -3.60 12.54
C HIS A 349 9.52 -3.38 13.87
N SER A 350 9.97 -4.41 14.60
CA SER A 350 10.53 -4.24 15.96
C SER A 350 11.84 -3.46 15.96
N MET A 351 12.78 -3.84 15.09
CA MET A 351 14.06 -3.13 14.91
C MET A 351 13.87 -1.73 14.31
N VAL A 352 12.85 -1.56 13.46
CA VAL A 352 12.44 -0.25 12.93
C VAL A 352 11.90 0.63 14.05
N LYS A 353 11.04 0.10 14.92
CA LYS A 353 10.53 0.79 16.11
C LYS A 353 11.67 1.20 17.03
N LYS A 354 12.62 0.30 17.30
CA LYS A 354 13.83 0.62 18.08
C LYS A 354 14.64 1.75 17.44
N TYR A 355 14.76 1.75 16.11
CA TYR A 355 15.39 2.84 15.38
C TYR A 355 14.65 4.17 15.54
N ILE A 356 13.34 4.19 15.31
CA ILE A 356 12.53 5.41 15.45
C ILE A 356 12.60 5.93 16.90
N ASN A 357 12.37 5.08 17.90
CA ASN A 357 12.46 5.46 19.32
C ASN A 357 13.82 6.11 19.64
N SER A 358 14.92 5.55 19.16
CA SER A 358 16.25 6.08 19.42
C SER A 358 16.54 7.42 18.71
N VAL A 359 15.94 7.64 17.53
CA VAL A 359 16.00 8.92 16.82
C VAL A 359 15.21 9.98 17.59
N LEU A 360 14.06 9.61 18.16
CA LEU A 360 13.18 10.51 18.90
C LEU A 360 13.64 10.80 20.34
N ALA A 361 14.18 9.82 21.07
CA ALA A 361 14.60 9.94 22.47
C ALA A 361 16.05 10.39 22.65
N GLY A 362 16.88 10.29 21.60
CA GLY A 362 18.25 10.80 21.59
C GLY A 362 19.26 10.08 22.50
N LYS A 363 18.92 8.98 23.17
CA LYS A 363 19.87 8.15 23.94
C LYS A 363 20.13 6.81 23.26
N GLU A 364 21.39 6.36 23.31
CA GLU A 364 21.78 4.96 23.13
C GLU A 364 21.61 4.28 24.49
N THR A 365 20.38 3.99 24.93
CA THR A 365 20.20 3.10 26.08
C THR A 365 20.03 1.67 25.58
N ASP A 366 20.79 0.74 26.17
CA ASP A 366 20.57 -0.70 26.02
C ASP A 366 19.20 -1.10 26.62
N ASP A 367 18.66 -0.30 27.53
CA ASP A 367 17.29 -0.39 28.03
C ASP A 367 16.33 0.24 27.02
N ASN A 368 15.34 -0.57 26.61
CA ASN A 368 14.26 -0.21 25.69
C ASN A 368 13.63 1.12 26.16
N PRO A 369 13.87 2.27 25.50
CA PRO A 369 13.10 3.46 25.80
C PRO A 369 11.72 3.20 25.23
N ASP A 370 10.86 2.59 26.04
CA ASP A 370 9.48 2.37 25.68
C ASP A 370 8.83 3.73 25.47
N PHE A 371 8.18 3.90 24.32
CA PHE A 371 7.39 5.09 24.00
C PHE A 371 6.37 5.40 25.12
N GLU A 372 5.92 4.37 25.83
CA GLU A 372 5.11 4.47 27.05
C GLU A 372 5.79 5.32 28.15
N ASN A 373 7.08 5.14 28.41
CA ASN A 373 7.83 5.95 29.38
C ASN A 373 8.02 7.41 28.94
N MET A 374 7.82 7.70 27.65
CA MET A 374 7.85 9.05 27.10
C MET A 374 6.47 9.72 27.20
N LEU A 375 5.39 8.93 27.17
CA LEU A 375 4.01 9.38 27.38
C LEU A 375 3.66 9.57 28.86
N THR A 376 4.26 8.79 29.79
CA THR A 376 4.01 8.91 31.24
C THR A 376 4.45 10.24 31.84
N PHE A 377 5.26 11.05 31.15
CA PHE A 377 5.56 12.43 31.56
C PHE A 377 4.39 13.41 31.37
N ALA A 378 3.31 13.00 30.70
CA ALA A 378 2.11 13.82 30.47
C ALA A 378 1.01 13.58 31.53
N ASP A 379 1.25 12.76 32.55
CA ASP A 379 0.17 12.15 33.33
C ASP A 379 -0.08 12.77 34.71
N SER A 380 -1.33 13.23 34.93
CA SER A 380 -1.96 13.35 36.25
C SER A 380 -3.50 13.39 36.23
N ASN A 381 -4.19 13.13 35.10
CA ASN A 381 -5.66 13.30 34.98
C ASN A 381 -6.33 12.13 34.22
N GLU A 382 -7.27 11.44 34.87
CA GLU A 382 -8.06 10.31 34.32
C GLU A 382 -8.83 10.64 33.01
N ASN A 383 -9.11 11.92 32.75
CA ASN A 383 -9.87 12.37 31.57
C ASN A 383 -9.14 12.24 30.21
N HIS A 384 -7.84 11.92 30.17
CA HIS A 384 -7.06 11.86 28.91
C HIS A 384 -6.80 10.44 28.39
N ASN A 385 -7.38 9.40 29.02
CA ASN A 385 -7.11 8.00 28.70
C ASN A 385 -7.36 7.63 27.21
N VAL A 386 -8.44 8.13 26.61
CA VAL A 386 -8.78 7.86 25.20
C VAL A 386 -7.80 8.55 24.24
N GLU A 387 -7.33 9.76 24.58
CA GLU A 387 -6.38 10.52 23.76
C GLU A 387 -4.98 9.90 23.77
N ILE A 388 -4.55 9.37 24.93
CA ILE A 388 -3.29 8.61 25.04
C ILE A 388 -3.36 7.36 24.17
N LEU A 389 -4.48 6.62 24.21
CA LEU A 389 -4.69 5.45 23.36
C LEU A 389 -4.64 5.81 21.87
N ASP A 390 -5.27 6.92 21.49
CA ASP A 390 -5.23 7.41 20.10
C ASP A 390 -3.81 7.76 19.66
N VAL A 391 -3.02 8.42 20.51
CA VAL A 391 -1.61 8.74 20.21
C VAL A 391 -0.76 7.48 20.07
N GLN A 392 -0.91 6.51 20.97
CA GLN A 392 -0.23 5.22 20.88
C GLN A 392 -0.60 4.50 19.58
N PHE A 393 -1.89 4.50 19.25
CA PHE A 393 -2.38 3.93 18.01
C PHE A 393 -1.77 4.61 16.76
N PHE A 394 -1.79 5.94 16.69
CA PHE A 394 -1.19 6.67 15.55
C PHE A 394 0.32 6.46 15.45
N TYR A 395 1.02 6.35 16.57
CA TYR A 395 2.44 6.03 16.59
C TYR A 395 2.72 4.63 16.02
N GLU A 396 1.92 3.63 16.38
CA GLU A 396 2.03 2.28 15.81
C GLU A 396 1.74 2.26 14.31
N LEU A 397 0.75 3.03 13.83
CA LEU A 397 0.51 3.19 12.40
C LEU A 397 1.73 3.79 11.68
N PHE A 398 2.36 4.79 12.29
CA PHE A 398 3.56 5.44 11.74
C PHE A 398 4.74 4.46 11.63
N VAL A 399 5.01 3.67 12.69
CA VAL A 399 6.09 2.66 12.68
C VAL A 399 5.88 1.65 11.55
N LYS A 400 4.66 1.13 11.39
CA LYS A 400 4.33 0.16 10.32
C LYS A 400 4.40 0.78 8.94
N PHE A 401 3.95 2.03 8.78
CA PHE A 401 4.10 2.80 7.54
C PHE A 401 5.56 2.92 7.13
N ILE A 402 6.44 3.34 8.05
CA ILE A 402 7.87 3.44 7.79
C ILE A 402 8.47 2.06 7.48
N THR A 403 8.04 1.01 8.15
CA THR A 403 8.51 -0.37 7.91
C THR A 403 8.21 -0.81 6.48
N LEU A 404 6.95 -0.63 6.01
CA LEU A 404 6.53 -1.03 4.66
C LEU A 404 7.26 -0.24 3.55
N HIS A 405 7.37 1.08 3.71
CA HIS A 405 7.87 1.96 2.65
C HIS A 405 9.38 2.12 2.66
N SER A 406 10.05 1.96 3.80
CA SER A 406 11.51 2.09 3.86
C SER A 406 12.26 0.81 3.48
N TRP A 407 11.58 -0.34 3.52
CA TRP A 407 12.17 -1.68 3.37
C TRP A 407 13.33 -1.94 4.36
N GLY A 408 13.30 -1.29 5.54
CA GLY A 408 14.36 -1.37 6.55
C GLY A 408 15.66 -0.65 6.17
N ASN A 409 15.63 0.23 5.16
CA ASN A 409 16.77 1.04 4.74
C ASN A 409 16.95 2.27 5.63
N ILE A 410 18.06 2.33 6.38
CA ILE A 410 18.33 3.38 7.37
C ILE A 410 18.32 4.78 6.75
N LYS A 411 18.94 4.95 5.58
CA LYS A 411 18.98 6.26 4.90
C LYS A 411 17.58 6.73 4.53
N ARG A 412 16.73 5.83 4.01
CA ARG A 412 15.34 6.13 3.64
C ARG A 412 14.48 6.40 4.88
N MET A 413 14.61 5.58 5.92
CA MET A 413 13.93 5.81 7.20
C MET A 413 14.28 7.17 7.80
N SER A 414 15.55 7.55 7.79
CA SER A 414 15.98 8.86 8.32
C SER A 414 15.33 10.03 7.59
N MET A 415 15.19 9.96 6.27
CA MET A 415 14.51 11.00 5.48
C MET A 415 13.02 11.05 5.82
N MET A 416 12.35 9.90 5.75
CA MET A 416 10.91 9.81 6.02
C MET A 416 10.53 10.23 7.44
N VAL A 417 11.37 9.93 8.44
CA VAL A 417 11.13 10.39 9.82
C VAL A 417 11.32 11.90 9.93
N GLN A 418 12.34 12.47 9.28
CA GLN A 418 12.59 13.91 9.29
C GLN A 418 11.46 14.71 8.62
N ASP A 419 10.82 14.17 7.58
CA ASP A 419 9.68 14.80 6.90
C ASP A 419 8.47 15.03 7.83
N HIS A 420 8.39 14.33 8.96
CA HIS A 420 7.31 14.44 9.95
C HIS A 420 7.73 15.15 11.25
N ILE A 421 8.96 15.67 11.32
CA ILE A 421 9.43 16.44 12.49
C ILE A 421 9.29 17.93 12.21
N GLU A 422 8.45 18.60 12.99
CA GLU A 422 8.25 20.05 12.93
C GLU A 422 8.76 20.75 14.21
N TRP A 423 8.95 22.06 14.13
CA TRP A 423 9.40 22.90 15.24
C TRP A 423 8.28 23.82 15.71
N ASN A 424 8.22 24.04 17.02
CA ASN A 424 7.17 24.86 17.64
C ASN A 424 7.39 26.36 17.36
N ASP A 425 6.77 26.86 16.30
CA ASP A 425 6.62 28.31 16.04
C ASP A 425 5.23 28.76 16.51
N LYS A 426 5.17 29.71 17.45
CA LYS A 426 3.93 30.04 18.20
C LYS A 426 2.76 30.44 17.29
N ASP A 427 3.04 31.17 16.22
CA ASP A 427 2.02 31.67 15.28
C ASP A 427 1.37 30.55 14.45
N TYR A 428 2.12 29.48 14.15
CA TYR A 428 1.62 28.31 13.41
C TYR A 428 0.85 27.35 14.32
N TYR A 429 1.29 27.20 15.57
CA TYR A 429 0.65 26.36 16.58
C TYR A 429 -0.72 26.91 16.99
N ASP A 430 -0.83 28.22 17.28
CA ASP A 430 -2.08 28.85 17.72
C ASP A 430 -3.16 28.86 16.60
N GLN A 431 -2.76 28.94 15.32
CA GLN A 431 -3.70 28.80 14.19
C GLN A 431 -4.23 27.36 14.03
N LEU A 432 -3.45 26.36 14.42
CA LEU A 432 -3.80 24.95 14.29
C LEU A 432 -4.60 24.42 15.48
N THR A 433 -4.41 24.95 16.69
CA THR A 433 -5.20 24.58 17.88
C THR A 433 -6.66 25.03 17.80
N HIS A 434 -6.96 26.06 16.99
CA HIS A 434 -8.34 26.40 16.61
C HIS A 434 -9.02 25.32 15.73
N ARG A 435 -8.24 24.39 15.16
CA ARG A 435 -8.74 23.21 14.41
C ARG A 435 -8.62 21.98 15.33
N HIS A 436 -9.60 21.07 15.29
CA HIS A 436 -9.60 19.87 16.14
C HIS A 436 -8.25 19.09 16.10
N SER A 437 -7.54 19.05 17.22
CA SER A 437 -6.22 18.40 17.39
C SER A 437 -6.14 17.59 18.68
N ILE A 438 -5.42 16.47 18.67
CA ILE A 438 -5.04 15.72 19.88
C ILE A 438 -3.67 16.22 20.33
N ASN A 439 -3.62 16.86 21.51
CA ASN A 439 -2.44 17.51 22.04
C ASN A 439 -2.04 16.90 23.39
N LEU A 440 -0.86 16.26 23.45
CA LEU A 440 -0.23 15.85 24.72
C LEU A 440 0.91 16.81 25.13
N LEU A 441 0.91 18.03 24.61
CA LEU A 441 1.96 19.00 24.91
C LEU A 441 1.79 19.52 26.35
N PRO A 442 2.83 19.46 27.20
CA PRO A 442 2.76 20.07 28.52
C PRO A 442 2.59 21.59 28.36
N THR A 443 1.72 22.18 29.17
CA THR A 443 1.38 23.61 29.19
C THR A 443 2.60 24.55 29.34
N ASN A 444 3.76 24.01 29.73
CA ASN A 444 5.04 24.71 29.92
C ASN A 444 6.11 24.40 28.85
N ALA A 445 5.74 23.93 27.64
CA ALA A 445 6.70 23.63 26.59
C ALA A 445 7.46 24.90 26.10
N ASN A 446 8.79 24.88 26.19
CA ASN A 446 9.67 25.94 25.67
C ASN A 446 9.52 26.09 24.14
N LYS A 447 9.77 27.31 23.62
CA LYS A 447 9.73 27.73 22.18
C LYS A 447 10.61 26.92 21.20
N SER A 448 11.17 25.78 21.59
CA SER A 448 12.14 25.04 20.78
C SER A 448 12.03 23.51 20.89
N THR A 449 10.92 22.97 21.42
CA THR A 449 10.71 21.52 21.46
C THR A 449 10.22 21.02 20.09
N PRO A 450 10.95 20.12 19.42
CA PRO A 450 10.45 19.48 18.21
C PRO A 450 9.32 18.51 18.55
N PHE A 451 8.39 18.32 17.62
CA PHE A 451 7.29 17.36 17.74
C PHE A 451 7.14 16.55 16.45
N LEU A 452 6.60 15.33 16.56
CA LEU A 452 6.07 14.62 15.41
C LEU A 452 4.71 15.22 15.09
N PHE A 453 4.53 15.57 13.83
CA PHE A 453 3.30 16.15 13.31
C PHE A 453 2.67 15.22 12.28
N PHE A 454 1.41 14.85 12.52
CA PHE A 454 0.63 14.10 11.55
C PHE A 454 -0.59 14.91 11.11
N THR A 455 -0.67 15.20 9.82
CA THR A 455 -1.88 15.76 9.22
C THR A 455 -2.95 14.66 9.07
N PRO A 456 -4.24 15.02 8.93
CA PRO A 456 -5.29 14.07 8.57
C PRO A 456 -4.98 13.25 7.31
N SER A 457 -4.25 13.84 6.37
CA SER A 457 -3.82 13.16 5.14
C SER A 457 -2.74 12.12 5.42
N ASP A 458 -1.81 12.40 6.33
CA ASP A 458 -0.74 11.47 6.70
C ASP A 458 -1.28 10.30 7.51
N ILE A 459 -2.17 10.57 8.48
CA ILE A 459 -2.87 9.52 9.24
C ILE A 459 -3.58 8.54 8.30
N ARG A 460 -4.29 9.06 7.30
CA ARG A 460 -4.97 8.25 6.29
C ARG A 460 -4.01 7.40 5.45
N LYS A 461 -2.84 7.92 5.07
CA LYS A 461 -1.77 7.16 4.37
C LYS A 461 -1.20 6.05 5.23
N MET A 462 -0.87 6.40 6.48
CA MET A 462 -0.27 5.50 7.44
C MET A 462 -1.23 4.36 7.76
N PHE A 463 -2.52 4.65 7.95
CA PHE A 463 -3.57 3.67 8.22
C PHE A 463 -3.61 2.55 7.18
N VAL A 464 -3.66 2.89 5.89
CA VAL A 464 -3.75 1.88 4.81
C VAL A 464 -2.45 1.09 4.65
N SER A 465 -1.30 1.74 4.76
CA SER A 465 0.00 1.04 4.71
C SER A 465 0.16 0.08 5.88
N ALA A 466 -0.19 0.52 7.08
CA ALA A 466 -0.13 -0.29 8.29
C ALA A 466 -1.05 -1.51 8.18
N LYS A 467 -2.26 -1.34 7.65
CA LYS A 467 -3.20 -2.44 7.40
C LYS A 467 -2.66 -3.48 6.42
N LEU A 468 -2.10 -3.05 5.29
CA LEU A 468 -1.45 -3.95 4.32
C LEU A 468 -0.28 -4.71 4.95
N TYR A 469 0.55 -3.99 5.71
CA TYR A 469 1.64 -4.59 6.46
C TYR A 469 1.16 -5.60 7.51
N SER A 470 0.09 -5.30 8.27
CA SER A 470 -0.48 -6.17 9.29
C SER A 470 -1.02 -7.48 8.70
N LEU A 471 -1.72 -7.40 7.55
CA LEU A 471 -2.17 -8.58 6.81
C LEU A 471 -0.96 -9.45 6.40
N TYR A 472 0.07 -8.83 5.84
CA TYR A 472 1.29 -9.51 5.42
C TYR A 472 2.05 -10.16 6.58
N SER A 473 2.33 -9.38 7.64
CA SER A 473 3.12 -9.80 8.80
C SER A 473 2.51 -11.03 9.48
N THR A 474 1.19 -11.01 9.65
CA THR A 474 0.46 -12.11 10.31
C THR A 474 0.41 -13.37 9.44
N ASN A 475 0.18 -13.22 8.14
CA ASN A 475 -0.13 -14.35 7.26
C ASN A 475 1.12 -15.01 6.66
N ILE A 476 2.08 -14.21 6.19
CA ILE A 476 3.29 -14.69 5.51
C ILE A 476 4.57 -14.37 6.30
N GLY A 477 4.53 -13.40 7.21
CA GLY A 477 5.74 -12.88 7.85
C GLY A 477 6.60 -13.95 8.54
N ARG A 478 6.00 -14.97 9.16
CA ARG A 478 6.75 -16.10 9.75
C ARG A 478 7.49 -16.94 8.70
N LEU A 479 6.86 -17.19 7.55
CA LEU A 479 7.46 -17.97 6.46
C LEU A 479 8.62 -17.20 5.84
N VAL A 480 8.40 -15.92 5.53
CA VAL A 480 9.41 -15.06 4.89
C VAL A 480 10.53 -14.65 5.85
N SER A 481 10.28 -14.51 7.16
CA SER A 481 11.34 -14.20 8.14
C SER A 481 12.45 -15.25 8.22
N ARG A 482 12.20 -16.49 7.76
CA ARG A 482 13.18 -17.57 7.70
C ARG A 482 13.98 -17.60 6.40
N THR A 483 13.59 -16.79 5.42
CA THR A 483 14.25 -16.68 4.11
C THR A 483 15.33 -15.60 4.11
N HIS A 484 16.08 -15.49 3.01
CA HIS A 484 17.11 -14.47 2.87
C HIS A 484 16.51 -13.06 2.87
N ASP A 485 17.32 -12.06 3.24
CA ASP A 485 16.94 -10.63 3.23
C ASP A 485 16.45 -10.16 1.85
N LYS A 486 16.87 -10.83 0.76
CA LYS A 486 16.36 -10.58 -0.59
C LYS A 486 14.88 -10.89 -0.73
N SER A 487 14.45 -12.08 -0.31
CA SER A 487 13.05 -12.49 -0.27
C SER A 487 12.20 -11.52 0.55
N VAL A 488 12.69 -11.07 1.72
CA VAL A 488 11.95 -10.15 2.60
C VAL A 488 11.76 -8.78 1.96
N VAL A 489 12.80 -8.18 1.40
CA VAL A 489 12.67 -6.87 0.74
C VAL A 489 11.79 -6.98 -0.51
N SER A 490 11.97 -8.04 -1.30
CA SER A 490 11.21 -8.26 -2.53
C SER A 490 9.74 -8.54 -2.26
N SER A 491 9.40 -9.22 -1.15
CA SER A 491 8.00 -9.44 -0.77
C SER A 491 7.31 -8.13 -0.36
N PHE A 492 8.00 -7.22 0.32
CA PHE A 492 7.48 -5.89 0.66
C PHE A 492 7.23 -5.06 -0.60
N ILE A 493 8.13 -5.12 -1.58
CA ILE A 493 7.92 -4.50 -2.90
C ILE A 493 6.75 -5.18 -3.63
N SER A 494 6.58 -6.50 -3.50
CA SER A 494 5.47 -7.23 -4.11
C SER A 494 4.10 -6.84 -3.55
N ILE A 495 3.98 -6.57 -2.24
CA ILE A 495 2.75 -6.03 -1.62
C ILE A 495 2.32 -4.75 -2.33
N LEU A 496 3.31 -3.88 -2.51
CA LEU A 496 3.18 -2.57 -3.11
C LEU A 496 2.81 -2.71 -4.61
N ASP A 497 3.50 -3.57 -5.35
CA ASP A 497 3.18 -3.89 -6.75
C ASP A 497 1.75 -4.45 -6.93
N VAL A 498 1.24 -5.25 -6.01
CA VAL A 498 -0.15 -5.77 -6.06
C VAL A 498 -1.17 -4.63 -5.97
N VAL A 499 -0.93 -3.64 -5.10
CA VAL A 499 -1.82 -2.47 -4.92
C VAL A 499 -1.87 -1.57 -6.17
N ARG A 500 -0.81 -1.56 -6.99
CA ARG A 500 -0.81 -0.85 -8.29
C ARG A 500 -1.96 -1.30 -9.19
N PHE A 501 -2.40 -2.55 -9.08
CA PHE A 501 -3.49 -3.09 -9.88
C PHE A 501 -4.89 -2.84 -9.27
N HIS A 502 -5.03 -1.99 -8.23
CA HIS A 502 -6.32 -1.77 -7.56
C HIS A 502 -7.47 -1.37 -8.50
N SER A 503 -7.19 -0.61 -9.57
CA SER A 503 -8.20 -0.07 -10.50
C SER A 503 -8.44 -0.93 -11.74
N GLN A 504 -7.73 -2.04 -11.93
CA GLN A 504 -7.88 -2.94 -13.08
C GLN A 504 -7.86 -4.42 -12.69
N GLY A 505 -8.26 -5.29 -13.61
CA GLY A 505 -8.01 -6.73 -13.49
C GLY A 505 -6.55 -7.04 -13.76
N PHE A 506 -5.98 -8.03 -13.07
CA PHE A 506 -4.59 -8.43 -13.26
C PHE A 506 -4.43 -9.95 -13.22
N SER A 507 -3.28 -10.43 -13.69
CA SER A 507 -2.91 -11.83 -13.67
C SER A 507 -1.59 -12.03 -12.93
N ARG A 508 -1.33 -13.29 -12.54
CA ARG A 508 -0.09 -13.65 -11.85
C ARG A 508 1.16 -13.28 -12.65
N ALA A 509 1.10 -13.49 -13.97
CA ALA A 509 2.17 -13.14 -14.89
C ALA A 509 2.46 -11.63 -14.96
N MET A 510 1.48 -10.76 -14.64
CA MET A 510 1.73 -9.32 -14.56
C MET A 510 2.52 -8.96 -13.30
N LEU A 511 2.28 -9.66 -12.19
CA LEU A 511 3.07 -9.51 -10.96
C LEU A 511 4.50 -10.01 -11.13
N ASP A 512 4.72 -11.10 -11.88
CA ASP A 512 6.09 -11.58 -12.18
C ASP A 512 6.89 -10.59 -13.06
N ARG A 513 6.21 -9.66 -13.72
CA ARG A 513 6.82 -8.66 -14.60
C ARG A 513 7.01 -7.30 -13.91
N THR A 514 6.92 -7.25 -12.59
CA THR A 514 7.21 -6.02 -11.83
C THR A 514 8.68 -5.95 -11.45
N VAL A 515 9.08 -4.87 -10.78
CA VAL A 515 10.47 -4.66 -10.32
C VAL A 515 10.93 -5.81 -9.44
N ALA A 516 10.07 -6.26 -8.52
CA ALA A 516 10.35 -7.41 -7.67
C ALA A 516 10.57 -8.70 -8.48
N GLY A 517 9.90 -8.85 -9.62
CA GLY A 517 10.07 -10.00 -10.51
C GLY A 517 11.34 -9.96 -11.37
N ILE A 518 11.71 -8.78 -11.90
CA ILE A 518 12.85 -8.64 -12.84
C ILE A 518 14.20 -8.50 -12.14
N ASP A 519 14.26 -7.81 -11.00
CA ASP A 519 15.49 -7.72 -10.18
C ASP A 519 15.92 -9.10 -9.60
N VAL A 520 15.06 -10.12 -9.79
CA VAL A 520 15.09 -11.40 -9.08
C VAL A 520 14.87 -12.61 -10.00
N HIS A 521 15.52 -12.67 -11.16
CA HIS A 521 15.71 -13.95 -11.85
C HIS A 521 16.55 -14.99 -11.05
N SER A 522 16.76 -14.80 -9.73
CA SER A 522 17.57 -15.65 -8.86
C SER A 522 16.86 -16.24 -7.63
N GLU A 523 15.66 -15.80 -7.23
CA GLU A 523 15.03 -16.30 -5.99
C GLU A 523 13.71 -17.03 -6.26
N THR A 524 13.78 -18.36 -6.25
CA THR A 524 12.68 -19.29 -6.53
C THR A 524 11.47 -19.11 -5.62
N ASN A 525 11.66 -18.58 -4.41
CA ASN A 525 10.61 -18.44 -3.40
C ASN A 525 9.65 -17.27 -3.67
N LEU A 526 10.04 -16.26 -4.46
CA LEU A 526 9.19 -15.09 -4.70
C LEU A 526 7.90 -15.48 -5.42
N ALA A 527 7.99 -16.48 -6.32
CA ALA A 527 6.82 -16.91 -7.07
C ALA A 527 5.72 -17.46 -6.14
N TYR A 528 6.15 -18.24 -5.14
CA TYR A 528 5.30 -18.75 -4.07
C TYR A 528 4.77 -17.63 -3.17
N VAL A 529 5.62 -16.64 -2.82
CA VAL A 529 5.20 -15.49 -2.01
C VAL A 529 4.10 -14.69 -2.72
N ALA A 530 4.23 -14.42 -4.02
CA ALA A 530 3.23 -13.68 -4.77
C ALA A 530 1.91 -14.47 -4.94
N ASP A 531 1.98 -15.80 -5.10
CA ASP A 531 0.78 -16.65 -5.08
C ASP A 531 0.08 -16.64 -3.71
N GLU A 532 0.84 -16.73 -2.63
CA GLU A 532 0.33 -16.70 -1.26
C GLU A 532 -0.19 -15.30 -0.88
N LEU A 533 0.42 -14.23 -1.41
CA LEU A 533 -0.06 -12.86 -1.24
C LEU A 533 -1.47 -12.73 -1.80
N VAL A 534 -1.69 -13.13 -3.05
CA VAL A 534 -2.98 -12.96 -3.74
C VAL A 534 -4.05 -13.92 -3.21
N ASN A 535 -3.71 -15.19 -2.97
CA ASN A 535 -4.71 -16.21 -2.65
C ASN A 535 -5.05 -16.32 -1.16
N SER A 536 -4.14 -15.91 -0.28
CA SER A 536 -4.21 -16.19 1.17
C SER A 536 -4.09 -14.91 2.01
N THR A 537 -3.09 -14.06 1.75
CA THR A 537 -2.87 -12.84 2.54
C THR A 537 -3.90 -11.76 2.26
N PHE A 538 -4.21 -11.55 0.99
CA PHE A 538 -5.10 -10.51 0.50
C PHE A 538 -6.47 -11.05 0.07
N GLN A 539 -6.85 -12.22 0.57
CA GLN A 539 -8.15 -12.83 0.28
C GLN A 539 -9.34 -11.92 0.66
N SER A 540 -9.18 -11.05 1.66
CA SER A 540 -10.21 -10.10 2.07
C SER A 540 -10.31 -8.85 1.20
N ILE A 541 -9.32 -8.58 0.33
CA ILE A 541 -9.28 -7.39 -0.54
C ILE A 541 -9.25 -7.72 -2.04
N ILE A 542 -8.79 -8.91 -2.43
CA ILE A 542 -8.73 -9.40 -3.81
C ILE A 542 -9.70 -10.59 -3.97
N ARG A 543 -10.49 -10.54 -5.05
CA ARG A 543 -11.34 -11.64 -5.49
C ARG A 543 -10.81 -12.26 -6.78
N ARG A 544 -11.23 -13.50 -7.02
CA ARG A 544 -11.07 -14.16 -8.32
C ARG A 544 -12.20 -13.72 -9.23
N THR A 545 -11.89 -13.41 -10.48
CA THR A 545 -12.90 -13.13 -11.50
C THR A 545 -13.30 -14.41 -12.21
N ALA A 546 -14.47 -14.41 -12.85
CA ALA A 546 -14.87 -15.48 -13.74
C ALA A 546 -14.32 -15.29 -15.16
N SER A 547 -13.61 -14.19 -15.43
CA SER A 547 -12.95 -13.94 -16.71
C SER A 547 -11.60 -14.66 -16.73
N ASN A 548 -11.36 -15.50 -17.74
CA ASN A 548 -10.05 -16.15 -17.88
C ASN A 548 -8.95 -15.16 -18.35
N LEU A 549 -9.30 -13.92 -18.71
CA LEU A 549 -8.35 -12.90 -19.18
C LEU A 549 -7.61 -12.23 -18.01
N PHE A 550 -8.33 -11.89 -16.94
CA PHE A 550 -7.78 -11.25 -15.75
C PHE A 550 -8.26 -11.99 -14.49
N PRO A 551 -7.54 -13.03 -14.04
CA PRO A 551 -8.01 -13.92 -12.97
C PRO A 551 -8.28 -13.23 -11.62
N TYR A 552 -7.70 -12.06 -11.38
CA TYR A 552 -7.78 -11.34 -10.12
C TYR A 552 -8.28 -9.92 -10.30
N ARG A 553 -9.10 -9.46 -9.36
CA ARG A 553 -9.62 -8.08 -9.28
C ARG A 553 -9.78 -7.71 -7.81
N PHE A 554 -9.57 -6.45 -7.47
CA PHE A 554 -9.89 -5.97 -6.13
C PHE A 554 -11.41 -5.94 -5.92
N TYR A 555 -11.87 -6.20 -4.70
CA TYR A 555 -13.25 -5.89 -4.35
C TYR A 555 -13.49 -4.40 -4.54
N ILE A 556 -14.66 -4.02 -5.05
CA ILE A 556 -15.00 -2.61 -5.30
C ILE A 556 -14.87 -1.74 -4.05
N THR A 557 -15.14 -2.31 -2.87
CA THR A 557 -14.97 -1.66 -1.57
C THR A 557 -13.54 -1.22 -1.30
N THR A 558 -12.55 -1.95 -1.83
CA THR A 558 -11.12 -1.68 -1.65
C THR A 558 -10.55 -0.88 -2.82
N ASP A 559 -11.00 -1.13 -4.05
CA ASP A 559 -10.63 -0.32 -5.21
C ASP A 559 -10.94 1.16 -4.97
N LEU A 560 -12.16 1.47 -4.48
CA LEU A 560 -12.55 2.83 -4.14
C LEU A 560 -11.64 3.48 -3.09
N GLU A 561 -11.15 2.69 -2.12
CA GLU A 561 -10.24 3.18 -1.07
C GLU A 561 -8.90 3.62 -1.66
N PHE A 562 -8.30 2.75 -2.49
CA PHE A 562 -7.02 3.04 -3.14
C PHE A 562 -7.12 4.14 -4.19
N SER A 563 -8.22 4.18 -4.95
CA SER A 563 -8.51 5.22 -5.91
C SER A 563 -8.61 6.60 -5.24
N TYR A 564 -9.26 6.68 -4.07
CA TYR A 564 -9.32 7.94 -3.32
C TYR A 564 -7.96 8.33 -2.74
N LEU A 565 -7.18 7.37 -2.27
CA LEU A 565 -5.81 7.61 -1.80
C LEU A 565 -4.93 8.17 -2.90
N SER A 566 -4.90 7.56 -4.09
CA SER A 566 -4.12 8.07 -5.22
C SER A 566 -4.51 9.52 -5.54
N LYS A 567 -5.81 9.83 -5.61
CA LYS A 567 -6.32 11.19 -5.89
C LYS A 567 -6.00 12.22 -4.80
N SER A 568 -6.32 11.93 -3.53
CA SER A 568 -6.09 12.85 -2.41
C SER A 568 -4.59 13.07 -2.15
N LEU A 569 -3.81 12.06 -2.52
CA LEU A 569 -2.36 11.94 -2.47
C LEU A 569 -1.61 12.99 -3.31
N GLY A 570 -2.15 13.25 -4.51
CA GLY A 570 -1.47 13.99 -5.57
C GLY A 570 -0.05 13.48 -5.79
N ALA A 571 0.93 14.37 -6.00
CA ALA A 571 2.34 13.98 -6.12
C ALA A 571 2.94 13.31 -4.86
N LYS A 572 2.37 13.54 -3.67
CA LYS A 572 2.73 12.85 -2.42
C LYS A 572 2.13 11.45 -2.33
N SER A 573 1.33 11.03 -3.32
CA SER A 573 0.86 9.65 -3.49
C SER A 573 1.96 8.75 -4.03
N SER A 574 3.10 9.30 -4.50
CA SER A 574 4.23 8.57 -5.12
C SER A 574 4.83 7.44 -4.27
N SER A 575 4.50 7.38 -2.97
CA SER A 575 4.77 6.22 -2.12
C SER A 575 3.91 5.00 -2.46
N PHE A 576 2.71 5.21 -3.01
CA PHE A 576 1.74 4.23 -3.50
C PHE A 576 1.61 4.23 -5.04
N GLU A 577 1.75 5.38 -5.69
CA GLU A 577 2.08 5.51 -7.10
C GLU A 577 3.59 5.31 -7.23
N PHE A 578 4.03 4.06 -7.05
CA PHE A 578 5.43 3.66 -7.29
C PHE A 578 5.95 4.42 -8.48
N ALA A 579 7.01 5.22 -8.25
CA ALA A 579 7.60 6.14 -9.20
C ALA A 579 7.36 5.66 -10.63
N LEU A 580 6.89 6.53 -11.52
CA LEU A 580 6.76 6.26 -12.96
C LEU A 580 8.04 5.62 -13.54
N ASP A 581 9.16 5.77 -12.84
CA ASP A 581 10.49 5.24 -13.15
C ASP A 581 10.78 3.84 -12.59
N SER A 582 9.97 3.30 -11.66
CA SER A 582 10.21 1.98 -11.07
C SER A 582 10.05 0.87 -12.10
N ALA A 583 9.10 1.00 -13.02
CA ALA A 583 8.92 0.10 -14.16
C ALA A 583 9.78 0.46 -15.38
N GLU A 584 10.57 1.53 -15.34
CA GLU A 584 11.47 1.89 -16.44
C GLU A 584 12.51 0.79 -16.75
N PRO A 585 13.18 0.15 -15.78
CA PRO A 585 14.08 -0.97 -16.05
C PRO A 585 13.36 -2.16 -16.71
N VAL A 586 12.12 -2.42 -16.28
CA VAL A 586 11.26 -3.48 -16.81
C VAL A 586 10.91 -3.19 -18.28
N ARG A 587 10.45 -1.96 -18.56
CA ARG A 587 10.09 -1.51 -19.91
C ARG A 587 11.30 -1.55 -20.84
N ALA A 588 12.43 -0.99 -20.40
CA ALA A 588 13.67 -0.96 -21.17
C ALA A 588 14.12 -2.38 -21.55
N PHE A 589 14.05 -3.33 -20.61
CA PHE A 589 14.35 -4.73 -20.87
C PHE A 589 13.46 -5.31 -21.98
N TYR A 590 12.14 -5.17 -21.88
CA TYR A 590 11.22 -5.72 -22.89
C TYR A 590 11.30 -5.00 -24.24
N ILE A 591 11.56 -3.69 -24.27
CA ILE A 591 11.80 -2.94 -25.51
C ILE A 591 13.04 -3.50 -26.22
N GLN A 592 14.14 -3.71 -25.50
CA GLN A 592 15.36 -4.28 -26.05
C GLN A 592 15.12 -5.71 -26.59
N GLU A 593 14.40 -6.55 -25.85
CA GLU A 593 14.07 -7.91 -26.29
C GLU A 593 13.20 -7.91 -27.55
N VAL A 594 12.28 -6.94 -27.70
CA VAL A 594 11.53 -6.74 -28.94
C VAL A 594 12.45 -6.38 -30.10
N GLU A 595 13.43 -5.52 -29.90
CA GLU A 595 14.40 -5.14 -30.94
C GLU A 595 15.29 -6.31 -31.35
N ASN A 596 15.78 -7.08 -30.38
CA ASN A 596 16.55 -8.29 -30.61
C ASN A 596 15.76 -9.35 -31.41
N GLN A 597 14.45 -9.41 -31.22
CA GLN A 597 13.52 -10.35 -31.87
C GLN A 597 12.81 -9.77 -33.10
N LYS A 598 13.23 -8.61 -33.64
CA LYS A 598 12.64 -8.06 -34.88
C LYS A 598 12.76 -9.08 -36.03
N PRO A 599 11.68 -9.32 -36.80
CA PRO A 599 11.58 -10.42 -37.77
C PRO A 599 12.37 -10.23 -39.07
N ASP A 600 13.39 -9.36 -39.09
CA ASP A 600 14.21 -9.07 -40.27
C ASP A 600 15.17 -10.22 -40.62
N ASP A 601 15.46 -11.13 -39.67
CA ASP A 601 16.28 -12.33 -39.87
C ASP A 601 15.42 -13.61 -39.96
N LEU A 602 15.76 -14.52 -40.89
CA LEU A 602 15.15 -15.85 -41.09
C LEU A 602 15.18 -16.76 -39.85
N SER A 603 16.04 -16.47 -38.86
CA SER A 603 16.22 -17.23 -37.62
C SER A 603 15.30 -16.79 -36.48
N LYS A 604 14.61 -15.64 -36.59
CA LYS A 604 13.82 -15.05 -35.50
C LYS A 604 12.33 -15.34 -35.65
N SER A 605 11.68 -15.71 -34.54
CA SER A 605 10.27 -16.11 -34.53
C SER A 605 9.34 -14.89 -34.47
N SER A 606 8.53 -14.68 -35.53
CA SER A 606 7.49 -13.64 -35.55
C SER A 606 6.47 -13.80 -34.41
N PHE A 607 6.23 -15.04 -33.94
CA PHE A 607 5.35 -15.31 -32.81
C PHE A 607 5.93 -14.80 -31.48
N SER A 608 7.24 -15.00 -31.25
CA SER A 608 7.94 -14.49 -30.08
C SER A 608 7.91 -12.97 -30.04
N SER A 609 8.13 -12.31 -31.19
CA SER A 609 8.00 -10.86 -31.32
C SER A 609 6.58 -10.37 -30.98
N ALA A 610 5.54 -11.04 -31.50
CA ALA A 610 4.14 -10.72 -31.18
C ALA A 610 3.81 -10.85 -29.68
N LYS A 611 4.32 -11.90 -29.01
CA LYS A 611 4.16 -12.07 -27.56
C LYS A 611 4.82 -10.94 -26.79
N LEU A 612 6.04 -10.56 -27.13
CA LEU A 612 6.75 -9.45 -26.47
C LEU A 612 6.02 -8.11 -26.68
N GLN A 613 5.48 -7.87 -27.88
CA GLN A 613 4.63 -6.72 -28.16
C GLN A 613 3.35 -6.72 -27.31
N SER A 614 2.68 -7.87 -27.15
CA SER A 614 1.53 -7.98 -26.24
C SER A 614 1.92 -7.72 -24.77
N ILE A 615 3.12 -8.14 -24.34
CA ILE A 615 3.59 -7.90 -22.96
C ILE A 615 3.84 -6.40 -22.75
N LEU A 616 4.48 -5.71 -23.69
CA LEU A 616 4.64 -4.25 -23.63
C LEU A 616 3.28 -3.55 -23.60
N GLY A 617 2.32 -4.02 -24.40
CA GLY A 617 0.93 -3.55 -24.34
C GLY A 617 0.34 -3.66 -22.93
N ASP A 618 0.51 -4.81 -22.26
CA ASP A 618 0.04 -5.03 -20.89
C ASP A 618 0.71 -4.09 -19.88
N ILE A 619 2.02 -3.84 -20.01
CA ILE A 619 2.77 -2.94 -19.13
C ILE A 619 2.27 -1.50 -19.30
N TYR A 620 2.17 -0.99 -20.53
CA TYR A 620 1.67 0.36 -20.77
C TYR A 620 0.19 0.54 -20.39
N ALA A 621 -0.64 -0.49 -20.59
CA ALA A 621 -2.02 -0.49 -20.10
C ALA A 621 -2.06 -0.37 -18.57
N SER A 622 -1.14 -1.05 -17.88
CA SER A 622 -1.05 -0.98 -16.42
C SER A 622 -0.56 0.37 -15.88
N GLU A 623 0.11 1.16 -16.72
CA GLU A 623 0.56 2.53 -16.49
C GLU A 623 -0.46 3.59 -16.91
N GLN A 624 -1.66 3.17 -17.33
CA GLN A 624 -2.69 4.07 -17.88
C GLN A 624 -2.21 4.85 -19.13
N SER A 625 -1.12 4.42 -19.76
CA SER A 625 -0.59 4.95 -21.02
C SER A 625 -1.26 4.27 -22.21
N TYR A 626 -2.56 4.53 -22.37
CA TYR A 626 -3.42 3.78 -23.29
C TYR A 626 -3.04 3.93 -24.78
N ASP A 627 -2.42 5.03 -25.19
CA ASP A 627 -1.98 5.29 -26.57
C ASP A 627 -0.84 4.37 -26.99
N MET A 628 0.19 4.29 -26.13
CA MET A 628 1.28 3.35 -26.34
C MET A 628 0.78 1.91 -26.28
N ALA A 629 -0.06 1.57 -25.29
CA ALA A 629 -0.64 0.24 -25.14
C ALA A 629 -1.39 -0.21 -26.41
N PHE A 630 -2.21 0.69 -26.98
CA PHE A 630 -2.94 0.42 -28.22
C PHE A 630 -1.99 0.15 -29.40
N SER A 631 -0.93 0.96 -29.56
CA SER A 631 0.07 0.76 -30.61
C SER A 631 0.73 -0.63 -30.51
N TYR A 632 1.15 -1.03 -29.31
CA TYR A 632 1.76 -2.35 -29.06
C TYR A 632 0.79 -3.50 -29.34
N TYR A 633 -0.48 -3.40 -28.92
CA TYR A 633 -1.49 -4.41 -29.25
C TYR A 633 -1.82 -4.46 -30.75
N ALA A 634 -1.83 -3.32 -31.45
CA ALA A 634 -2.02 -3.27 -32.90
C ALA A 634 -0.86 -3.96 -33.63
N ASN A 635 0.38 -3.72 -33.22
CA ASN A 635 1.57 -4.40 -33.76
C ASN A 635 1.53 -5.91 -33.51
N ALA A 636 1.18 -6.33 -32.29
CA ALA A 636 1.00 -7.74 -31.95
C ALA A 636 -0.07 -8.41 -32.84
N THR A 637 -1.22 -7.73 -33.02
CA THR A 637 -2.31 -8.19 -33.89
C THR A 637 -1.84 -8.35 -35.33
N PHE A 638 -1.09 -7.37 -35.86
CA PHE A 638 -0.55 -7.40 -37.22
C PHE A 638 0.40 -8.58 -37.42
N LEU A 639 1.36 -8.78 -36.50
CA LEU A 639 2.32 -9.89 -36.57
C LEU A 639 1.64 -11.25 -36.48
N LEU A 640 0.66 -11.41 -35.58
CA LEU A 640 -0.10 -12.65 -35.44
C LEU A 640 -0.93 -12.95 -36.68
N LYS A 641 -1.62 -11.96 -37.26
CA LYS A 641 -2.35 -12.14 -38.52
C LYS A 641 -1.42 -12.49 -39.68
N LYS A 642 -0.26 -11.84 -39.80
CA LYS A 642 0.75 -12.15 -40.83
C LYS A 642 1.26 -13.59 -40.71
N LEU A 643 1.40 -14.09 -39.47
CA LEU A 643 1.81 -15.46 -39.20
C LEU A 643 0.72 -16.47 -39.57
N LEU A 644 -0.54 -16.15 -39.24
CA LEU A 644 -1.67 -17.07 -39.38
C LEU A 644 -2.32 -17.04 -40.77
N ARG A 645 -2.13 -15.98 -41.57
CA ARG A 645 -2.69 -15.83 -42.92
C ARG A 645 -1.69 -16.23 -44.02
N ASN A 646 -2.22 -16.64 -45.17
CA ASN A 646 -1.45 -16.97 -46.37
C ASN A 646 -0.63 -15.76 -46.89
N LYS A 647 0.37 -15.99 -47.75
CA LYS A 647 1.23 -14.93 -48.31
C LYS A 647 0.46 -13.85 -49.08
N GLU A 648 -0.73 -14.18 -49.58
CA GLU A 648 -1.65 -13.26 -50.27
C GLU A 648 -2.59 -12.51 -49.31
N GLY A 649 -2.57 -12.80 -48.00
CA GLY A 649 -3.28 -12.05 -46.96
C GLY A 649 -4.79 -12.30 -46.82
N ASN A 650 -5.37 -13.10 -47.71
CA ASN A 650 -6.83 -13.25 -47.83
C ASN A 650 -7.42 -14.44 -47.04
N GLU A 651 -6.67 -15.53 -46.87
CA GLU A 651 -7.16 -16.77 -46.24
C GLU A 651 -6.24 -17.25 -45.09
N TRP A 652 -6.82 -17.97 -44.13
CA TRP A 652 -6.08 -18.62 -43.03
C TRP A 652 -5.22 -19.78 -43.55
N ARG A 653 -4.02 -19.97 -42.98
CA ARG A 653 -3.11 -21.05 -43.39
C ARG A 653 -3.67 -22.41 -42.99
N LEU A 654 -4.01 -23.24 -43.96
CA LEU A 654 -4.47 -24.63 -43.74
C LEU A 654 -3.33 -25.64 -43.51
N SER A 655 -2.11 -25.33 -43.99
CA SER A 655 -0.97 -26.25 -43.94
C SER A 655 0.27 -25.59 -43.33
N GLY A 656 0.98 -26.33 -42.45
CA GLY A 656 2.18 -25.86 -41.78
C GLY A 656 1.90 -25.38 -40.35
N GLY A 657 1.65 -26.34 -39.44
CA GLY A 657 1.72 -26.16 -37.99
C GLY A 657 1.14 -24.84 -37.48
N ILE A 658 -0.17 -24.63 -37.66
CA ILE A 658 -0.90 -23.58 -36.96
C ILE A 658 -0.62 -23.76 -35.47
N SER A 659 0.16 -22.87 -34.86
CA SER A 659 0.30 -22.89 -33.41
C SER A 659 -1.04 -22.40 -32.84
N LEU A 660 -1.77 -23.32 -32.22
CA LEU A 660 -3.00 -23.06 -31.44
C LEU A 660 -2.82 -21.85 -30.50
N GLU A 661 -1.60 -21.73 -29.98
CA GLU A 661 -1.16 -20.67 -29.09
C GLU A 661 -1.18 -19.28 -29.77
N ALA A 662 -0.80 -19.18 -31.04
CA ALA A 662 -0.87 -17.92 -31.80
C ALA A 662 -2.31 -17.44 -31.99
N HIS A 663 -3.25 -18.37 -32.21
CA HIS A 663 -4.67 -18.05 -32.29
C HIS A 663 -5.22 -17.55 -30.95
N TYR A 664 -4.94 -18.26 -29.85
CA TYR A 664 -5.36 -17.80 -28.53
C TYR A 664 -4.77 -16.44 -28.17
N THR A 665 -3.50 -16.22 -28.49
CA THR A 665 -2.85 -14.92 -28.27
C THR A 665 -3.54 -13.83 -29.08
N LEU A 666 -3.93 -14.10 -30.33
CA LEU A 666 -4.65 -13.13 -31.17
C LEU A 666 -6.00 -12.76 -30.56
N ILE A 667 -6.80 -13.74 -30.13
CA ILE A 667 -8.11 -13.50 -29.50
C ILE A 667 -7.95 -12.68 -28.22
N GLN A 668 -6.98 -13.01 -27.36
CA GLN A 668 -6.71 -12.26 -26.13
C GLN A 668 -6.29 -10.82 -26.42
N VAL A 669 -5.42 -10.59 -27.42
CA VAL A 669 -4.99 -9.25 -27.81
C VAL A 669 -6.15 -8.44 -28.40
N LEU A 670 -7.04 -9.05 -29.19
CA LEU A 670 -8.24 -8.38 -29.71
C LEU A 670 -9.21 -7.99 -28.59
N LEU A 671 -9.44 -8.87 -27.61
CA LEU A 671 -10.25 -8.55 -26.42
C LEU A 671 -9.64 -7.41 -25.61
N LYS A 672 -8.32 -7.43 -25.36
CA LYS A 672 -7.60 -6.35 -24.67
C LYS A 672 -7.66 -5.04 -25.45
N LYS A 673 -7.53 -5.08 -26.78
CA LYS A 673 -7.68 -3.91 -27.66
C LYS A 673 -9.09 -3.33 -27.59
N GLY A 674 -10.12 -4.18 -27.62
CA GLY A 674 -11.51 -3.75 -27.45
C GLY A 674 -11.77 -3.10 -26.09
N LEU A 675 -11.18 -3.66 -25.02
CA LEU A 675 -11.24 -3.08 -23.67
C LEU A 675 -10.60 -1.69 -23.60
N LEU A 676 -9.44 -1.47 -24.25
CA LEU A 676 -8.82 -0.15 -24.30
C LEU A 676 -9.72 0.89 -24.98
N GLU A 677 -10.36 0.52 -26.09
CA GLU A 677 -11.31 1.41 -26.77
C GLU A 677 -12.57 1.66 -25.93
N GLU A 678 -13.02 0.69 -25.13
CA GLU A 678 -14.11 0.87 -24.16
C GLU A 678 -13.73 1.88 -23.07
N ILE A 679 -12.50 1.80 -22.55
CA ILE A 679 -11.96 2.75 -21.56
C ILE A 679 -11.84 4.17 -22.15
N ARG A 680 -11.50 4.26 -23.44
CA ARG A 680 -11.49 5.52 -24.21
C ARG A 680 -12.89 6.00 -24.62
N GLU A 681 -13.93 5.27 -24.25
CA GLU A 681 -15.34 5.55 -24.56
C GLU A 681 -15.68 5.48 -26.07
N ASN A 682 -14.83 4.82 -26.86
CA ASN A 682 -15.05 4.57 -28.27
C ASN A 682 -15.79 3.24 -28.47
N ASN A 683 -17.08 3.23 -28.12
CA ASN A 683 -17.91 2.02 -28.16
C ASN A 683 -17.98 1.37 -29.56
N ALA A 684 -17.89 2.15 -30.64
CA ALA A 684 -17.93 1.60 -32.00
C ALA A 684 -16.67 0.81 -32.35
N ALA A 685 -15.49 1.33 -32.01
CA ALA A 685 -14.23 0.62 -32.22
C ALA A 685 -14.10 -0.59 -31.29
N ALA A 686 -14.53 -0.47 -30.04
CA ALA A 686 -14.59 -1.59 -29.09
C ALA A 686 -15.47 -2.73 -29.64
N MET A 687 -16.66 -2.39 -30.13
CA MET A 687 -17.58 -3.35 -30.73
C MET A 687 -16.98 -4.04 -31.95
N SER A 688 -16.27 -3.29 -32.81
CA SER A 688 -15.56 -3.86 -33.96
C SER A 688 -14.48 -4.85 -33.54
N ALA A 689 -13.70 -4.54 -32.50
CA ALA A 689 -12.64 -5.42 -32.01
C ALA A 689 -13.21 -6.71 -31.41
N TYR A 690 -14.31 -6.63 -30.64
CA TYR A 690 -14.98 -7.81 -30.09
C TYR A 690 -15.62 -8.69 -31.15
N ARG A 691 -16.22 -8.08 -32.18
CA ARG A 691 -16.78 -8.82 -33.32
C ARG A 691 -15.70 -9.49 -34.14
N GLU A 692 -14.56 -8.84 -34.32
CA GLU A 692 -13.41 -9.45 -34.98
C GLU A 692 -12.86 -10.66 -34.19
N ALA A 693 -12.82 -10.56 -32.86
CA ALA A 693 -12.44 -11.68 -32.00
C ALA A 693 -13.42 -12.86 -32.13
N GLU A 694 -14.73 -12.57 -32.17
CA GLU A 694 -15.77 -13.58 -32.38
C GLU A 694 -15.63 -14.30 -33.72
N LEU A 695 -15.47 -13.56 -34.82
CA LEU A 695 -15.27 -14.13 -36.16
C LEU A 695 -14.03 -15.03 -36.20
N THR A 696 -12.94 -14.58 -35.57
CA THR A 696 -11.70 -15.36 -35.44
C THR A 696 -11.92 -16.67 -34.67
N CYS A 697 -12.80 -16.68 -33.66
CA CYS A 697 -13.18 -17.90 -32.96
C CYS A 697 -14.04 -18.84 -33.83
N GLN A 698 -15.00 -18.30 -34.59
CA GLN A 698 -15.95 -19.08 -35.39
C GLN A 698 -15.31 -19.78 -36.60
N GLU A 699 -14.47 -19.08 -37.36
CA GLU A 699 -13.80 -19.62 -38.56
C GLU A 699 -12.98 -20.88 -38.22
N ASN A 700 -12.35 -20.89 -37.04
CA ASN A 700 -11.52 -22.01 -36.57
C ASN A 700 -12.33 -23.19 -36.00
N PHE A 701 -13.49 -22.93 -35.40
CA PHE A 701 -14.39 -24.00 -34.91
C PHE A 701 -14.94 -24.84 -36.07
N TYR A 702 -15.28 -24.17 -37.18
CA TYR A 702 -15.78 -24.82 -38.39
C TYR A 702 -14.72 -25.67 -39.12
N GLU A 703 -13.46 -25.24 -39.19
CA GLU A 703 -12.40 -26.03 -39.86
C GLU A 703 -12.02 -27.29 -39.07
N LYS A 704 -11.99 -27.22 -37.73
CA LYS A 704 -11.62 -28.39 -36.91
C LYS A 704 -12.68 -29.47 -36.81
N GLN A 705 -13.96 -29.10 -36.83
CA GLN A 705 -15.05 -30.10 -36.92
C GLN A 705 -14.90 -31.00 -38.16
N LYS A 706 -14.35 -30.47 -39.26
CA LYS A 706 -14.07 -31.25 -40.49
C LYS A 706 -12.89 -32.22 -40.34
N THR A 707 -11.84 -31.87 -39.58
CA THR A 707 -10.64 -32.71 -39.44
C THR A 707 -10.70 -33.72 -38.28
N GLU A 708 -11.39 -33.40 -37.18
CA GLU A 708 -11.36 -34.19 -35.92
C GLU A 708 -12.46 -35.26 -35.79
N LEU A 709 -13.39 -35.36 -36.76
CA LEU A 709 -14.24 -36.56 -36.95
C LEU A 709 -13.42 -37.87 -37.13
N SER A 710 -12.09 -37.78 -37.19
CA SER A 710 -11.17 -38.92 -37.33
C SER A 710 -10.34 -39.28 -36.09
N ASN A 711 -10.14 -38.38 -35.09
CA ASN A 711 -9.17 -38.61 -34.01
C ASN A 711 -9.61 -37.97 -32.68
N GLY A 712 -10.16 -38.76 -31.76
CA GLY A 712 -10.82 -38.30 -30.52
C GLY A 712 -9.95 -37.52 -29.51
N MET A 713 -9.73 -36.21 -29.74
CA MET A 713 -9.14 -35.27 -28.77
C MET A 713 -10.20 -34.37 -28.11
N TYR A 714 -10.92 -34.89 -27.11
CA TYR A 714 -12.01 -34.17 -26.43
C TYR A 714 -11.61 -32.96 -25.56
N GLY A 715 -10.34 -32.82 -25.15
CA GLY A 715 -9.91 -31.80 -24.18
C GLY A 715 -9.75 -30.38 -24.75
N ARG A 716 -9.45 -30.24 -26.05
CA ARG A 716 -9.10 -28.94 -26.68
C ARG A 716 -10.29 -28.12 -27.18
N HIS A 717 -11.51 -28.70 -27.19
CA HIS A 717 -12.72 -28.00 -27.60
C HIS A 717 -13.23 -26.98 -26.56
N LYS A 718 -13.10 -27.29 -25.26
CA LYS A 718 -13.64 -26.46 -24.17
C LYS A 718 -13.01 -25.05 -24.11
N ASP A 719 -11.72 -24.92 -24.38
CA ASP A 719 -11.02 -23.62 -24.31
C ASP A 719 -11.41 -22.67 -25.45
N PHE A 720 -11.74 -23.20 -26.64
CA PHE A 720 -12.27 -22.39 -27.74
C PHE A 720 -13.71 -21.96 -27.47
N ASP A 721 -14.54 -22.86 -26.96
CA ASP A 721 -15.91 -22.53 -26.56
C ASP A 721 -15.94 -21.44 -25.49
N ASN A 722 -15.05 -21.52 -24.48
CA ASN A 722 -14.92 -20.49 -23.44
C ASN A 722 -14.54 -19.12 -24.02
N ASN A 723 -13.57 -19.06 -24.93
CA ASN A 723 -13.15 -17.79 -25.55
C ASN A 723 -14.26 -17.19 -26.43
N LEU A 724 -14.95 -18.01 -27.22
CA LEU A 724 -16.11 -17.56 -28.00
C LEU A 724 -17.21 -17.00 -27.09
N GLN A 725 -17.54 -17.70 -26.01
CA GLN A 725 -18.50 -17.19 -25.02
C GLN A 725 -18.05 -15.85 -24.41
N HIS A 726 -16.77 -15.70 -24.05
CA HIS A 726 -16.25 -14.42 -23.54
C HIS A 726 -16.36 -13.29 -24.56
N THR A 727 -16.12 -13.55 -25.85
CA THR A 727 -16.31 -12.54 -26.90
C THR A 727 -17.77 -12.11 -26.96
N LEU A 728 -18.72 -13.04 -27.04
CA LEU A 728 -20.16 -12.75 -27.08
C LEU A 728 -20.63 -11.97 -25.84
N LEU A 729 -20.18 -12.38 -24.65
CA LEU A 729 -20.51 -11.67 -23.41
C LEU A 729 -19.97 -10.24 -23.41
N ALA A 730 -18.74 -10.01 -23.88
CA ALA A 730 -18.18 -8.66 -23.99
C ALA A 730 -19.03 -7.77 -24.92
N GLN A 731 -19.57 -8.33 -26.01
CA GLN A 731 -20.48 -7.62 -26.90
C GLN A 731 -21.79 -7.22 -26.21
N GLU A 732 -22.43 -8.14 -25.48
CA GLU A 732 -23.68 -7.86 -24.75
C GLU A 732 -23.49 -6.82 -23.64
N PHE A 733 -22.39 -6.91 -22.88
CA PHE A 733 -22.09 -5.91 -21.85
C PHE A 733 -21.79 -4.53 -22.46
N LEU A 734 -21.13 -4.48 -23.60
CA LEU A 734 -20.94 -3.22 -24.34
C LEU A 734 -22.28 -2.67 -24.87
N ALA A 735 -23.18 -3.56 -25.32
CA ALA A 735 -24.53 -3.18 -25.72
C ALA A 735 -25.30 -2.53 -24.56
N LEU A 736 -25.26 -3.12 -23.35
CA LEU A 736 -25.83 -2.53 -22.13
C LEU A 736 -25.27 -1.14 -21.85
N LYS A 737 -23.94 -0.97 -21.91
CA LYS A 737 -23.28 0.33 -21.67
C LYS A 737 -23.68 1.38 -22.71
N SER A 738 -23.84 0.96 -23.96
CA SER A 738 -24.24 1.84 -25.06
C SER A 738 -25.75 2.17 -25.06
N GLY A 739 -26.54 1.55 -24.18
CA GLY A 739 -27.99 1.70 -24.13
C GLY A 739 -28.72 1.00 -25.28
N LYS A 740 -28.07 0.03 -25.93
CA LYS A 740 -28.66 -0.76 -27.02
C LYS A 740 -29.42 -1.97 -26.46
N PRO A 741 -30.48 -2.44 -27.14
CA PRO A 741 -31.15 -3.68 -26.76
C PRO A 741 -30.18 -4.86 -26.86
N LEU A 742 -30.33 -5.81 -25.94
CA LEU A 742 -29.57 -7.06 -25.92
C LEU A 742 -29.90 -7.93 -27.14
N THR A 743 -28.90 -8.59 -27.70
CA THR A 743 -29.11 -9.62 -28.72
C THR A 743 -29.55 -10.91 -28.03
N HIS A 744 -30.78 -11.36 -28.28
CA HIS A 744 -31.37 -12.49 -27.52
C HIS A 744 -30.68 -13.86 -27.74
N GLU A 745 -29.62 -13.93 -28.57
CA GLU A 745 -28.94 -15.16 -28.96
C GLU A 745 -28.38 -15.97 -27.77
N LEU A 746 -27.71 -15.31 -26.82
CA LEU A 746 -27.14 -15.98 -25.65
C LEU A 746 -28.22 -16.47 -24.67
N PHE A 747 -29.30 -15.70 -24.51
CA PHE A 747 -30.39 -16.04 -23.61
C PHE A 747 -31.18 -17.27 -24.10
N HIS A 748 -31.38 -17.42 -25.41
CA HIS A 748 -32.01 -18.60 -26.00
C HIS A 748 -31.17 -19.88 -25.89
N LYS A 749 -29.83 -19.78 -25.94
CA LYS A 749 -28.94 -20.95 -25.76
C LYS A 749 -29.07 -21.58 -24.37
N ILE A 750 -29.44 -20.79 -23.36
CA ILE A 750 -29.54 -21.21 -21.95
C ILE A 750 -30.91 -21.82 -21.60
N GLU A 751 -31.94 -21.67 -22.45
CA GLU A 751 -33.25 -22.31 -22.26
C GLU A 751 -33.14 -23.85 -22.19
N LYS A 752 -32.03 -24.43 -22.68
CA LYS A 752 -31.74 -25.86 -22.58
C LYS A 752 -31.12 -26.20 -21.23
N ILE A 753 -31.91 -26.83 -20.33
CA ILE A 753 -31.51 -27.31 -18.98
C ILE A 753 -30.17 -28.07 -18.97
N LYS A 754 -29.83 -28.78 -20.06
CA LYS A 754 -28.57 -29.52 -20.21
C LYS A 754 -27.33 -28.61 -20.17
N VAL A 755 -27.42 -27.41 -20.75
CA VAL A 755 -26.33 -26.40 -20.80
C VAL A 755 -26.06 -25.81 -19.40
N VAL A 756 -27.10 -25.63 -18.58
CA VAL A 756 -26.97 -25.08 -17.22
C VAL A 756 -26.19 -26.00 -16.28
N ILE A 757 -26.30 -27.32 -16.48
CA ILE A 757 -25.52 -28.32 -15.74
C ILE A 757 -24.10 -28.44 -16.31
N GLU A 758 -23.95 -28.27 -17.63
CA GLU A 758 -22.67 -28.42 -18.32
C GLU A 758 -21.73 -27.21 -18.09
N ASP A 759 -22.28 -25.98 -18.01
CA ASP A 759 -21.52 -24.72 -17.85
C ASP A 759 -22.25 -23.68 -16.93
N PRO A 760 -22.03 -23.73 -15.60
CA PRO A 760 -22.63 -22.80 -14.65
C PRO A 760 -22.07 -21.37 -14.72
N THR A 761 -20.88 -21.17 -15.32
CA THR A 761 -20.25 -19.86 -15.44
C THR A 761 -21.00 -19.02 -16.46
N LEU A 762 -21.21 -19.55 -17.66
CA LEU A 762 -22.00 -18.91 -18.70
C LEU A 762 -23.42 -18.56 -18.22
N TYR A 763 -24.02 -19.48 -17.46
CA TYR A 763 -25.32 -19.28 -16.85
C TYR A 763 -25.35 -18.06 -15.92
N SER A 764 -24.43 -17.99 -14.96
CA SER A 764 -24.34 -16.87 -14.01
C SER A 764 -24.16 -15.52 -14.72
N LYS A 765 -23.32 -15.47 -15.76
CA LYS A 765 -23.04 -14.23 -16.52
C LYS A 765 -24.23 -13.78 -17.35
N THR A 766 -24.99 -14.72 -17.90
CA THR A 766 -26.18 -14.36 -18.66
C THR A 766 -27.31 -13.89 -17.75
N LEU A 767 -27.43 -14.45 -16.54
CA LEU A 767 -28.31 -13.88 -15.51
C LEU A 767 -27.89 -12.46 -15.16
N LEU A 768 -26.58 -12.21 -15.01
CA LEU A 768 -26.03 -10.90 -14.68
C LEU A 768 -26.35 -9.84 -15.74
N ILE A 769 -26.18 -10.17 -17.02
CA ILE A 769 -26.54 -9.29 -18.15
C ILE A 769 -28.03 -8.92 -18.06
N ASN A 770 -28.91 -9.90 -17.87
CA ASN A 770 -30.35 -9.65 -17.78
C ASN A 770 -30.73 -8.90 -16.51
N TYR A 771 -29.99 -9.09 -15.41
CA TYR A 771 -30.21 -8.39 -14.15
C TYR A 771 -29.92 -6.90 -14.32
N PHE A 772 -28.77 -6.53 -14.90
CA PHE A 772 -28.46 -5.13 -15.18
C PHE A 772 -29.31 -4.55 -16.30
N ALA A 773 -29.89 -5.37 -17.18
CA ALA A 773 -30.88 -4.94 -18.17
C ALA A 773 -32.28 -4.67 -17.59
N GLY A 774 -32.50 -4.86 -16.29
CA GLY A 774 -33.84 -4.70 -15.69
C GLY A 774 -34.84 -5.79 -16.11
N ASN A 775 -34.39 -6.89 -16.73
CA ASN A 775 -35.24 -7.99 -17.21
C ASN A 775 -35.60 -8.99 -16.09
N TYR A 776 -35.92 -8.52 -14.88
CA TYR A 776 -36.13 -9.36 -13.69
C TYR A 776 -37.25 -10.39 -13.87
N GLN A 777 -38.38 -9.97 -14.45
CA GLN A 777 -39.50 -10.88 -14.73
C GLN A 777 -39.10 -12.00 -15.71
N LYS A 778 -38.26 -11.70 -16.72
CA LYS A 778 -37.78 -12.72 -17.68
C LYS A 778 -36.86 -13.72 -16.99
N ILE A 779 -35.97 -13.24 -16.11
CA ILE A 779 -35.13 -14.12 -15.27
C ILE A 779 -36.03 -15.05 -14.48
N ILE A 780 -37.01 -14.51 -13.76
CA ILE A 780 -37.87 -15.29 -12.87
C ILE A 780 -38.76 -16.29 -13.63
N ASN A 781 -39.31 -15.91 -14.78
CA ASN A 781 -40.18 -16.78 -15.57
C ASN A 781 -39.42 -17.90 -16.27
N LYS A 782 -38.21 -17.62 -16.76
CA LYS A 782 -37.42 -18.58 -17.56
C LYS A 782 -36.49 -19.45 -16.71
N VAL A 783 -35.98 -18.92 -15.60
CA VAL A 783 -35.21 -19.70 -14.64
C VAL A 783 -36.16 -20.61 -13.89
N ASN A 784 -36.22 -21.87 -14.29
CA ASN A 784 -36.97 -22.86 -13.54
C ASN A 784 -36.39 -22.91 -12.11
N PRO A 785 -37.18 -22.61 -11.06
CA PRO A 785 -36.69 -22.66 -9.68
C PRO A 785 -36.06 -24.02 -9.35
N ARG A 786 -36.53 -25.10 -10.00
CA ARG A 786 -35.98 -26.45 -9.88
C ARG A 786 -34.54 -26.56 -10.39
N VAL A 787 -34.10 -25.74 -11.32
CA VAL A 787 -32.72 -25.74 -11.84
C VAL A 787 -31.78 -25.07 -10.83
N VAL A 788 -32.14 -23.91 -10.29
CA VAL A 788 -31.38 -23.25 -9.22
C VAL A 788 -31.33 -24.15 -7.98
N LEU A 789 -32.45 -24.76 -7.60
CA LEU A 789 -32.52 -25.72 -6.50
C LEU A 789 -31.73 -27.00 -6.76
N ARG A 790 -31.77 -27.57 -7.98
CA ARG A 790 -30.93 -28.73 -8.34
C ARG A 790 -29.45 -28.38 -8.32
N LEU A 791 -29.05 -27.20 -8.77
CA LEU A 791 -27.66 -26.73 -8.70
C LEU A 791 -27.22 -26.58 -7.24
N ILE A 792 -28.08 -26.01 -6.39
CA ILE A 792 -27.87 -25.91 -4.94
C ILE A 792 -27.73 -27.30 -4.32
N GLN A 793 -28.68 -28.21 -4.57
CA GLN A 793 -28.66 -29.60 -4.07
C GLN A 793 -27.46 -30.41 -4.58
N PHE A 794 -27.06 -30.21 -5.85
CA PHE A 794 -25.85 -30.79 -6.42
C PHE A 794 -24.60 -30.26 -5.71
N SER A 795 -24.57 -28.97 -5.37
CA SER A 795 -23.47 -28.35 -4.62
C SER A 795 -23.40 -28.81 -3.15
N MET A 796 -24.51 -29.29 -2.58
CA MET A 796 -24.58 -29.79 -1.20
C MET A 796 -24.17 -31.27 -1.05
N LYS A 797 -24.16 -32.07 -2.13
CA LYS A 797 -23.65 -33.46 -2.06
C LYS A 797 -22.14 -33.47 -1.86
N ARG A 798 -21.70 -33.85 -0.65
CA ARG A 798 -20.28 -34.14 -0.33
C ARG A 798 -19.89 -35.48 -0.98
N SER A 799 -19.16 -35.47 -2.10
CA SER A 799 -18.30 -36.60 -2.50
C SER A 799 -17.32 -36.30 -3.64
N SER A 800 -16.08 -36.79 -3.44
CA SER A 800 -15.02 -37.28 -4.35
C SER A 800 -14.27 -36.36 -5.34
N GLU A 801 -13.01 -36.07 -4.96
CA GLU A 801 -11.71 -36.27 -5.65
C GLU A 801 -11.45 -35.87 -7.13
N ASN A 802 -12.42 -35.48 -7.95
CA ASN A 802 -12.13 -35.09 -9.34
C ASN A 802 -11.92 -33.58 -9.54
N VAL A 803 -10.78 -33.22 -10.16
CA VAL A 803 -10.36 -31.83 -10.47
C VAL A 803 -11.34 -31.11 -11.42
N ASP A 804 -12.00 -31.84 -12.32
CA ASP A 804 -13.04 -31.30 -13.23
C ASP A 804 -14.35 -30.90 -12.49
N ASP A 805 -14.57 -31.41 -11.28
CA ASP A 805 -15.73 -31.09 -10.44
C ASP A 805 -15.49 -29.83 -9.58
N TYR A 806 -14.23 -29.33 -9.57
CA TYR A 806 -13.82 -28.13 -8.86
C TYR A 806 -14.47 -26.89 -9.51
N PHE A 807 -14.27 -26.64 -10.81
CA PHE A 807 -14.81 -25.47 -11.54
C PHE A 807 -16.34 -25.36 -11.52
N ARG A 808 -17.07 -26.49 -11.69
CA ARG A 808 -18.54 -26.51 -11.65
C ARG A 808 -19.11 -26.11 -10.28
N LYS A 809 -18.37 -26.34 -9.19
CA LYS A 809 -18.78 -25.94 -7.84
C LYS A 809 -18.64 -24.42 -7.60
N TYR A 810 -17.82 -23.66 -8.35
CA TYR A 810 -17.55 -22.24 -8.02
C TYR A 810 -18.65 -21.24 -8.41
N HIS A 811 -19.36 -21.44 -9.53
CA HIS A 811 -20.27 -20.42 -10.09
C HIS A 811 -21.75 -20.58 -9.69
N ILE A 812 -22.08 -21.61 -8.91
CA ILE A 812 -23.46 -21.85 -8.42
C ILE A 812 -23.91 -20.81 -7.39
N SER A 813 -23.00 -20.33 -6.54
CA SER A 813 -23.33 -19.30 -5.52
C SER A 813 -23.62 -17.93 -6.15
N PRO A 814 -22.76 -17.40 -7.05
CA PRO A 814 -23.06 -16.16 -7.77
C PRO A 814 -24.41 -16.21 -8.52
N ALA A 815 -24.72 -17.31 -9.21
CA ALA A 815 -26.00 -17.47 -9.90
C ALA A 815 -27.21 -17.42 -8.94
N THR A 816 -27.09 -18.08 -7.78
CA THR A 816 -28.13 -18.06 -6.74
C THR A 816 -28.31 -16.66 -6.16
N PHE A 817 -27.19 -15.96 -5.91
CA PHE A 817 -27.19 -14.59 -5.43
C PHE A 817 -27.86 -13.63 -6.42
N ILE A 818 -27.47 -13.66 -7.70
CA ILE A 818 -28.08 -12.83 -8.77
C ILE A 818 -29.58 -13.11 -8.90
N TYR A 819 -29.97 -14.38 -8.84
CA TYR A 819 -31.38 -14.77 -8.88
C TYR A 819 -32.16 -14.21 -7.66
N ALA A 820 -31.59 -14.29 -6.46
CA ALA A 820 -32.20 -13.74 -5.25
C ALA A 820 -32.35 -12.22 -5.32
N GLN A 821 -31.33 -11.51 -5.82
CA GLN A 821 -31.36 -10.06 -6.03
C GLN A 821 -32.34 -9.65 -7.15
N SER A 822 -32.56 -10.52 -8.14
CA SER A 822 -33.60 -10.33 -9.16
C SER A 822 -35.00 -10.40 -8.57
N ILE A 823 -35.25 -11.32 -7.62
CA ILE A 823 -36.53 -11.40 -6.89
C ILE A 823 -36.75 -10.14 -6.06
N PHE A 824 -35.71 -9.67 -5.34
CA PHE A 824 -35.78 -8.42 -4.58
C PHE A 824 -36.11 -7.21 -5.47
N SER A 825 -35.42 -7.11 -6.61
CA SER A 825 -35.61 -6.01 -7.57
C SER A 825 -36.99 -6.06 -8.23
N LEU A 826 -37.55 -7.26 -8.47
CA LEU A 826 -38.93 -7.38 -8.94
C LEU A 826 -39.95 -6.98 -7.86
N ALA A 827 -39.70 -7.32 -6.58
CA ALA A 827 -40.54 -6.86 -5.48
C ALA A 827 -40.51 -5.33 -5.36
N ALA A 828 -39.33 -4.71 -5.54
CA ALA A 828 -39.19 -3.25 -5.64
C ALA A 828 -39.99 -2.67 -6.81
N GLN A 829 -39.99 -3.29 -8.00
CA GLN A 829 -40.81 -2.82 -9.13
C GLN A 829 -42.31 -2.88 -8.85
N LYS A 830 -42.79 -3.94 -8.19
CA LYS A 830 -44.20 -4.03 -7.76
C LYS A 830 -44.54 -2.93 -6.74
N LEU A 831 -43.70 -2.75 -5.73
CA LEU A 831 -43.89 -1.71 -4.72
C LEU A 831 -43.85 -0.29 -5.33
N LYS A 832 -42.91 -0.03 -6.25
CA LYS A 832 -42.82 1.21 -7.04
C LYS A 832 -44.11 1.46 -7.79
N LYS A 833 -44.72 0.45 -8.41
CA LYS A 833 -46.02 0.57 -9.09
C LYS A 833 -47.12 0.99 -8.10
N ASN A 834 -47.25 0.29 -6.97
CA ASN A 834 -48.29 0.58 -5.97
C ASN A 834 -48.13 1.99 -5.36
N LEU A 835 -46.91 2.37 -4.96
CA LEU A 835 -46.63 3.71 -4.44
C LEU A 835 -46.85 4.81 -5.48
N ASN A 836 -46.54 4.54 -6.76
CA ASN A 836 -46.81 5.46 -7.85
C ASN A 836 -48.31 5.67 -8.12
N GLU A 837 -49.14 4.65 -7.90
CA GLU A 837 -50.59 4.76 -7.97
C GLU A 837 -51.11 5.64 -6.83
N VAL A 838 -50.65 5.40 -5.60
CA VAL A 838 -50.98 6.23 -4.42
C VAL A 838 -50.54 7.69 -4.63
N ALA A 839 -49.35 7.93 -5.19
CA ALA A 839 -48.84 9.27 -5.47
C ALA A 839 -49.68 10.04 -6.52
N GLN A 840 -50.40 9.34 -7.40
CA GLN A 840 -51.25 9.92 -8.45
C GLN A 840 -52.67 10.22 -7.99
N LEU A 841 -53.12 9.65 -6.88
CA LEU A 841 -54.42 9.98 -6.30
C LEU A 841 -54.45 11.49 -5.97
N ASN A 842 -55.54 12.15 -6.34
CA ASN A 842 -55.88 13.50 -5.87
C ASN A 842 -56.88 13.38 -4.71
N PRO A 843 -56.44 13.03 -3.47
CA PRO A 843 -57.35 12.97 -2.34
C PRO A 843 -57.83 14.37 -1.94
N LYS A 844 -58.92 14.41 -1.16
CA LYS A 844 -59.46 15.65 -0.59
C LYS A 844 -58.53 16.26 0.47
N ASN A 845 -57.71 15.43 1.16
CA ASN A 845 -56.69 15.83 2.14
C ASN A 845 -55.35 15.12 1.86
N HIS A 846 -54.21 15.83 1.99
CA HIS A 846 -52.87 15.25 1.78
C HIS A 846 -52.55 14.09 2.75
N THR A 847 -53.09 14.13 3.97
CA THR A 847 -52.85 13.13 5.03
C THR A 847 -53.34 11.73 4.67
N GLU A 848 -54.48 11.62 3.96
CA GLU A 848 -55.04 10.33 3.54
C GLU A 848 -54.11 9.60 2.56
N ARG A 849 -53.41 10.35 1.69
CA ARG A 849 -52.39 9.80 0.78
C ARG A 849 -51.25 9.18 1.57
N TYR A 850 -50.75 9.89 2.58
CA TYR A 850 -49.62 9.45 3.39
C TYR A 850 -49.99 8.23 4.23
N GLN A 851 -51.22 8.17 4.76
CA GLN A 851 -51.73 6.98 5.43
C GLN A 851 -51.76 5.76 4.51
N GLN A 852 -52.26 5.89 3.28
CA GLN A 852 -52.28 4.78 2.31
C GLN A 852 -50.87 4.37 1.89
N ALA A 853 -49.98 5.33 1.61
CA ALA A 853 -48.58 5.04 1.26
C ALA A 853 -47.84 4.33 2.41
N PHE A 854 -48.09 4.76 3.67
CA PHE A 854 -47.52 4.13 4.84
C PHE A 854 -48.07 2.73 5.08
N ALA A 855 -49.36 2.49 4.86
CA ALA A 855 -49.94 1.14 4.96
C ALA A 855 -49.28 0.17 3.96
N GLN A 856 -49.11 0.60 2.71
CA GLN A 856 -48.45 -0.18 1.65
C GLN A 856 -46.97 -0.48 1.96
N TRP A 857 -46.28 0.45 2.60
CA TRP A 857 -44.88 0.26 3.01
C TRP A 857 -44.72 -0.57 4.29
N SER A 858 -45.56 -0.33 5.29
CA SER A 858 -45.45 -0.95 6.61
C SER A 858 -45.83 -2.42 6.60
N GLU A 859 -46.69 -2.86 5.68
CA GLU A 859 -47.06 -4.28 5.52
C GLU A 859 -45.84 -5.21 5.30
N PRO A 860 -44.99 -5.02 4.26
CA PRO A 860 -43.82 -5.88 4.06
C PRO A 860 -42.77 -5.75 5.18
N VAL A 861 -42.64 -4.57 5.80
CA VAL A 861 -41.74 -4.36 6.96
C VAL A 861 -42.22 -5.18 8.16
N LEU A 862 -43.50 -5.07 8.52
CA LEU A 862 -44.13 -5.84 9.58
C LEU A 862 -44.03 -7.34 9.30
N TYR A 863 -44.26 -7.75 8.06
CA TYR A 863 -44.13 -9.15 7.66
C TYR A 863 -42.73 -9.70 7.97
N LEU A 864 -41.67 -8.99 7.54
CA LEU A 864 -40.28 -9.40 7.80
C LEU A 864 -39.91 -9.38 9.29
N LEU A 865 -40.43 -8.42 10.07
CA LEU A 865 -40.26 -8.40 11.53
C LEU A 865 -40.97 -9.60 12.19
N ASN A 866 -42.14 -10.00 11.68
CA ASN A 866 -42.94 -11.12 12.19
C ASN A 866 -42.36 -12.50 11.88
N LEU A 867 -41.47 -12.59 10.89
CA LEU A 867 -40.81 -13.84 10.51
C LEU A 867 -39.69 -14.27 11.48
N SER A 868 -39.48 -13.56 12.60
CA SER A 868 -38.59 -13.97 13.68
C SER A 868 -38.98 -15.36 14.19
N GLY A 869 -38.17 -16.38 13.87
CA GLY A 869 -38.49 -17.81 14.05
C GLY A 869 -38.25 -18.63 12.78
N LYS A 870 -38.82 -18.21 11.64
CA LYS A 870 -38.65 -18.87 10.32
C LYS A 870 -37.34 -18.49 9.64
N LEU A 871 -36.96 -17.21 9.75
CA LEU A 871 -35.70 -16.69 9.21
C LEU A 871 -34.53 -16.82 10.20
N SER A 872 -34.78 -16.87 11.51
CA SER A 872 -33.70 -17.00 12.51
C SER A 872 -33.01 -18.36 12.50
N ASN A 873 -33.67 -19.39 11.98
CA ASN A 873 -33.09 -20.72 11.81
C ASN A 873 -32.40 -20.86 10.45
N PHE A 874 -31.61 -19.87 10.04
CA PHE A 874 -30.84 -19.94 8.80
C PHE A 874 -29.91 -21.17 8.74
N GLU A 875 -29.46 -21.68 9.88
CA GLU A 875 -28.69 -22.93 9.96
C GLU A 875 -29.54 -24.20 9.73
N ASN A 876 -30.82 -24.22 10.15
CA ASN A 876 -31.72 -25.38 9.98
C ASN A 876 -32.51 -25.34 8.66
N LEU A 877 -32.52 -24.23 7.93
CA LEU A 877 -33.05 -24.13 6.55
C LEU A 877 -32.41 -25.17 5.60
N LEU A 878 -31.24 -25.69 5.98
CA LEU A 878 -30.48 -26.74 5.31
C LEU A 878 -30.95 -28.17 5.66
N GLU A 879 -31.60 -28.35 6.83
CA GLU A 879 -32.17 -29.65 7.24
C GLU A 879 -33.56 -29.86 6.64
N ASP A 880 -34.37 -28.80 6.54
CA ASP A 880 -35.62 -28.82 5.77
C ASP A 880 -35.37 -29.14 4.27
N ASP A 881 -34.16 -28.87 3.77
CA ASP A 881 -33.70 -29.17 2.41
C ASP A 881 -33.51 -30.69 2.16
N LYS A 882 -33.24 -31.49 3.21
CA LYS A 882 -33.17 -32.96 3.10
C LYS A 882 -34.55 -33.59 2.90
N ASN A 883 -35.63 -32.92 3.30
CA ASN A 883 -36.99 -33.44 3.30
C ASN A 883 -37.83 -33.10 2.05
N ASN A 884 -37.22 -32.67 0.93
CA ASN A 884 -37.88 -32.47 -0.37
C ASN A 884 -39.08 -31.48 -0.41
N LYS A 885 -39.34 -30.66 0.63
CA LYS A 885 -40.47 -29.71 0.65
C LYS A 885 -40.41 -28.62 -0.44
N TRP A 886 -39.22 -28.31 -0.97
CA TRP A 886 -39.04 -27.31 -2.04
C TRP A 886 -39.54 -27.74 -3.43
N GLN A 887 -40.04 -28.98 -3.60
CA GLN A 887 -40.61 -29.46 -4.87
C GLN A 887 -42.02 -28.90 -5.17
N GLN A 888 -42.71 -28.33 -4.18
CA GLN A 888 -44.08 -27.80 -4.26
C GLN A 888 -44.16 -26.26 -4.20
N LEU A 889 -43.10 -25.55 -4.59
CA LEU A 889 -43.10 -24.08 -4.51
C LEU A 889 -44.02 -23.45 -5.54
N THR A 890 -44.85 -22.51 -5.08
CA THR A 890 -45.54 -21.56 -5.93
C THR A 890 -44.56 -20.80 -6.83
N PRO A 891 -44.90 -20.59 -8.12
CA PRO A 891 -44.09 -19.78 -9.01
C PRO A 891 -44.00 -18.35 -8.47
N VAL A 892 -42.83 -17.72 -8.57
CA VAL A 892 -42.58 -16.39 -7.99
C VAL A 892 -43.51 -15.32 -8.58
N SER A 893 -44.04 -15.53 -9.79
CA SER A 893 -45.04 -14.66 -10.40
C SER A 893 -46.35 -14.55 -9.61
N GLU A 894 -46.70 -15.60 -8.85
CA GLU A 894 -47.94 -15.68 -8.06
C GLU A 894 -47.76 -15.24 -6.60
N LEU A 895 -46.53 -14.90 -6.19
CA LEU A 895 -46.23 -14.46 -4.82
C LEU A 895 -46.58 -12.98 -4.60
N THR A 896 -47.02 -12.68 -3.38
CA THR A 896 -47.13 -11.31 -2.86
C THR A 896 -45.75 -10.66 -2.68
N GLU A 897 -45.68 -9.33 -2.59
CA GLU A 897 -44.42 -8.59 -2.37
C GLU A 897 -43.68 -9.08 -1.13
N SER A 898 -44.42 -9.29 -0.03
CA SER A 898 -43.91 -9.80 1.25
C SER A 898 -43.29 -11.21 1.13
N GLU A 899 -43.96 -12.13 0.42
CA GLU A 899 -43.44 -13.48 0.18
C GLU A 899 -42.23 -13.48 -0.77
N MET A 900 -42.21 -12.57 -1.75
CA MET A 900 -41.05 -12.38 -2.63
C MET A 900 -39.84 -11.90 -1.84
N LEU A 901 -40.02 -10.95 -0.91
CA LEU A 901 -38.96 -10.47 -0.03
C LEU A 901 -38.44 -11.59 0.88
N GLU A 902 -39.32 -12.37 1.54
CA GLU A 902 -38.91 -13.53 2.33
C GLU A 902 -38.07 -14.52 1.51
N ARG A 903 -38.55 -14.85 0.30
CA ARG A 903 -37.85 -15.79 -0.59
C ARG A 903 -36.49 -15.26 -1.04
N SER A 904 -36.40 -13.97 -1.36
CA SER A 904 -35.15 -13.31 -1.70
C SER A 904 -34.16 -13.35 -0.53
N PHE A 905 -34.60 -13.05 0.69
CA PHE A 905 -33.74 -13.05 1.87
C PHE A 905 -33.19 -14.45 2.15
N LYS A 906 -34.05 -15.48 2.09
CA LYS A 906 -33.65 -16.90 2.23
C LYS A 906 -32.62 -17.32 1.20
N LEU A 907 -32.85 -17.01 -0.08
CA LEU A 907 -31.94 -17.41 -1.16
C LEU A 907 -30.61 -16.67 -1.11
N THR A 908 -30.62 -15.40 -0.71
CA THR A 908 -29.38 -14.62 -0.54
C THR A 908 -28.55 -15.17 0.61
N PHE A 909 -29.18 -15.53 1.74
CA PHE A 909 -28.50 -16.18 2.85
C PHE A 909 -27.90 -17.52 2.40
N LEU A 910 -28.66 -18.32 1.66
CA LEU A 910 -28.21 -19.61 1.15
C LEU A 910 -27.02 -19.49 0.18
N ALA A 911 -27.02 -18.45 -0.67
CA ALA A 911 -25.88 -18.15 -1.54
C ALA A 911 -24.62 -17.81 -0.70
N ALA A 912 -24.79 -16.96 0.33
CA ALA A 912 -23.71 -16.59 1.25
C ALA A 912 -23.17 -17.80 2.03
N ASP A 913 -24.03 -18.67 2.54
CA ASP A 913 -23.61 -19.88 3.26
C ASP A 913 -22.87 -20.86 2.33
N ASN A 914 -23.33 -21.00 1.09
CA ASN A 914 -22.64 -21.80 0.08
C ASN A 914 -21.24 -21.23 -0.26
N SER A 915 -21.08 -19.91 -0.33
CA SER A 915 -19.77 -19.26 -0.48
C SER A 915 -18.87 -19.52 0.73
N ARG A 916 -19.44 -19.42 1.94
CA ARG A 916 -18.76 -19.67 3.21
C ARG A 916 -18.24 -21.11 3.31
N ARG A 917 -19.05 -22.10 2.96
CA ARG A 917 -18.67 -23.54 2.96
C ARG A 917 -17.55 -23.87 1.98
N LYS A 918 -17.40 -23.07 0.91
CA LYS A 918 -16.33 -23.20 -0.10
C LYS A 918 -15.05 -22.46 0.29
N GLY A 919 -14.99 -21.85 1.48
CA GLY A 919 -13.84 -21.08 1.94
C GLY A 919 -13.74 -19.68 1.32
N ARG A 920 -14.75 -19.21 0.59
CA ARG A 920 -14.82 -17.85 0.03
C ARG A 920 -15.44 -16.89 1.03
N TYR A 921 -14.75 -16.70 2.15
CA TYR A 921 -15.27 -15.96 3.30
C TYR A 921 -15.53 -14.48 2.99
N ALA A 922 -14.65 -13.83 2.21
CA ALA A 922 -14.83 -12.43 1.82
C ALA A 922 -16.05 -12.23 0.90
N GLU A 923 -16.27 -13.13 -0.07
CA GLU A 923 -17.46 -13.11 -0.94
C GLU A 923 -18.74 -13.33 -0.12
N ALA A 924 -18.73 -14.32 0.77
CA ALA A 924 -19.85 -14.59 1.68
C ALA A 924 -20.18 -13.37 2.56
N ALA A 925 -19.17 -12.70 3.11
CA ALA A 925 -19.34 -11.50 3.93
C ALA A 925 -20.00 -10.36 3.13
N HIS A 926 -19.58 -10.11 1.89
CA HIS A 926 -20.23 -9.11 1.03
C HIS A 926 -21.68 -9.50 0.70
N GLN A 927 -21.97 -10.79 0.48
CA GLN A 927 -23.34 -11.28 0.24
C GLN A 927 -24.24 -11.09 1.48
N TYR A 928 -23.73 -11.35 2.69
CA TYR A 928 -24.45 -11.05 3.94
C TYR A 928 -24.65 -9.54 4.16
N ILE A 929 -23.64 -8.72 3.85
CA ILE A 929 -23.76 -7.27 3.91
C ILE A 929 -24.82 -6.76 2.93
N SER A 930 -24.95 -7.37 1.75
CA SER A 930 -26.02 -7.02 0.80
C SER A 930 -27.42 -7.31 1.35
N LEU A 931 -27.61 -8.33 2.20
CA LEU A 931 -28.89 -8.55 2.89
C LEU A 931 -29.22 -7.42 3.87
N LEU A 932 -28.23 -7.01 4.66
CA LEU A 932 -28.38 -5.88 5.58
C LEU A 932 -28.72 -4.60 4.81
N LEU A 933 -28.05 -4.38 3.68
CA LEU A 933 -28.30 -3.23 2.81
C LEU A 933 -29.70 -3.26 2.20
N ASN A 934 -30.17 -4.42 1.75
CA ASN A 934 -31.54 -4.60 1.24
C ASN A 934 -32.60 -4.33 2.32
N TRP A 935 -32.33 -4.71 3.57
CA TRP A 935 -33.18 -4.37 4.71
C TRP A 935 -33.21 -2.86 5.00
N ILE A 936 -32.05 -2.20 5.03
CA ILE A 936 -31.96 -0.73 5.17
C ILE A 936 -32.70 -0.04 4.02
N ALA A 937 -32.57 -0.53 2.79
CA ALA A 937 -33.27 0.00 1.63
C ALA A 937 -34.79 0.04 1.85
N LEU A 938 -35.34 -1.03 2.43
CA LEU A 938 -36.76 -1.15 2.73
C LEU A 938 -37.18 -0.16 3.83
N LEU A 939 -36.35 0.09 4.84
CA LEU A 939 -36.65 1.04 5.92
C LEU A 939 -36.60 2.51 5.48
N GLU A 940 -35.80 2.83 4.46
CA GLU A 940 -35.61 4.21 3.96
C GLU A 940 -36.63 4.65 2.90
N ILE A 941 -37.51 3.75 2.41
CA ILE A 941 -38.46 4.08 1.34
C ILE A 941 -39.43 5.20 1.76
N PHE A 942 -39.94 5.16 3.00
CA PHE A 942 -40.95 6.10 3.46
C PHE A 942 -40.31 7.35 4.11
N PRO A 943 -40.76 8.57 3.79
CA PRO A 943 -40.24 9.79 4.39
C PRO A 943 -40.66 9.88 5.87
N TRP A 944 -39.70 9.72 6.78
CA TRP A 944 -39.98 9.56 8.21
C TRP A 944 -40.65 10.78 8.87
N SER A 945 -40.38 11.99 8.37
CA SER A 945 -41.03 13.22 8.86
C SER A 945 -42.56 13.16 8.75
N LYS A 946 -43.08 12.40 7.77
CA LYS A 946 -44.52 12.24 7.54
C LYS A 946 -45.18 11.22 8.46
N CYS A 947 -44.41 10.42 9.21
CA CYS A 947 -44.96 9.48 10.17
C CYS A 947 -45.75 10.19 11.28
N ALA A 948 -45.37 11.41 11.67
CA ALA A 948 -46.10 12.19 12.67
C ALA A 948 -47.54 12.55 12.23
N GLU A 949 -47.79 12.65 10.93
CA GLU A 949 -49.11 13.01 10.39
C GLU A 949 -50.10 11.83 10.42
N ILE A 950 -49.61 10.59 10.60
CA ILE A 950 -50.37 9.33 10.48
C ILE A 950 -51.20 9.05 11.73
N GLU A 951 -52.31 8.34 11.55
CA GLU A 951 -53.17 7.90 12.67
C GLU A 951 -52.47 6.85 13.54
N THR A 952 -52.67 6.97 14.85
CA THR A 952 -52.05 6.09 15.84
C THR A 952 -52.38 4.62 15.60
N SER A 953 -53.64 4.31 15.24
CA SER A 953 -54.15 2.96 14.93
C SER A 953 -53.34 2.19 13.87
N ILE A 954 -52.77 2.91 12.90
CA ILE A 954 -51.97 2.33 11.80
C ILE A 954 -50.50 2.17 12.25
N THR A 955 -50.01 3.07 13.12
CA THR A 955 -48.61 3.07 13.58
C THR A 955 -48.32 2.10 14.73
N THR A 956 -49.29 1.80 15.60
CA THR A 956 -49.11 0.95 16.80
C THR A 956 -48.47 -0.41 16.51
N PRO A 957 -48.97 -1.20 15.53
CA PRO A 957 -48.41 -2.51 15.22
C PRO A 957 -46.91 -2.48 14.88
N LEU A 958 -46.47 -1.40 14.21
CA LEU A 958 -45.08 -1.21 13.83
C LEU A 958 -44.23 -0.78 15.03
N MET A 959 -44.74 0.15 15.86
CA MET A 959 -44.03 0.64 17.05
C MET A 959 -43.70 -0.49 18.03
N ASP A 960 -44.62 -1.42 18.26
CA ASP A 960 -44.41 -2.53 19.21
C ASP A 960 -43.28 -3.47 18.78
N LYS A 961 -43.14 -3.70 17.48
CA LYS A 961 -42.16 -4.66 16.94
C LYS A 961 -40.83 -4.04 16.56
N ILE A 962 -40.80 -2.76 16.18
CA ILE A 962 -39.57 -2.11 15.73
C ILE A 962 -38.58 -1.85 16.86
N LYS A 963 -39.01 -1.87 18.13
CA LYS A 963 -38.13 -1.71 19.30
C LYS A 963 -37.15 -2.87 19.49
N THR A 964 -37.53 -4.09 19.14
CA THR A 964 -36.67 -5.27 19.30
C THR A 964 -35.92 -5.60 18.03
N THR A 965 -34.61 -5.84 18.14
CA THR A 965 -33.79 -6.34 17.03
C THR A 965 -34.30 -7.74 16.66
N PRO A 966 -34.70 -8.01 15.40
CA PRO A 966 -35.21 -9.32 15.04
C PRO A 966 -34.10 -10.36 15.11
N LYS A 967 -34.41 -11.57 15.62
CA LYS A 967 -33.42 -12.65 15.82
C LYS A 967 -32.59 -12.95 14.56
N TRP A 968 -33.24 -13.01 13.40
CA TRP A 968 -32.58 -13.30 12.12
C TRP A 968 -31.53 -12.25 11.74
N LEU A 969 -31.69 -11.00 12.17
CA LEU A 969 -30.72 -9.94 11.93
C LEU A 969 -29.48 -10.11 12.81
N ASN A 970 -29.66 -10.51 14.07
CA ASN A 970 -28.54 -10.87 14.94
C ASN A 970 -27.75 -12.07 14.38
N ASP A 971 -28.46 -13.09 13.87
CA ASP A 971 -27.85 -14.25 13.23
C ASP A 971 -27.10 -13.88 11.94
N LEU A 972 -27.65 -12.95 11.15
CA LEU A 972 -27.00 -12.38 9.97
C LEU A 972 -25.70 -11.65 10.34
N LEU A 973 -25.77 -10.74 11.31
CA LEU A 973 -24.61 -9.96 11.77
C LEU A 973 -23.51 -10.89 12.30
N LYS A 974 -23.89 -11.90 13.08
CA LYS A 974 -22.97 -12.95 13.57
C LYS A 974 -22.34 -13.73 12.42
N SER A 975 -23.13 -14.16 11.43
CA SER A 975 -22.64 -14.92 10.28
C SER A 975 -21.70 -14.11 9.39
N ALA A 976 -22.02 -12.83 9.15
CA ALA A 976 -21.18 -11.91 8.40
C ALA A 976 -19.83 -11.71 9.10
N ARG A 977 -19.87 -11.43 10.41
CA ARG A 977 -18.71 -11.26 11.28
C ARG A 977 -17.79 -12.47 11.26
N ASP A 978 -18.33 -13.67 11.47
CA ASP A 978 -17.55 -14.92 11.47
C ASP A 978 -16.85 -15.15 10.12
N CYS A 979 -17.45 -14.72 9.01
CA CYS A 979 -16.81 -14.76 7.69
C CYS A 979 -15.70 -13.71 7.56
N ILE A 980 -15.93 -12.49 8.01
CA ILE A 980 -14.93 -11.42 7.99
C ILE A 980 -13.69 -11.84 8.78
N GLU A 981 -13.88 -12.33 10.01
CA GLU A 981 -12.79 -12.79 10.89
C GLU A 981 -11.99 -13.93 10.26
N LYS A 982 -12.65 -14.87 9.56
CA LYS A 982 -11.97 -15.93 8.81
C LYS A 982 -11.22 -15.41 7.59
N SER A 983 -11.80 -14.45 6.86
CA SER A 983 -11.18 -13.86 5.66
C SER A 983 -9.92 -13.05 6.00
N ASP A 984 -9.94 -12.35 7.13
CA ASP A 984 -8.81 -11.56 7.64
C ASP A 984 -7.91 -12.39 8.57
N ARG A 985 -8.23 -13.67 8.82
CA ARG A 985 -7.59 -14.54 9.83
C ARG A 985 -7.43 -13.87 11.21
N ALA A 986 -8.42 -13.07 11.60
CA ALA A 986 -8.46 -12.26 12.82
C ALA A 986 -7.25 -11.31 13.00
N THR A 987 -6.53 -10.98 11.93
CA THR A 987 -5.40 -10.02 11.92
C THR A 987 -5.74 -8.71 12.63
N ASN A 988 -6.85 -8.08 12.22
CA ASN A 988 -7.27 -6.80 12.78
C ASN A 988 -7.65 -6.90 14.28
N ILE A 989 -8.18 -8.04 14.73
CA ILE A 989 -8.49 -8.25 16.15
C ILE A 989 -7.20 -8.36 16.93
N LYS A 990 -6.29 -9.24 16.47
CA LYS A 990 -4.98 -9.42 17.10
C LYS A 990 -4.22 -8.11 17.21
N GLU A 991 -4.20 -7.31 16.15
CA GLU A 991 -3.50 -6.02 16.14
C GLU A 991 -4.10 -5.00 17.12
N ARG A 992 -5.43 -4.91 17.21
CA ARG A 992 -6.06 -4.06 18.23
C ARG A 992 -5.71 -4.53 19.64
N VAL A 993 -5.67 -5.84 19.87
CA VAL A 993 -5.21 -6.42 21.15
C VAL A 993 -3.75 -6.08 21.42
N ASP A 994 -2.87 -6.23 20.44
CA ASP A 994 -1.42 -5.95 20.56
C ASP A 994 -1.15 -4.45 20.87
N ILE A 995 -1.99 -3.53 20.39
CA ILE A 995 -1.93 -2.10 20.75
C ILE A 995 -2.40 -1.86 22.20
N LEU A 996 -3.31 -2.71 22.70
CA LEU A 996 -3.94 -2.60 24.03
C LEU A 996 -3.17 -3.35 25.13
N THR A 997 -2.23 -4.24 24.78
CA THR A 997 -1.43 -4.98 25.77
C THR A 997 -0.52 -4.02 26.54
N GLY A 998 -0.91 -3.72 27.79
CA GLY A 998 -0.21 -2.78 28.69
C GLY A 998 -1.14 -2.15 29.73
N ASN A 999 -2.46 -2.10 29.48
CA ASN A 999 -3.42 -1.52 30.42
C ASN A 999 -4.80 -2.23 30.38
N PRO A 1000 -5.30 -2.80 31.50
CA PRO A 1000 -6.60 -3.49 31.55
C PRO A 1000 -7.82 -2.55 31.44
N HIS A 1001 -7.64 -1.24 31.53
CA HIS A 1001 -8.74 -0.26 31.48
C HIS A 1001 -9.40 -0.11 30.09
N PHE A 1002 -8.81 -0.65 29.02
CA PHE A 1002 -9.22 -0.34 27.63
C PHE A 1002 -9.98 -1.45 26.89
N HIS A 1003 -10.65 -2.37 27.61
CA HIS A 1003 -11.44 -3.48 27.01
C HIS A 1003 -12.52 -3.03 26.01
N ASN A 1004 -13.03 -1.80 26.13
CA ASN A 1004 -14.04 -1.23 25.24
C ASN A 1004 -13.57 -1.13 23.76
N HIS A 1005 -12.27 -1.09 23.50
CA HIS A 1005 -11.71 -0.91 22.16
C HIS A 1005 -11.32 -2.22 21.44
N THR A 1006 -11.37 -3.37 22.14
CA THR A 1006 -11.31 -4.71 21.52
C THR A 1006 -12.66 -5.18 20.97
N MET A 1007 -13.75 -4.47 21.30
CA MET A 1007 -15.10 -4.94 21.08
C MET A 1007 -15.42 -5.33 19.65
N ILE A 1008 -16.25 -6.35 19.51
CA ILE A 1008 -16.73 -6.82 18.21
C ILE A 1008 -17.92 -5.97 17.79
N THR A 1009 -18.24 -5.93 16.48
CA THR A 1009 -19.31 -5.08 15.92
C THR A 1009 -20.64 -5.22 16.66
N SER A 1010 -21.04 -6.44 17.05
CA SER A 1010 -22.28 -6.68 17.79
C SER A 1010 -22.32 -6.01 19.17
N GLU A 1011 -21.20 -6.05 19.90
CA GLU A 1011 -21.08 -5.45 21.24
C GLU A 1011 -21.11 -3.91 21.16
N ILE A 1012 -20.52 -3.35 20.10
CA ILE A 1012 -20.57 -1.90 19.84
C ILE A 1012 -22.02 -1.47 19.53
N LEU A 1013 -22.73 -2.21 18.69
CA LEU A 1013 -24.12 -1.91 18.35
C LEU A 1013 -25.05 -2.02 19.58
N GLU A 1014 -24.81 -3.01 20.44
CA GLU A 1014 -25.55 -3.16 21.70
C GLU A 1014 -25.31 -1.96 22.63
N ARG A 1015 -24.07 -1.49 22.76
CA ARG A 1015 -23.76 -0.31 23.57
C ARG A 1015 -24.36 0.99 23.04
N ILE A 1016 -24.39 1.20 21.73
CA ILE A 1016 -25.04 2.38 21.12
C ILE A 1016 -26.54 2.42 21.48
N SER A 1017 -27.14 1.26 21.78
CA SER A 1017 -28.55 1.12 22.14
C SER A 1017 -28.87 1.32 23.62
N THR A 1018 -27.85 1.43 24.49
CA THR A 1018 -28.01 1.62 25.95
C THR A 1018 -27.70 3.05 26.39
N SER A 1019 -28.42 3.52 27.42
CA SER A 1019 -28.46 4.93 27.86
C SER A 1019 -27.42 5.33 28.91
N GLU A 1020 -26.59 4.40 29.39
CA GLU A 1020 -25.60 4.69 30.44
C GLU A 1020 -24.52 5.66 29.96
N GLU A 1021 -23.97 6.50 30.86
CA GLU A 1021 -22.89 7.46 30.56
C GLU A 1021 -21.64 6.72 30.03
N GLN A 1022 -21.54 6.59 28.70
CA GLN A 1022 -20.48 5.84 28.04
C GLN A 1022 -19.29 6.73 27.70
N GLU A 1023 -18.09 6.26 28.06
CA GLU A 1023 -16.81 6.82 27.61
C GLU A 1023 -16.75 6.87 26.06
N GLN A 1024 -16.18 7.95 25.51
CA GLN A 1024 -15.99 8.09 24.06
C GLN A 1024 -15.10 6.97 23.49
N TYR A 1025 -15.43 6.48 22.30
CA TYR A 1025 -14.58 5.52 21.62
C TYR A 1025 -13.30 6.17 21.06
N SER A 1026 -12.17 5.47 21.22
CA SER A 1026 -10.94 5.76 20.50
C SER A 1026 -11.12 5.53 19.00
N TYR A 1027 -10.33 6.25 18.20
CA TYR A 1027 -10.22 6.03 16.77
C TYR A 1027 -9.71 4.62 16.40
N LEU A 1028 -9.10 3.88 17.33
CA LEU A 1028 -8.75 2.45 17.20
C LEU A 1028 -9.95 1.59 16.79
N LEU A 1029 -11.18 2.03 17.12
CA LEU A 1029 -12.45 1.41 16.70
C LEU A 1029 -12.49 1.13 15.18
N TRP A 1030 -11.92 2.02 14.38
CA TRP A 1030 -11.96 1.96 12.92
C TRP A 1030 -10.83 1.13 12.30
N TYR A 1031 -9.85 0.66 13.09
CA TYR A 1031 -8.77 -0.22 12.60
C TYR A 1031 -9.27 -1.63 12.29
N ARG A 1032 -9.95 -1.75 11.14
CA ARG A 1032 -10.67 -2.93 10.66
C ARG A 1032 -10.52 -3.11 9.14
N SER A 1033 -10.89 -4.29 8.62
CA SER A 1033 -11.04 -4.48 7.18
C SER A 1033 -12.18 -3.64 6.63
N ASN A 1034 -12.15 -3.37 5.32
CA ASN A 1034 -13.17 -2.51 4.69
C ASN A 1034 -14.57 -3.11 4.85
N ILE A 1035 -14.66 -4.42 4.64
CA ILE A 1035 -15.88 -5.21 4.82
C ILE A 1035 -16.40 -5.07 6.25
N SER A 1036 -15.52 -5.15 7.25
CA SER A 1036 -15.89 -4.95 8.66
C SER A 1036 -16.35 -3.53 8.97
N SER A 1037 -15.72 -2.52 8.37
CA SER A 1037 -16.15 -1.13 8.53
C SER A 1037 -17.55 -0.94 7.94
N TYR A 1038 -17.82 -1.45 6.73
CA TYR A 1038 -19.15 -1.40 6.12
C TYR A 1038 -20.21 -2.12 6.97
N LEU A 1039 -19.90 -3.31 7.50
CA LEU A 1039 -20.81 -4.01 8.41
C LEU A 1039 -21.17 -3.16 9.64
N MET A 1040 -20.18 -2.46 10.21
CA MET A 1040 -20.40 -1.60 11.38
C MET A 1040 -21.26 -0.39 11.05
N ILE A 1041 -20.94 0.40 10.01
CA ILE A 1041 -21.76 1.59 9.70
C ILE A 1041 -23.16 1.24 9.22
N PHE A 1042 -23.34 0.13 8.48
CA PHE A 1042 -24.66 -0.30 8.08
C PHE A 1042 -25.46 -0.81 9.27
N GLY A 1043 -24.84 -1.46 10.25
CA GLY A 1043 -25.50 -1.77 11.52
C GLY A 1043 -25.93 -0.51 12.27
N ILE A 1044 -25.08 0.52 12.31
CA ILE A 1044 -25.42 1.82 12.92
C ILE A 1044 -26.57 2.49 12.17
N TRP A 1045 -26.54 2.44 10.83
CA TRP A 1045 -27.58 2.99 9.98
C TRP A 1045 -28.92 2.28 10.19
N GLU A 1046 -28.93 0.95 10.23
CA GLU A 1046 -30.11 0.15 10.51
C GLU A 1046 -30.72 0.52 11.87
N HIS A 1047 -29.89 0.60 12.91
CA HIS A 1047 -30.32 0.95 14.26
C HIS A 1047 -30.90 2.37 14.30
N TYR A 1048 -30.26 3.31 13.59
CA TYR A 1048 -30.75 4.67 13.44
C TYR A 1048 -32.11 4.74 12.74
N CYS A 1049 -32.34 3.95 11.68
CA CYS A 1049 -33.63 3.88 11.00
C CYS A 1049 -34.73 3.48 11.98
N ARG A 1050 -34.52 2.40 12.74
CA ARG A 1050 -35.49 1.89 13.73
C ARG A 1050 -35.75 2.91 14.84
N TYR A 1051 -34.69 3.51 15.38
CA TYR A 1051 -34.77 4.59 16.37
C TYR A 1051 -35.61 5.75 15.85
N SER A 1052 -35.31 6.24 14.65
CA SER A 1052 -35.97 7.40 14.05
C SER A 1052 -37.45 7.11 13.75
N ILE A 1053 -37.77 5.95 13.16
CA ILE A 1053 -39.16 5.56 12.88
C ILE A 1053 -39.96 5.48 14.18
N ASN A 1054 -39.41 4.86 15.23
CA ASN A 1054 -40.06 4.78 16.55
C ASN A 1054 -40.33 6.17 17.14
N ARG A 1055 -39.36 7.08 17.04
CA ARG A 1055 -39.47 8.43 17.60
C ARG A 1055 -40.51 9.28 16.86
N TRP A 1056 -40.55 9.24 15.53
CA TRP A 1056 -41.53 9.99 14.74
C TRP A 1056 -42.97 9.49 14.90
N CYS A 1057 -43.19 8.17 15.01
CA CYS A 1057 -44.53 7.62 15.22
C CYS A 1057 -45.15 7.99 16.58
N ARG A 1058 -44.33 8.29 17.60
CA ARG A 1058 -44.78 8.55 18.98
C ARG A 1058 -45.17 10.01 19.27
N GLN A 1059 -44.94 10.94 18.35
CA GLN A 1059 -45.17 12.37 18.58
C GLN A 1059 -46.64 12.73 18.95
N LYS A 1060 -47.61 11.84 18.74
CA LYS A 1060 -49.05 12.05 19.05
C LYS A 1060 -49.53 11.45 20.38
N THR A 1061 -48.73 10.66 21.08
CA THR A 1061 -49.15 10.00 22.33
C THR A 1061 -48.65 10.82 23.53
N ASP A 1062 -49.49 11.73 24.04
CA ASP A 1062 -49.24 12.64 25.19
C ASP A 1062 -49.03 11.96 26.57
N SER A 1063 -48.63 10.69 26.62
CA SER A 1063 -48.36 10.00 27.90
C SER A 1063 -46.87 10.04 28.24
N GLU A 1064 -46.58 10.41 29.49
CA GLU A 1064 -45.27 10.49 30.15
C GLU A 1064 -44.19 9.56 29.61
N VAL A 1065 -42.96 10.09 29.53
CA VAL A 1065 -41.74 9.41 29.10
C VAL A 1065 -41.51 8.14 29.93
N ASP A 1066 -41.94 7.00 29.41
CA ASP A 1066 -41.61 5.69 29.98
C ASP A 1066 -40.11 5.43 29.85
N GLN A 1067 -39.49 4.92 30.91
CA GLN A 1067 -38.06 4.55 31.01
C GLN A 1067 -37.62 3.40 30.06
N SER A 1068 -38.45 3.02 29.07
CA SER A 1068 -38.24 1.92 28.11
C SER A 1068 -38.02 2.39 26.66
N ASP A 1069 -37.47 3.60 26.50
CA ASP A 1069 -37.24 4.21 25.19
C ASP A 1069 -35.99 3.66 24.49
N MET A 1070 -36.14 3.36 23.19
CA MET A 1070 -35.02 3.00 22.34
C MET A 1070 -34.06 4.19 22.28
N THR A 1071 -32.84 4.03 22.79
CA THR A 1071 -31.83 5.08 22.77
C THR A 1071 -30.89 4.96 21.58
N PHE A 1072 -30.35 6.09 21.15
CA PHE A 1072 -29.35 6.14 20.07
C PHE A 1072 -28.36 7.25 20.36
N ASN A 1073 -27.18 6.88 20.87
CA ASN A 1073 -26.12 7.84 21.11
C ASN A 1073 -25.05 7.73 20.01
N PHE A 1074 -25.12 8.59 19.00
CA PHE A 1074 -24.13 8.63 17.91
C PHE A 1074 -22.85 9.40 18.30
N HIS A 1075 -22.91 10.25 19.33
CA HIS A 1075 -21.82 11.17 19.67
C HIS A 1075 -20.59 10.47 20.27
N ILE A 1076 -20.74 9.25 20.78
CA ILE A 1076 -19.64 8.44 21.34
C ILE A 1076 -18.72 7.87 20.25
N ILE A 1077 -19.15 7.85 18.99
CA ILE A 1077 -18.41 7.24 17.88
C ILE A 1077 -17.53 8.29 17.19
N PRO A 1078 -16.20 8.13 17.17
CA PRO A 1078 -15.32 9.06 16.47
C PRO A 1078 -15.51 8.97 14.95
N SER A 1079 -15.18 10.04 14.22
CA SER A 1079 -15.19 10.02 12.77
C SER A 1079 -14.31 8.89 12.20
N PRO A 1080 -14.77 8.16 11.16
CA PRO A 1080 -14.02 7.04 10.59
C PRO A 1080 -12.58 7.40 10.21
N LEU A 1081 -11.60 6.67 10.76
CA LEU A 1081 -10.24 6.67 10.24
C LEU A 1081 -10.20 5.78 9.01
N GLY A 1082 -9.98 6.38 7.85
CA GLY A 1082 -9.78 5.60 6.64
C GLY A 1082 -10.05 6.39 5.37
N ASN A 1083 -9.74 5.75 4.26
CA ASN A 1083 -9.88 6.31 2.92
C ASN A 1083 -11.14 5.79 2.24
N LEU A 1084 -12.19 5.54 3.01
CA LEU A 1084 -13.49 5.16 2.50
C LEU A 1084 -14.41 6.38 2.56
N PRO A 1085 -14.33 7.37 1.63
CA PRO A 1085 -15.18 8.54 1.77
C PRO A 1085 -16.67 8.23 1.60
N ARG A 1086 -17.04 7.05 1.07
CA ARG A 1086 -18.41 6.51 1.18
C ARG A 1086 -18.81 6.28 2.64
N MET A 1087 -17.96 5.65 3.43
CA MET A 1087 -18.18 5.44 4.87
C MET A 1087 -18.26 6.77 5.62
N THR A 1088 -17.33 7.67 5.34
CA THR A 1088 -17.31 9.01 5.95
C THR A 1088 -18.56 9.80 5.58
N ALA A 1089 -19.02 9.72 4.33
CA ALA A 1089 -20.26 10.33 3.89
C ALA A 1089 -21.48 9.75 4.62
N ILE A 1090 -21.57 8.42 4.79
CA ILE A 1090 -22.65 7.79 5.56
C ILE A 1090 -22.61 8.25 7.03
N TYR A 1091 -21.44 8.25 7.66
CA TYR A 1091 -21.27 8.72 9.05
C TYR A 1091 -21.75 10.17 9.21
N LEU A 1092 -21.28 11.08 8.34
CA LEU A 1092 -21.66 12.49 8.39
C LEU A 1092 -23.15 12.68 8.10
N TRP A 1093 -23.74 11.87 7.21
CA TRP A 1093 -25.16 11.94 6.86
C TRP A 1093 -26.06 11.46 8.00
N ILE A 1094 -25.74 10.32 8.65
CA ILE A 1094 -26.49 9.84 9.83
C ILE A 1094 -26.41 10.87 10.95
N LYS A 1095 -25.23 11.47 11.16
CA LYS A 1095 -25.05 12.52 12.16
C LYS A 1095 -25.90 13.75 11.87
N ALA A 1096 -25.81 14.27 10.64
CA ALA A 1096 -26.59 15.43 10.22
C ALA A 1096 -28.09 15.18 10.39
N ARG A 1097 -28.57 13.99 9.99
CA ARG A 1097 -29.97 13.61 10.17
C ARG A 1097 -30.34 13.45 11.64
N ASN A 1098 -29.48 12.90 12.50
CA ASN A 1098 -29.79 12.76 13.92
C ASN A 1098 -29.99 14.13 14.57
N SER A 1099 -29.03 15.05 14.38
CA SER A 1099 -29.14 16.43 14.87
C SER A 1099 -30.33 17.17 14.26
N MET A 1100 -30.60 16.97 12.97
CA MET A 1100 -31.80 17.51 12.32
C MET A 1100 -33.09 16.97 12.95
N HIS A 1101 -33.21 15.65 13.17
CA HIS A 1101 -34.41 15.04 13.73
C HIS A 1101 -34.66 15.48 15.17
N GLU A 1102 -33.62 15.52 16.01
CA GLU A 1102 -33.72 16.05 17.37
C GLU A 1102 -34.28 17.47 17.37
N ARG A 1103 -33.79 18.33 16.47
CA ARG A 1103 -34.29 19.70 16.34
C ARG A 1103 -35.72 19.76 15.81
N LEU A 1104 -36.06 19.02 14.75
CA LEU A 1104 -37.41 18.99 14.18
C LEU A 1104 -38.48 18.59 15.22
N LEU A 1105 -38.13 17.75 16.19
CA LEU A 1105 -39.03 17.27 17.24
C LEU A 1105 -39.25 18.27 18.39
N THR A 1106 -38.30 19.18 18.67
CA THR A 1106 -38.40 20.15 19.78
C THR A 1106 -39.47 21.25 19.56
N ASN A 1107 -40.03 21.38 18.36
CA ASN A 1107 -41.19 22.23 18.00
C ASN A 1107 -41.13 23.74 18.30
N SER A 1108 -40.11 24.27 19.00
CA SER A 1108 -39.93 25.70 19.35
C SER A 1108 -38.66 26.33 18.74
N LEU A 1109 -38.71 27.64 18.48
CA LEU A 1109 -37.59 28.50 18.05
C LEU A 1109 -36.99 29.31 19.22
N GLU A 1110 -37.26 28.93 20.48
CA GLU A 1110 -36.77 29.65 21.66
C GLU A 1110 -35.24 29.53 21.78
N GLY A 1111 -34.54 30.66 21.96
CA GLY A 1111 -33.06 30.72 21.96
C GLY A 1111 -32.43 30.89 20.56
N THR A 1112 -32.84 31.93 19.81
CA THR A 1112 -32.53 32.09 18.36
C THR A 1112 -31.07 31.88 17.95
N GLU A 1113 -30.08 32.26 18.76
CA GLU A 1113 -28.66 32.15 18.39
C GLU A 1113 -28.10 30.72 18.46
N GLU A 1114 -28.49 29.94 19.48
CA GLU A 1114 -28.12 28.52 19.58
C GLU A 1114 -28.76 27.71 18.44
N CYS A 1115 -30.02 28.02 18.11
CA CYS A 1115 -30.70 27.45 16.95
C CYS A 1115 -30.01 27.75 15.63
N ILE A 1116 -29.55 29.00 15.44
CA ILE A 1116 -28.78 29.38 14.24
C ILE A 1116 -27.46 28.61 14.16
N ASN A 1117 -26.75 28.47 15.29
CA ASN A 1117 -25.49 27.74 15.33
C ASN A 1117 -25.68 26.26 14.97
N GLU A 1118 -26.71 25.62 15.51
CA GLU A 1118 -27.04 24.22 15.19
C GLU A 1118 -27.45 24.04 13.73
N ILE A 1119 -28.31 24.91 13.18
CA ILE A 1119 -28.74 24.82 11.77
C ILE A 1119 -27.55 25.02 10.84
N ALA A 1120 -26.69 26.02 11.12
CA ALA A 1120 -25.46 26.24 10.36
C ALA A 1120 -24.55 24.99 10.42
N HIS A 1121 -24.42 24.38 11.59
CA HIS A 1121 -23.65 23.14 11.75
C HIS A 1121 -24.25 21.97 10.96
N ILE A 1122 -25.57 21.73 11.04
CA ILE A 1122 -26.27 20.69 10.26
C ILE A 1122 -26.05 20.87 8.76
N ILE A 1123 -26.19 22.09 8.24
CA ILE A 1123 -25.97 22.39 6.81
C ILE A 1123 -24.50 22.19 6.43
N SER A 1124 -23.56 22.56 7.30
CA SER A 1124 -22.14 22.28 7.08
C SER A 1124 -21.87 20.77 6.96
N LEU A 1125 -22.53 19.94 7.77
CA LEU A 1125 -22.41 18.48 7.70
C LEU A 1125 -22.98 17.95 6.38
N PHE A 1126 -24.18 18.39 5.96
CA PHE A 1126 -24.75 17.99 4.67
C PHE A 1126 -23.89 18.42 3.47
N SER A 1127 -23.31 19.63 3.50
CA SER A 1127 -22.38 20.08 2.48
C SER A 1127 -21.17 19.15 2.38
N ARG A 1128 -20.60 18.77 3.53
CA ARG A 1128 -19.47 17.84 3.59
C ARG A 1128 -19.83 16.45 3.08
N VAL A 1129 -21.04 15.96 3.34
CA VAL A 1129 -21.54 14.69 2.75
C VAL A 1129 -21.48 14.76 1.22
N LEU A 1130 -21.96 15.87 0.62
CA LEU A 1130 -21.93 16.07 -0.82
C LEU A 1130 -20.49 16.19 -1.37
N ASP A 1131 -19.58 16.80 -0.62
CA ASP A 1131 -18.17 16.90 -1.01
C ASP A 1131 -17.43 15.55 -0.91
N GLU A 1132 -17.65 14.78 0.15
CA GLU A 1132 -17.12 13.41 0.25
C GLU A 1132 -17.67 12.53 -0.88
N HIS A 1133 -18.95 12.68 -1.22
CA HIS A 1133 -19.51 12.03 -2.40
C HIS A 1133 -18.80 12.44 -3.70
N ARG A 1134 -18.52 13.74 -3.91
CA ARG A 1134 -17.79 14.21 -5.11
C ARG A 1134 -16.35 13.69 -5.17
N LYS A 1135 -15.73 13.42 -4.04
CA LYS A 1135 -14.36 12.88 -3.97
C LYS A 1135 -14.30 11.39 -4.34
N VAL A 1136 -15.30 10.59 -3.91
CA VAL A 1136 -15.39 9.15 -4.19
C VAL A 1136 -15.79 8.91 -5.64
N PHE A 1137 -16.86 9.56 -6.06
CA PHE A 1137 -17.53 9.29 -7.32
C PHE A 1137 -17.16 10.33 -8.36
N ARG A 1138 -17.17 9.94 -9.62
CA ARG A 1138 -17.08 10.91 -10.70
C ARG A 1138 -18.31 11.82 -10.64
N SER A 1139 -18.16 13.08 -11.04
CA SER A 1139 -19.19 14.11 -10.90
C SER A 1139 -20.53 13.76 -11.57
N ASP A 1140 -20.50 12.82 -12.52
CA ASP A 1140 -21.64 12.38 -13.33
C ASP A 1140 -22.38 11.15 -12.78
N ASP A 1141 -21.91 10.47 -11.72
CA ASP A 1141 -22.61 9.31 -11.13
C ASP A 1141 -23.99 9.74 -10.58
N PRO A 1142 -25.11 9.13 -11.06
CA PRO A 1142 -26.45 9.60 -10.74
C PRO A 1142 -26.81 9.49 -9.25
N ASP A 1143 -26.56 8.34 -8.62
CA ASP A 1143 -26.86 8.11 -7.20
C ASP A 1143 -26.08 6.91 -6.61
N THR A 1144 -25.86 6.90 -5.29
CA THR A 1144 -25.17 5.83 -4.54
C THR A 1144 -25.51 5.92 -3.03
N PHE A 1145 -24.63 5.51 -2.12
CA PHE A 1145 -24.82 5.65 -0.68
C PHE A 1145 -23.86 6.69 -0.07
N PRO A 1146 -24.33 7.58 0.82
CA PRO A 1146 -25.74 7.88 1.04
C PRO A 1146 -26.37 8.47 -0.24
N PRO A 1147 -27.67 8.26 -0.48
CA PRO A 1147 -28.30 8.70 -1.73
C PRO A 1147 -28.31 10.22 -1.83
N LYS A 1148 -27.79 10.79 -2.93
CA LYS A 1148 -27.88 12.23 -3.19
C LYS A 1148 -29.33 12.69 -3.15
N SER A 1149 -30.22 11.88 -3.72
CA SER A 1149 -31.67 12.10 -3.68
C SER A 1149 -32.18 12.33 -2.26
N HIS A 1150 -31.75 11.51 -1.30
CA HIS A 1150 -32.16 11.58 0.11
C HIS A 1150 -31.43 12.70 0.87
N VAL A 1151 -30.14 12.91 0.60
CA VAL A 1151 -29.36 14.02 1.18
C VAL A 1151 -30.02 15.36 0.83
N TYR A 1152 -30.30 15.61 -0.45
CA TYR A 1152 -30.99 16.85 -0.86
C TYR A 1152 -32.43 16.91 -0.33
N PHE A 1153 -33.13 15.78 -0.22
CA PHE A 1153 -34.47 15.74 0.36
C PHE A 1153 -34.46 16.10 1.86
N ASN A 1154 -33.49 15.64 2.64
CA ASN A 1154 -33.38 16.02 4.06
C ASN A 1154 -33.04 17.52 4.23
N ILE A 1155 -32.20 18.08 3.36
CA ILE A 1155 -31.98 19.54 3.33
C ILE A 1155 -33.30 20.28 3.02
N PHE A 1156 -34.07 19.78 2.05
CA PHE A 1156 -35.40 20.32 1.72
C PHE A 1156 -36.35 20.28 2.92
N GLU A 1157 -36.44 19.15 3.63
CA GLU A 1157 -37.27 19.00 4.84
C GLU A 1157 -36.90 20.03 5.92
N LEU A 1158 -35.60 20.25 6.15
CA LEU A 1158 -35.13 21.25 7.11
C LEU A 1158 -35.54 22.67 6.69
N LEU A 1159 -35.36 23.02 5.42
CA LEU A 1159 -35.74 24.35 4.91
C LEU A 1159 -37.26 24.57 4.93
N GLU A 1160 -38.05 23.54 4.62
CA GLU A 1160 -39.51 23.58 4.68
C GLU A 1160 -39.98 23.78 6.14
N TRP A 1161 -39.37 23.08 7.10
CA TRP A 1161 -39.66 23.26 8.51
C TRP A 1161 -39.36 24.68 8.99
N ILE A 1162 -38.19 25.23 8.61
CA ILE A 1162 -37.84 26.63 8.91
C ILE A 1162 -38.91 27.56 8.33
N LYS A 1163 -39.26 27.38 7.05
CA LYS A 1163 -40.27 28.20 6.35
C LYS A 1163 -41.63 28.18 7.08
N ASN A 1164 -42.15 27.00 7.42
CA ASN A 1164 -43.47 26.84 8.03
C ASN A 1164 -43.57 27.44 9.45
N LYS A 1165 -42.43 27.66 10.12
CA LYS A 1165 -42.37 28.31 11.44
C LYS A 1165 -42.12 29.83 11.35
N THR A 1166 -41.81 30.36 10.16
CA THR A 1166 -41.35 31.76 9.93
C THR A 1166 -42.44 32.77 9.53
N ASP A 1167 -43.71 32.55 9.87
CA ASP A 1167 -44.86 33.36 9.41
C ASP A 1167 -44.92 34.84 9.90
N SER A 1168 -43.92 35.34 10.63
CA SER A 1168 -43.81 36.75 11.08
C SER A 1168 -42.62 37.49 10.43
N GLN A 1169 -42.73 38.81 10.25
CA GLN A 1169 -41.70 39.65 9.60
C GLN A 1169 -40.31 39.60 10.26
N GLU A 1170 -40.22 39.23 11.55
CA GLU A 1170 -38.96 39.00 12.29
C GLU A 1170 -38.21 37.73 11.87
N ASN A 1171 -38.92 36.74 11.29
CA ASN A 1171 -38.38 35.40 11.03
C ASN A 1171 -37.70 35.25 9.65
N ARG A 1172 -37.86 36.21 8.73
CA ARG A 1172 -37.03 36.29 7.49
C ARG A 1172 -35.54 36.48 7.78
N ASP A 1173 -35.19 36.88 9.00
CA ASP A 1173 -33.81 37.10 9.43
C ASP A 1173 -33.06 35.80 9.82
N ILE A 1174 -33.74 34.66 10.01
CA ILE A 1174 -33.07 33.43 10.46
C ILE A 1174 -32.16 32.86 9.37
N LEU A 1175 -32.64 32.74 8.12
CA LEU A 1175 -31.82 32.23 7.02
C LEU A 1175 -30.65 33.15 6.66
N SER A 1176 -30.82 34.47 6.74
CA SER A 1176 -29.74 35.45 6.58
C SER A 1176 -28.70 35.33 7.70
N ARG A 1177 -29.14 35.16 8.95
CA ARG A 1177 -28.22 34.94 10.08
C ARG A 1177 -27.48 33.61 9.99
N VAL A 1178 -28.15 32.53 9.57
CA VAL A 1178 -27.49 31.24 9.26
C VAL A 1178 -26.48 31.41 8.13
N ALA A 1179 -26.81 32.14 7.06
CA ALA A 1179 -25.88 32.42 5.97
C ALA A 1179 -24.66 33.22 6.45
N MET A 1180 -24.85 34.26 7.26
CA MET A 1180 -23.75 35.02 7.86
C MET A 1180 -22.87 34.14 8.74
N LYS A 1181 -23.48 33.23 9.52
CA LYS A 1181 -22.76 32.28 10.37
C LYS A 1181 -21.94 31.28 9.55
N LEU A 1182 -22.53 30.73 8.48
CA LEU A 1182 -21.82 29.86 7.55
C LEU A 1182 -20.63 30.58 6.91
N LEU A 1183 -20.79 31.82 6.45
CA LEU A 1183 -19.68 32.60 5.89
C LEU A 1183 -18.56 32.88 6.91
N ALA A 1184 -18.91 33.04 8.19
CA ALA A 1184 -17.96 33.32 9.26
C ALA A 1184 -17.19 32.06 9.72
N GLU A 1185 -17.87 30.93 9.95
CA GLU A 1185 -17.27 29.72 10.53
C GLU A 1185 -16.95 28.63 9.51
N TYR A 1186 -17.66 28.60 8.38
CA TYR A 1186 -17.56 27.55 7.35
C TYR A 1186 -17.49 28.16 5.93
N PRO A 1187 -16.44 28.93 5.61
CA PRO A 1187 -16.37 29.70 4.36
C PRO A 1187 -16.42 28.84 3.08
N ASP A 1188 -16.08 27.56 3.18
CA ASP A 1188 -16.11 26.60 2.08
C ASP A 1188 -17.54 26.08 1.74
N VAL A 1189 -18.53 26.35 2.61
CA VAL A 1189 -19.91 25.85 2.43
C VAL A 1189 -20.66 26.75 1.45
N PRO A 1190 -21.22 26.21 0.35
CA PRO A 1190 -21.96 27.00 -0.62
C PRO A 1190 -23.30 27.46 -0.03
N THR A 1191 -23.48 28.78 0.06
CA THR A 1191 -24.72 29.42 0.54
C THR A 1191 -25.95 29.08 -0.31
N MET A 1192 -25.77 28.61 -1.56
CA MET A 1192 -26.84 28.07 -2.41
C MET A 1192 -27.61 26.92 -1.74
N LEU A 1193 -27.03 26.22 -0.76
CA LEU A 1193 -27.74 25.17 -0.02
C LEU A 1193 -28.87 25.71 0.87
N LEU A 1194 -28.90 27.02 1.13
CA LEU A 1194 -29.99 27.70 1.83
C LEU A 1194 -31.11 28.16 0.90
N ASP A 1195 -30.90 28.15 -0.41
CA ASP A 1195 -31.90 28.56 -1.41
C ASP A 1195 -32.91 27.41 -1.63
N PRO A 1196 -34.19 27.60 -1.23
CA PRO A 1196 -35.21 26.56 -1.39
C PRO A 1196 -35.47 26.18 -2.85
N GLU A 1197 -35.34 27.11 -3.80
CA GLU A 1197 -35.57 26.82 -5.23
C GLU A 1197 -34.42 26.00 -5.81
N TYR A 1198 -33.18 26.33 -5.46
CA TYR A 1198 -32.01 25.55 -5.83
C TYR A 1198 -32.10 24.11 -5.29
N ILE A 1199 -32.38 23.95 -3.99
CA ILE A 1199 -32.51 22.63 -3.36
C ILE A 1199 -33.65 21.84 -4.00
N ARG A 1200 -34.81 22.47 -4.24
CA ARG A 1200 -35.94 21.84 -4.94
C ARG A 1200 -35.53 21.30 -6.30
N SER A 1201 -34.87 22.11 -7.13
CA SER A 1201 -34.38 21.69 -8.44
C SER A 1201 -33.42 20.50 -8.35
N LYS A 1202 -32.56 20.46 -7.32
CA LYS A 1202 -31.66 19.32 -7.07
C LYS A 1202 -32.41 18.06 -6.67
N VAL A 1203 -33.39 18.16 -5.77
CA VAL A 1203 -34.23 17.02 -5.38
C VAL A 1203 -34.94 16.45 -6.60
N GLU A 1204 -35.63 17.29 -7.38
CA GLU A 1204 -36.35 16.85 -8.59
C GLU A 1204 -35.42 16.14 -9.57
N ARG A 1205 -34.25 16.72 -9.84
CA ARG A 1205 -33.25 16.12 -10.75
C ARG A 1205 -32.75 14.76 -10.24
N HIS A 1206 -32.32 14.67 -8.98
CA HIS A 1206 -31.71 13.44 -8.47
C HIS A 1206 -32.74 12.34 -8.23
N VAL A 1207 -33.97 12.70 -7.86
CA VAL A 1207 -35.07 11.74 -7.75
C VAL A 1207 -35.51 11.24 -9.13
N LEU A 1208 -35.47 12.08 -10.17
CA LEU A 1208 -35.67 11.62 -11.56
C LEU A 1208 -34.55 10.68 -12.02
N ASP A 1209 -33.29 11.03 -11.76
CA ASP A 1209 -32.15 10.17 -12.08
C ASP A 1209 -32.27 8.79 -11.38
N LEU A 1210 -32.72 8.76 -10.12
CA LEU A 1210 -32.98 7.52 -9.38
C LEU A 1210 -34.18 6.73 -9.94
N ALA A 1211 -35.26 7.42 -10.34
CA ALA A 1211 -36.44 6.77 -10.92
C ALA A 1211 -36.14 6.05 -12.24
N GLU A 1212 -35.15 6.54 -12.99
CA GLU A 1212 -34.74 6.06 -14.32
C GLU A 1212 -33.53 5.10 -14.29
N ILE A 1213 -33.11 4.64 -13.10
CA ILE A 1213 -31.91 3.81 -12.93
C ILE A 1213 -32.08 2.38 -13.47
N ASP A 1214 -33.30 1.91 -13.72
CA ASP A 1214 -33.60 0.63 -14.41
C ASP A 1214 -33.88 0.78 -15.92
N ASN A 1215 -33.96 2.01 -16.43
CA ASN A 1215 -34.22 2.25 -17.84
C ASN A 1215 -32.91 2.29 -18.65
N ILE A 1216 -32.61 1.22 -19.37
CA ILE A 1216 -31.39 1.08 -20.22
C ILE A 1216 -31.19 2.27 -21.18
N SER A 1217 -32.28 2.86 -21.67
CA SER A 1217 -32.21 3.99 -22.61
C SER A 1217 -31.91 5.33 -21.94
N SER A 1218 -32.08 5.41 -20.62
CA SER A 1218 -31.93 6.65 -19.87
C SER A 1218 -30.47 7.10 -19.81
N THR A 1219 -30.26 8.40 -19.65
CA THR A 1219 -28.93 8.95 -19.44
C THR A 1219 -28.40 8.64 -18.04
N ALA A 1220 -29.29 8.48 -17.06
CA ALA A 1220 -28.92 8.11 -15.68
C ALA A 1220 -28.33 6.70 -15.65
N TYR A 1221 -29.02 5.73 -16.26
CA TYR A 1221 -28.54 4.36 -16.40
C TYR A 1221 -27.16 4.31 -17.06
N ARG A 1222 -27.01 4.96 -18.23
CA ARG A 1222 -25.74 4.98 -18.96
C ARG A 1222 -24.62 5.59 -18.14
N ARG A 1223 -24.86 6.70 -17.42
CA ARG A 1223 -23.88 7.30 -16.50
C ARG A 1223 -23.46 6.34 -15.40
N LYS A 1224 -24.40 5.57 -14.81
CA LYS A 1224 -24.09 4.60 -13.74
C LYS A 1224 -23.19 3.46 -14.21
N VAL A 1225 -23.44 2.94 -15.41
CA VAL A 1225 -22.75 1.74 -15.93
C VAL A 1225 -21.48 2.10 -16.75
N ARG A 1226 -21.33 3.35 -17.19
CA ARG A 1226 -20.24 3.85 -18.07
C ARG A 1226 -18.84 3.35 -17.70
N HIS A 1227 -18.52 3.32 -16.40
CA HIS A 1227 -17.17 2.98 -15.91
C HIS A 1227 -17.04 1.57 -15.33
N LYS A 1228 -17.97 0.67 -15.68
CA LYS A 1228 -17.92 -0.74 -15.29
C LYS A 1228 -17.52 -1.57 -16.49
N TYR A 1229 -16.47 -2.38 -16.37
CA TYR A 1229 -15.91 -3.15 -17.49
C TYR A 1229 -16.09 -4.64 -17.22
N TYR A 1230 -16.70 -5.35 -18.16
CA TYR A 1230 -16.91 -6.79 -18.04
C TYR A 1230 -15.61 -7.58 -18.08
N LEU A 1231 -14.63 -7.16 -18.89
CA LEU A 1231 -13.36 -7.89 -18.97
C LEU A 1231 -12.51 -7.76 -17.71
N TYR A 1232 -12.61 -6.66 -16.96
CA TYR A 1232 -12.09 -6.56 -15.59
C TYR A 1232 -13.04 -7.15 -14.54
N ASP A 1233 -14.23 -7.54 -14.99
CA ASP A 1233 -15.33 -8.20 -14.29
C ASP A 1233 -15.95 -7.39 -13.15
N ASP A 1234 -16.03 -6.06 -13.30
CA ASP A 1234 -16.60 -5.14 -12.30
C ASP A 1234 -18.08 -5.44 -11.99
N PHE A 1235 -18.79 -6.09 -12.92
CA PHE A 1235 -20.20 -6.43 -12.81
C PHE A 1235 -20.48 -7.60 -11.86
N GLU A 1236 -19.55 -8.53 -11.68
CA GLU A 1236 -19.72 -9.71 -10.81
C GLU A 1236 -19.46 -9.40 -9.32
N ASP A 1237 -19.04 -8.19 -8.98
CA ASP A 1237 -18.77 -7.84 -7.58
C ASP A 1237 -20.07 -7.88 -6.73
N PRO A 1238 -20.14 -8.70 -5.66
CA PRO A 1238 -21.37 -8.85 -4.88
C PRO A 1238 -21.84 -7.55 -4.24
N PHE A 1239 -20.91 -6.65 -3.90
CA PHE A 1239 -21.25 -5.35 -3.32
C PHE A 1239 -21.86 -4.42 -4.35
N TYR A 1240 -21.40 -4.47 -5.61
CA TYR A 1240 -22.00 -3.69 -6.70
C TYR A 1240 -23.41 -4.19 -7.07
N ILE A 1241 -23.60 -5.51 -7.10
CA ILE A 1241 -24.94 -6.11 -7.30
C ILE A 1241 -25.88 -5.70 -6.16
N GLY A 1242 -25.41 -5.74 -4.90
CA GLY A 1242 -26.18 -5.28 -3.75
C GLY A 1242 -26.49 -3.78 -3.77
N GLU A 1243 -25.54 -2.95 -4.20
CA GLU A 1243 -25.76 -1.52 -4.44
C GLU A 1243 -26.84 -1.28 -5.48
N TRP A 1244 -26.82 -2.03 -6.59
CA TRP A 1244 -27.86 -1.93 -7.61
C TRP A 1244 -29.24 -2.26 -7.04
N ALA A 1245 -29.36 -3.38 -6.32
CA ALA A 1245 -30.61 -3.80 -5.68
C ALA A 1245 -31.16 -2.76 -4.71
N PHE A 1246 -30.29 -2.15 -3.89
CA PHE A 1246 -30.69 -1.07 -2.99
C PHE A 1246 -31.24 0.15 -3.74
N LEU A 1247 -30.54 0.61 -4.78
CA LEU A 1247 -31.00 1.78 -5.54
C LEU A 1247 -32.33 1.50 -6.24
N GLN A 1248 -32.55 0.26 -6.70
CA GLN A 1248 -33.84 -0.17 -7.22
C GLN A 1248 -34.95 -0.05 -6.17
N MET A 1249 -34.69 -0.48 -4.93
CA MET A 1249 -35.65 -0.35 -3.85
C MET A 1249 -35.96 1.11 -3.54
N LEU A 1250 -34.96 1.97 -3.42
CA LEU A 1250 -35.16 3.41 -3.22
C LEU A 1250 -35.89 4.09 -4.38
N SER A 1251 -35.73 3.60 -5.61
CA SER A 1251 -36.49 4.14 -6.76
C SER A 1251 -38.01 4.02 -6.59
N SER A 1252 -38.47 3.14 -5.69
CA SER A 1252 -39.89 2.95 -5.37
C SER A 1252 -40.54 4.18 -4.73
N SER A 1253 -39.78 4.98 -3.98
CA SER A 1253 -40.29 6.20 -3.33
C SER A 1253 -40.17 7.46 -4.19
N SER A 1254 -39.55 7.36 -5.37
CA SER A 1254 -39.18 8.55 -6.16
C SER A 1254 -40.37 9.45 -6.54
N LYS A 1255 -41.51 8.89 -6.97
CA LYS A 1255 -42.69 9.72 -7.27
C LYS A 1255 -43.35 10.29 -6.02
N LEU A 1256 -43.30 9.56 -4.90
CA LEU A 1256 -43.82 10.05 -3.62
C LEU A 1256 -43.02 11.27 -3.16
N LEU A 1257 -41.69 11.19 -3.18
CA LEU A 1257 -40.79 12.31 -2.86
C LEU A 1257 -41.00 13.51 -3.79
N GLN A 1258 -41.08 13.27 -5.11
CA GLN A 1258 -41.41 14.34 -6.08
C GLN A 1258 -42.76 15.00 -5.76
N ARG A 1259 -43.75 14.21 -5.34
CA ARG A 1259 -45.07 14.76 -5.04
C ARG A 1259 -45.08 15.59 -3.76
N ILE A 1260 -44.35 15.17 -2.72
CA ILE A 1260 -44.17 15.96 -1.49
C ILE A 1260 -43.57 17.34 -1.82
N VAL A 1261 -42.52 17.35 -2.63
CA VAL A 1261 -41.88 18.58 -3.08
C VAL A 1261 -42.84 19.47 -3.89
N LYS A 1262 -43.69 18.89 -4.74
CA LYS A 1262 -44.71 19.63 -5.51
C LYS A 1262 -45.86 20.14 -4.66
N ASP A 1263 -46.33 19.35 -3.68
CA ASP A 1263 -47.42 19.74 -2.79
C ASP A 1263 -47.00 20.95 -1.93
N SER A 1264 -45.71 21.07 -1.57
CA SER A 1264 -45.16 22.28 -0.91
C SER A 1264 -45.23 23.56 -1.77
N GLN A 1265 -45.42 23.44 -3.09
CA GLN A 1265 -45.67 24.58 -4.00
C GLN A 1265 -47.14 25.00 -4.01
N ALA A 1266 -48.04 24.08 -3.65
CA ALA A 1266 -49.47 24.19 -3.91
C ALA A 1266 -50.29 24.71 -2.72
N GLU A 1267 -49.65 25.28 -1.69
CA GLU A 1267 -50.42 25.94 -0.63
C GLU A 1267 -51.35 27.01 -1.22
N PRO A 1268 -52.61 27.05 -0.76
CA PRO A 1268 -53.60 27.95 -1.31
C PRO A 1268 -53.16 29.39 -1.06
N LYS A 1269 -53.29 30.24 -2.09
CA LYS A 1269 -53.56 31.66 -1.82
C LYS A 1269 -54.68 31.67 -0.77
N LYS A 1270 -54.38 32.08 0.46
CA LYS A 1270 -55.39 32.26 1.52
C LYS A 1270 -56.58 33.02 0.90
N PRO A 1271 -57.84 32.62 1.17
CA PRO A 1271 -58.98 33.47 0.84
C PRO A 1271 -58.83 34.85 1.49
#